data_AF-A0A9J7L4W2-F1
#
_entry.id   AF-A0A9J7L4W2-F1
#
_cell.length_a   1.000
_cell.length_b   1.000
_cell.length_c   1.000
_cell.angle_alpha   90.00
_cell.angle_beta   90.00
_cell.angle_gamma   90.00
#
_symmetry.space_group_name_H-M   'P 1'
#
loop_
_entity.id
_entity.type
_entity.pdbx_description
1 polymer ?
#
loop_
_entity_poly.entity_id
_entity_poly.type
_entity_poly.pdbx_seq_one_letter_code
_entity_poly.pdbx_strand_id
1 'polypeptide(L)'
;MQTSGMRCRAAAVSVLGVLWVITAALACPEKCWCKVFSDSSMVSCSLQELKGVPINIPPKTTSLSLTFNNIQNLTVAAFSDLINLGELDLANNNISVLPDGVFSNLTSLEILRLDNNNIGVLPDGVFSSLASLKKLRLANNNIRVLPGGVFSNLTSLELLDLQNNNISVLPDGIFSKFTSLERLYLQNNPISVFSDGVFSHLTSLEWLLLASNNIRVLPDGVFSNLTSLKRLRLYNNNISVLPDGIFSHLLSLEILDLQKNHISSLPGGFFSNLTSLGTLNLQNNDISVLPDGIFSHLLSLELLGLQNSNISVLPDGIFSNLISLETLDLQKNDISSLPDGVFSNLTSLERLYLQNNRIRVLPDEVFSHLLSLKWLRLEKNSISVLSDRGFSHLTSLKWLRLDNNNISVLPDGVFSNLTNLDSLYLQNNHISVLPDGIFSHLTSLKRCILSNNSISDISTGDFLQLRYLKHLLLKNNNIQNLPIDLFSTQTTLEILDLSDNYIEVLPGTVFSNLTSLTRLNLSNNNIQTLSVDITRLPQLTTLAIGGNPWRCDCRLQNLMTPRLRALIQGNPTCSSPPHMEGVALPLVVAATVCHGHGDCTLEGEEGTCACNEAWTGPYCDKEANLAYGKTATQSSTYTYNGVSGGPEKAVDGYRGTDARRRVSECARTKIEYQPWWKVDLAGFYTVSRVSVLNRGGSRKLRAFALRNFMVRVGPNENFTQNDQCGQTYSTTPTAGQTIVVHCDPPIPGRYVSVHIMAMGQRRTLTVCEVEVYVTGVCCDHTIRIKNGQVKATDGYCPGNDIQFSCDTGYELVGNSFAICRDEGWDRRIPTCQRICCDAITEITNGQVNATDGYCSGNNIQFSCNPGYELVGNSNASCQEDKSWGRQIPTCRKPPTEESLTSIEAIVGGASTGIVAALIVAISVFVAFFLRRRNKKREDCQISIHYFVPDDKIIHRRRIQEMVPLVPARPEFPGFEVDHSRVTLGERIGSGAFGLAYRATLTTNEESEDVVVKTVKDNASEEDKLSFLQEIRAVVDLGVQKNLLGLVGCCTVVRDHLYLITEFMPYGDLKGFLRKCQEGIPDGPRDDIYNFEVMQMYQVGRQIARGMDHIARSRYIHGDLAARNVLVGEKLTVKISDFGLAEDIYSRGYRRQNRLQKVPWKWMAPERLQGGEAYTAQSDVWSFGIVLYEISTLGGDPYPDMAIAHLQERLQTGFRMSKPGGCPAGMYDLMLQCWRWQPAERPSFRTLELDLDKQLAFYGPEYATPTPCT
;
A
#
# COMPACT_ATOMS: atom_id res chain seq x y z
N MET A 1 60.90 -40.74 51.05
CA MET A 1 62.14 -40.00 50.75
C MET A 1 63.30 -40.99 50.72
N GLN A 2 64.05 -41.22 49.64
CA GLN A 2 64.09 -40.60 48.30
C GLN A 2 62.72 -40.11 47.77
N THR A 3 61.65 -40.89 47.59
CA THR A 3 61.39 -42.34 47.36
C THR A 3 60.01 -42.70 47.96
N SER A 4 59.45 -43.85 47.57
CA SER A 4 58.52 -44.72 48.34
C SER A 4 57.35 -44.00 49.00
N GLY A 5 56.14 -44.13 48.45
CA GLY A 5 55.33 -45.32 48.69
C GLY A 5 54.24 -44.96 49.73
N MET A 6 53.20 -45.74 49.97
CA MET A 6 52.80 -47.07 49.51
C MET A 6 51.30 -46.98 49.11
N ARG A 7 50.77 -47.79 48.18
CA ARG A 7 50.11 -49.09 48.46
C ARG A 7 49.51 -49.28 49.86
N CYS A 8 48.24 -49.73 49.87
CA CYS A 8 47.57 -50.42 51.00
C CYS A 8 47.25 -49.55 52.24
N ARG A 9 46.23 -49.83 53.06
CA ARG A 9 45.08 -50.76 52.97
C ARG A 9 43.97 -50.28 53.94
N ALA A 10 42.86 -51.01 53.95
CA ALA A 10 41.86 -51.09 55.03
C ALA A 10 42.49 -51.14 56.47
N ALA A 11 41.76 -50.89 57.56
CA ALA A 11 40.32 -51.06 57.75
C ALA A 11 39.72 -50.23 58.90
N ALA A 12 38.38 -50.23 58.91
CA ALA A 12 37.43 -50.29 60.03
C ALA A 12 37.93 -50.36 61.49
N VAL A 13 37.07 -49.84 62.38
CA VAL A 13 36.60 -50.32 63.71
C VAL A 13 36.37 -49.08 64.61
N SER A 14 35.26 -48.85 65.31
CA SER A 14 33.92 -49.46 65.33
C SER A 14 32.96 -48.59 66.19
N VAL A 15 31.64 -48.65 65.96
CA VAL A 15 30.59 -49.01 66.96
C VAL A 15 30.84 -48.49 68.42
N LEU A 16 30.00 -47.67 69.08
CA LEU A 16 28.53 -47.62 69.13
C LEU A 16 28.04 -46.26 69.71
N GLY A 17 26.85 -45.79 69.33
CA GLY A 17 26.15 -44.66 69.99
C GLY A 17 24.73 -44.49 69.44
N VAL A 18 23.71 -44.66 70.29
CA VAL A 18 22.28 -44.65 69.91
C VAL A 18 21.67 -43.25 70.10
N LEU A 19 20.57 -42.99 69.38
CA LEU A 19 19.77 -41.75 69.29
C LEU A 19 20.36 -40.62 68.43
N TRP A 20 20.01 -40.64 67.14
CA TRP A 20 19.28 -39.55 66.49
C TRP A 20 18.58 -40.13 65.24
N VAL A 21 17.26 -40.32 65.30
CA VAL A 21 16.46 -40.52 64.08
C VAL A 21 16.20 -39.14 63.51
N ILE A 22 17.06 -38.70 62.59
CA ILE A 22 16.74 -37.58 61.70
C ILE A 22 16.27 -38.16 60.38
N THR A 23 15.12 -37.67 59.93
CA THR A 23 14.61 -37.79 58.57
C THR A 23 15.63 -37.26 57.56
N ALA A 24 16.47 -38.15 57.02
CA ALA A 24 17.22 -37.88 55.80
C ALA A 24 16.21 -37.77 54.65
N ALA A 25 15.75 -36.55 54.37
CA ALA A 25 15.07 -36.27 53.12
C ALA A 25 16.02 -36.64 51.99
N LEU A 26 15.60 -37.57 51.12
CA LEU A 26 16.32 -37.87 49.88
C LEU A 26 16.47 -36.55 49.12
N ALA A 27 17.72 -36.13 48.92
CA ALA A 27 18.03 -34.87 48.28
C ALA A 27 17.45 -34.85 46.86
N CYS A 28 16.90 -33.70 46.46
CA CYS A 28 16.49 -33.50 45.06
C CYS A 28 17.70 -33.72 44.14
N PRO A 29 17.55 -34.37 42.97
CA PRO A 29 18.68 -34.59 42.07
C PRO A 29 19.35 -33.27 41.67
N GLU A 30 20.66 -33.31 41.44
CA GLU A 30 21.58 -32.14 41.42
C GLU A 30 21.31 -31.06 40.36
N LYS A 31 20.37 -31.31 39.43
CA LYS A 31 19.88 -30.36 38.42
C LYS A 31 18.35 -30.18 38.41
N CYS A 32 17.63 -30.83 39.31
CA CYS A 32 16.18 -30.80 39.35
C CYS A 32 15.68 -29.81 40.40
N TRP A 33 14.48 -29.28 40.16
CA TRP A 33 13.68 -28.60 41.17
C TRP A 33 12.66 -29.58 41.75
N CYS A 34 12.61 -29.70 43.07
CA CYS A 34 11.64 -30.54 43.77
C CYS A 34 10.79 -29.70 44.73
N LYS A 35 9.47 -29.88 44.67
CA LYS A 35 8.53 -29.35 45.66
C LYS A 35 7.93 -30.50 46.44
N VAL A 36 8.25 -30.58 47.73
CA VAL A 36 7.83 -31.65 48.63
C VAL A 36 6.67 -31.16 49.50
N PHE A 37 5.60 -31.97 49.55
CA PHE A 37 4.47 -31.85 50.47
C PHE A 37 4.55 -32.99 51.50
N SER A 38 3.64 -33.06 52.48
CA SER A 38 3.66 -34.14 53.51
C SER A 38 3.65 -35.56 52.89
N ASP A 39 2.86 -35.72 51.83
CA ASP A 39 2.53 -37.03 51.26
C ASP A 39 2.79 -37.18 49.76
N SER A 40 3.22 -36.11 49.09
CA SER A 40 3.53 -36.11 47.66
C SER A 40 4.71 -35.19 47.34
N SER A 41 5.27 -35.32 46.14
CA SER A 41 6.28 -34.40 45.62
C SER A 41 6.13 -34.19 44.13
N MET A 42 6.47 -32.99 43.66
CA MET A 42 6.54 -32.64 42.25
C MET A 42 7.99 -32.38 41.89
N VAL A 43 8.47 -32.95 40.79
CA VAL A 43 9.87 -32.89 40.36
C VAL A 43 9.94 -32.39 38.92
N SER A 44 10.74 -31.35 38.68
CA SER A 44 11.00 -30.85 37.33
C SER A 44 12.50 -30.76 37.09
N CYS A 45 12.97 -31.44 36.06
CA CYS A 45 14.34 -31.39 35.57
C CYS A 45 14.35 -30.91 34.12
N SER A 46 13.45 -30.00 33.76
CA SER A 46 13.29 -29.51 32.39
C SER A 46 14.40 -28.51 32.02
N LEU A 47 14.84 -28.48 30.76
CA LEU A 47 15.91 -27.59 30.28
C LEU A 47 17.26 -27.78 31.00
N GLN A 48 17.63 -29.03 31.33
CA GLN A 48 18.84 -29.38 32.10
C GLN A 48 19.91 -30.13 31.28
N GLU A 49 19.71 -30.24 29.97
CA GLU A 49 20.54 -30.98 29.01
C GLU A 49 20.78 -32.45 29.39
N LEU A 50 19.83 -33.06 30.11
CA LEU A 50 19.94 -34.44 30.58
C LEU A 50 19.98 -35.41 29.41
N LYS A 51 20.94 -36.35 29.45
CA LYS A 51 21.08 -37.44 28.46
C LYS A 51 20.33 -38.73 28.87
N GLY A 52 19.83 -38.78 30.10
CA GLY A 52 19.10 -39.90 30.70
C GLY A 52 18.32 -39.45 31.93
N VAL A 53 17.52 -40.33 32.51
CA VAL A 53 16.71 -40.04 33.71
C VAL A 53 17.63 -39.87 34.94
N PRO A 54 17.47 -38.80 35.76
CA PRO A 54 18.30 -38.59 36.95
C PRO A 54 18.16 -39.68 38.00
N ILE A 55 19.28 -40.00 38.67
CA ILE A 55 19.31 -40.90 39.82
C ILE A 55 18.83 -40.13 41.08
N ASN A 56 18.20 -40.83 42.03
CA ASN A 56 17.65 -40.29 43.29
C ASN A 56 16.40 -39.38 43.17
N ILE A 57 15.50 -39.65 42.22
CA ILE A 57 14.16 -39.03 42.22
C ILE A 57 13.39 -39.50 43.47
N PRO A 58 12.77 -38.60 44.26
CA PRO A 58 12.02 -38.99 45.47
C PRO A 58 10.89 -40.00 45.17
N PRO A 59 10.75 -41.11 45.94
CA PRO A 59 9.76 -42.16 45.63
C PRO A 59 8.30 -41.76 45.89
N LYS A 60 8.05 -40.65 46.61
CA LYS A 60 6.73 -40.01 46.74
C LYS A 60 6.43 -39.03 45.57
N THR A 61 7.12 -39.12 44.42
CA THR A 61 6.86 -38.21 43.29
C THR A 61 5.54 -38.54 42.60
N THR A 62 4.69 -37.53 42.42
CA THR A 62 3.37 -37.62 41.77
C THR A 62 3.32 -36.90 40.43
N SER A 63 4.22 -35.97 40.15
CA SER A 63 4.42 -35.37 38.82
C SER A 63 5.92 -35.21 38.55
N LEU A 64 6.39 -35.73 37.41
CA LEU A 64 7.78 -35.71 36.97
C LEU A 64 7.88 -35.09 35.57
N SER A 65 8.58 -33.97 35.47
CA SER A 65 8.83 -33.28 34.20
C SER A 65 10.30 -33.38 33.78
N LEU A 66 10.54 -34.01 32.64
CA LEU A 66 11.84 -34.20 31.98
C LEU A 66 11.86 -33.55 30.59
N THR A 67 10.91 -32.66 30.27
CA THR A 67 10.78 -32.03 28.94
C THR A 67 11.95 -31.09 28.58
N PHE A 68 12.21 -30.92 27.28
CA PHE A 68 13.28 -30.07 26.75
C PHE A 68 14.67 -30.47 27.28
N ASN A 69 15.00 -31.75 27.15
CA ASN A 69 16.32 -32.32 27.45
C ASN A 69 16.87 -33.06 26.20
N ASN A 70 17.97 -33.80 26.36
CA ASN A 70 18.58 -34.59 25.29
C ASN A 70 18.54 -36.09 25.66
N ILE A 71 17.45 -36.54 26.29
CA ILE A 71 17.28 -37.94 26.66
C ILE A 71 17.08 -38.73 25.36
N GLN A 72 17.95 -39.68 25.09
CA GLN A 72 17.91 -40.52 23.88
C GLN A 72 17.51 -41.95 24.21
N ASN A 73 18.06 -42.48 25.31
CA ASN A 73 17.85 -43.85 25.75
C ASN A 73 17.18 -43.84 27.13
N LEU A 74 16.08 -44.58 27.25
CA LEU A 74 15.51 -44.96 28.54
C LEU A 74 16.01 -46.35 28.92
N THR A 75 15.93 -46.69 30.20
CA THR A 75 16.16 -48.06 30.71
C THR A 75 14.88 -48.58 31.33
N VAL A 76 14.68 -49.91 31.37
CA VAL A 76 13.45 -50.51 31.94
C VAL A 76 13.24 -50.10 33.41
N ALA A 77 14.33 -49.91 34.16
CA ALA A 77 14.32 -49.47 35.56
C ALA A 77 14.20 -47.94 35.75
N ALA A 78 14.11 -47.13 34.68
CA ALA A 78 14.20 -45.67 34.78
C ALA A 78 13.11 -45.03 35.66
N PHE A 79 11.95 -45.69 35.80
CA PHE A 79 10.82 -45.21 36.60
C PHE A 79 10.26 -46.26 37.57
N SER A 80 10.99 -47.37 37.82
CA SER A 80 10.47 -48.54 38.55
C SER A 80 9.96 -48.22 39.96
N ASP A 81 10.57 -47.23 40.60
CA ASP A 81 10.38 -46.90 42.02
C ASP A 81 9.34 -45.77 42.22
N LEU A 82 8.79 -45.23 41.13
CA LEU A 82 7.88 -44.07 41.12
C LEU A 82 6.40 -44.50 41.03
N ILE A 83 5.99 -45.47 41.85
CA ILE A 83 4.64 -46.08 41.80
C ILE A 83 3.46 -45.11 42.01
N ASN A 84 3.73 -43.94 42.61
CA ASN A 84 2.74 -42.90 42.89
C ASN A 84 2.63 -41.84 41.77
N LEU A 85 3.34 -42.02 40.65
CA LEU A 85 3.42 -41.03 39.58
C LEU A 85 2.08 -40.93 38.84
N GLY A 86 1.45 -39.75 38.88
CA GLY A 86 0.23 -39.40 38.17
C GLY A 86 0.48 -38.64 36.86
N GLU A 87 1.61 -37.94 36.74
CA GLU A 87 2.02 -37.25 35.50
C GLU A 87 3.50 -37.49 35.19
N LEU A 88 3.79 -37.85 33.93
CA LEU A 88 5.13 -38.00 33.37
C LEU A 88 5.24 -37.21 32.06
N ASP A 89 6.09 -36.19 32.03
CA ASP A 89 6.37 -35.39 30.84
C ASP A 89 7.79 -35.67 30.32
N LEU A 90 7.87 -36.40 29.21
CA LEU A 90 9.09 -36.73 28.47
C LEU A 90 9.15 -35.99 27.11
N ALA A 91 8.30 -35.00 26.88
CA ALA A 91 8.20 -34.32 25.60
C ALA A 91 9.48 -33.53 25.25
N ASN A 92 9.67 -33.15 23.97
CA ASN A 92 10.81 -32.35 23.52
C ASN A 92 12.16 -32.95 23.96
N ASN A 93 12.36 -34.23 23.63
CA ASN A 93 13.60 -34.97 23.88
C ASN A 93 14.05 -35.64 22.58
N ASN A 94 15.10 -36.45 22.62
CA ASN A 94 15.63 -37.17 21.45
C ASN A 94 15.35 -38.68 21.54
N ILE A 95 14.30 -39.10 22.26
CA ILE A 95 13.98 -40.51 22.49
C ILE A 95 13.58 -41.14 21.15
N SER A 96 14.31 -42.17 20.72
CA SER A 96 14.05 -42.88 19.46
C SER A 96 13.43 -44.25 19.65
N VAL A 97 13.68 -44.87 20.81
CA VAL A 97 13.20 -46.22 21.19
C VAL A 97 12.68 -46.18 22.62
N LEU A 98 11.49 -46.75 22.84
CA LEU A 98 10.99 -47.08 24.17
C LEU A 98 11.37 -48.53 24.50
N PRO A 99 12.02 -48.83 25.62
CA PRO A 99 12.26 -50.20 26.05
C PRO A 99 10.96 -50.89 26.48
N ASP A 100 10.83 -52.17 26.18
CA ASP A 100 9.75 -53.05 26.66
C ASP A 100 9.64 -52.96 28.19
N GLY A 101 8.43 -52.68 28.68
CA GLY A 101 8.15 -52.59 30.12
C GLY A 101 8.65 -51.32 30.83
N VAL A 102 9.17 -50.30 30.13
CA VAL A 102 9.67 -49.05 30.75
C VAL A 102 8.64 -48.32 31.65
N PHE A 103 7.34 -48.56 31.47
CA PHE A 103 6.26 -48.00 32.28
C PHE A 103 5.52 -49.04 33.15
N SER A 104 6.05 -50.25 33.33
CA SER A 104 5.33 -51.40 33.93
C SER A 104 4.76 -51.14 35.33
N ASN A 105 5.43 -50.30 36.13
CA ASN A 105 5.07 -50.05 37.53
C ASN A 105 4.21 -48.80 37.74
N LEU A 106 3.92 -48.04 36.68
CA LEU A 106 3.27 -46.72 36.76
C LEU A 106 1.73 -46.82 36.70
N THR A 107 1.14 -47.71 37.50
CA THR A 107 -0.32 -48.00 37.47
C THR A 107 -1.19 -46.80 37.85
N SER A 108 -0.63 -45.82 38.56
CA SER A 108 -1.29 -44.58 39.00
C SER A 108 -1.26 -43.45 37.96
N LEU A 109 -0.61 -43.66 36.81
CA LEU A 109 -0.32 -42.60 35.84
C LEU A 109 -1.58 -42.18 35.08
N GLU A 110 -1.94 -40.89 35.18
CA GLU A 110 -3.07 -40.28 34.46
C GLU A 110 -2.64 -39.54 33.19
N ILE A 111 -1.42 -38.97 33.17
CA ILE A 111 -0.91 -38.17 32.05
C ILE A 111 0.49 -38.65 31.65
N LEU A 112 0.64 -39.04 30.38
CA LEU A 112 1.92 -39.37 29.76
C LEU A 112 2.12 -38.53 28.49
N ARG A 113 3.20 -37.75 28.46
CA ARG A 113 3.58 -36.93 27.29
C ARG A 113 4.92 -37.42 26.73
N LEU A 114 4.91 -37.78 25.46
CA LEU A 114 6.06 -38.22 24.68
C LEU A 114 6.20 -37.38 23.39
N ASP A 115 5.51 -36.24 23.32
CA ASP A 115 5.46 -35.36 22.14
C ASP A 115 6.84 -34.82 21.74
N ASN A 116 7.07 -34.53 20.46
CA ASN A 116 8.32 -33.93 19.97
C ASN A 116 9.54 -34.79 20.39
N ASN A 117 9.52 -36.05 19.97
CA ASN A 117 10.61 -37.01 20.14
C ASN A 117 10.87 -37.68 18.77
N ASN A 118 11.78 -38.65 18.73
CA ASN A 118 12.16 -39.36 17.51
C ASN A 118 11.57 -40.78 17.43
N ILE A 119 10.53 -41.10 18.20
CA ILE A 119 10.02 -42.48 18.39
C ILE A 119 9.49 -43.01 17.06
N GLY A 120 10.16 -44.04 16.52
CA GLY A 120 9.77 -44.66 15.24
C GLY A 120 8.84 -45.87 15.36
N VAL A 121 8.93 -46.60 16.47
CA VAL A 121 8.24 -47.86 16.75
C VAL A 121 7.81 -47.87 18.22
N LEU A 122 6.60 -48.34 18.49
CA LEU A 122 6.11 -48.63 19.85
C LEU A 122 6.19 -50.14 20.09
N PRO A 123 6.79 -50.62 21.21
CA PRO A 123 6.75 -52.03 21.55
C PRO A 123 5.33 -52.53 21.89
N ASP A 124 5.10 -53.81 21.63
CA ASP A 124 3.87 -54.49 21.99
C ASP A 124 3.62 -54.39 23.51
N GLY A 125 2.47 -53.84 23.90
CA GLY A 125 2.10 -53.71 25.31
C GLY A 125 2.89 -52.68 26.12
N VAL A 126 3.66 -51.76 25.50
CA VAL A 126 4.45 -50.73 26.23
C VAL A 126 3.62 -49.88 27.20
N PHE A 127 2.30 -49.76 26.99
CA PHE A 127 1.36 -49.06 27.87
C PHE A 127 0.42 -49.99 28.68
N SER A 128 0.64 -51.30 28.71
CA SER A 128 -0.33 -52.28 29.24
C SER A 128 -0.61 -52.16 30.75
N SER A 129 0.29 -51.54 31.52
CA SER A 129 0.14 -51.26 32.96
C SER A 129 -0.69 -50.02 33.26
N LEU A 130 -0.94 -49.14 32.28
CA LEU A 130 -1.39 -47.77 32.49
C LEU A 130 -2.93 -47.64 32.48
N ALA A 131 -3.64 -48.49 33.22
CA ALA A 131 -5.11 -48.52 33.22
C ALA A 131 -5.78 -47.22 33.70
N SER A 132 -5.06 -46.41 34.49
CA SER A 132 -5.50 -45.10 35.00
C SER A 132 -5.27 -43.95 34.01
N LEU A 133 -4.65 -44.22 32.85
CA LEU A 133 -4.20 -43.17 31.93
C LEU A 133 -5.39 -42.49 31.25
N LYS A 134 -5.49 -41.18 31.44
CA LYS A 134 -6.49 -40.29 30.83
C LYS A 134 -5.95 -39.58 29.60
N LYS A 135 -4.66 -39.24 29.57
CA LYS A 135 -4.06 -38.42 28.50
C LYS A 135 -2.75 -39.02 28.03
N LEU A 136 -2.76 -39.55 26.81
CA LEU A 136 -1.58 -40.04 26.11
C LEU A 136 -1.29 -39.12 24.94
N ARG A 137 -0.08 -38.55 24.92
CA ARG A 137 0.37 -37.71 23.81
C ARG A 137 1.66 -38.22 23.21
N LEU A 138 1.65 -38.43 21.90
CA LEU A 138 2.69 -39.01 21.06
C LEU A 138 2.91 -38.16 19.80
N ALA A 139 2.46 -36.91 19.80
CA ALA A 139 2.49 -36.03 18.63
C ALA A 139 3.92 -35.67 18.21
N ASN A 140 4.14 -35.36 16.93
CA ASN A 140 5.46 -34.94 16.43
C ASN A 140 6.54 -36.00 16.74
N ASN A 141 6.29 -37.22 16.28
CA ASN A 141 7.20 -38.36 16.37
C ASN A 141 7.34 -39.01 14.98
N ASN A 142 8.09 -40.11 14.89
CA ASN A 142 8.33 -40.82 13.64
C ASN A 142 7.51 -42.12 13.53
N ILE A 143 6.42 -42.26 14.30
CA ILE A 143 5.68 -43.53 14.46
C ILE A 143 5.11 -43.94 13.10
N ARG A 144 5.52 -45.12 12.60
CA ARG A 144 5.09 -45.63 11.28
C ARG A 144 3.93 -46.62 11.35
N VAL A 145 3.93 -47.44 12.40
CA VAL A 145 3.00 -48.56 12.60
C VAL A 145 2.59 -48.57 14.07
N LEU A 146 1.30 -48.77 14.31
CA LEU A 146 0.75 -49.06 15.64
C LEU A 146 0.58 -50.57 15.76
N PRO A 147 1.12 -51.24 16.80
CA PRO A 147 0.75 -52.62 17.08
C PRO A 147 -0.73 -52.72 17.49
N GLY A 148 -1.47 -53.69 16.96
CA GLY A 148 -2.92 -53.79 17.15
C GLY A 148 -3.38 -53.84 18.62
N GLY A 149 -2.53 -54.36 19.52
CA GLY A 149 -2.80 -54.45 20.95
C GLY A 149 -2.30 -53.29 21.81
N VAL A 150 -1.59 -52.29 21.26
CA VAL A 150 -0.77 -51.34 22.04
C VAL A 150 -1.56 -50.47 23.03
N PHE A 151 -2.85 -50.25 22.79
CA PHE A 151 -3.73 -49.45 23.65
C PHE A 151 -4.77 -50.27 24.45
N SER A 152 -4.72 -51.61 24.41
CA SER A 152 -5.83 -52.48 24.86
C SER A 152 -6.28 -52.31 26.32
N ASN A 153 -5.41 -51.84 27.20
CA ASN A 153 -5.70 -51.65 28.63
C ASN A 153 -6.02 -50.20 29.01
N LEU A 154 -5.98 -49.26 28.08
CA LEU A 154 -6.16 -47.83 28.33
C LEU A 154 -7.65 -47.43 28.32
N THR A 155 -8.49 -48.13 29.09
CA THR A 155 -9.95 -47.94 29.08
C THR A 155 -10.39 -46.55 29.57
N SER A 156 -9.58 -45.94 30.44
CA SER A 156 -9.83 -44.62 31.07
C SER A 156 -9.41 -43.43 30.20
N LEU A 157 -8.92 -43.66 28.99
CA LEU A 157 -8.31 -42.63 28.15
C LEU A 157 -9.35 -41.62 27.65
N GLU A 158 -9.16 -40.35 27.96
CA GLU A 158 -9.96 -39.18 27.54
C GLU A 158 -9.38 -38.53 26.26
N LEU A 159 -8.05 -38.52 26.14
CA LEU A 159 -7.32 -37.88 25.04
C LEU A 159 -6.20 -38.77 24.52
N LEU A 160 -6.20 -39.00 23.20
CA LEU A 160 -5.12 -39.62 22.44
C LEU A 160 -4.64 -38.67 21.34
N ASP A 161 -3.39 -38.22 21.44
CA ASP A 161 -2.75 -37.38 20.43
C ASP A 161 -1.66 -38.16 19.67
N LEU A 162 -1.92 -38.40 18.38
CA LEU A 162 -1.05 -39.09 17.42
C LEU A 162 -0.73 -38.22 16.20
N GLN A 163 -1.02 -36.91 16.24
CA GLN A 163 -0.81 -36.01 15.11
C GLN A 163 0.68 -35.88 14.71
N ASN A 164 0.97 -35.44 13.49
CA ASN A 164 2.33 -35.21 13.00
C ASN A 164 3.23 -36.45 13.20
N ASN A 165 2.77 -37.60 12.70
CA ASN A 165 3.49 -38.87 12.69
C ASN A 165 3.51 -39.43 11.25
N ASN A 166 4.01 -40.65 11.07
CA ASN A 166 4.07 -41.32 9.77
C ASN A 166 3.15 -42.56 9.72
N ILE A 167 2.01 -42.52 10.43
CA ILE A 167 1.04 -43.62 10.50
C ILE A 167 0.27 -43.69 9.19
N SER A 168 0.43 -44.79 8.44
CA SER A 168 -0.24 -44.97 7.14
C SER A 168 -1.50 -45.84 7.20
N VAL A 169 -1.62 -46.68 8.22
CA VAL A 169 -2.71 -47.63 8.44
C VAL A 169 -3.05 -47.68 9.93
N LEU A 170 -4.35 -47.71 10.25
CA LEU A 170 -4.86 -47.99 11.59
C LEU A 170 -5.25 -49.48 11.66
N PRO A 171 -4.71 -50.27 12.61
CA PRO A 171 -5.10 -51.68 12.75
C PRO A 171 -6.57 -51.87 13.11
N ASP A 172 -7.16 -52.98 12.69
CA ASP A 172 -8.53 -53.34 13.05
C ASP A 172 -8.72 -53.39 14.57
N GLY A 173 -9.76 -52.72 15.06
CA GLY A 173 -10.10 -52.71 16.48
C GLY A 173 -9.11 -51.98 17.40
N ILE A 174 -8.13 -51.23 16.87
CA ILE A 174 -7.12 -50.48 17.65
C ILE A 174 -7.72 -49.55 18.73
N PHE A 175 -8.95 -49.07 18.51
CA PHE A 175 -9.69 -48.18 19.41
C PHE A 175 -10.85 -48.87 20.17
N SER A 176 -11.03 -50.19 20.00
CA SER A 176 -12.20 -50.96 20.51
C SER A 176 -12.34 -51.01 22.04
N LYS A 177 -11.31 -50.60 22.78
CA LYS A 177 -11.27 -50.62 24.27
C LYS A 177 -11.49 -49.26 24.90
N PHE A 178 -11.59 -48.19 24.11
CA PHE A 178 -11.81 -46.84 24.59
C PHE A 178 -13.30 -46.60 24.87
N THR A 179 -13.67 -46.50 26.14
CA THR A 179 -15.04 -46.15 26.56
C THR A 179 -15.19 -44.66 26.90
N SER A 180 -14.10 -44.00 27.26
CA SER A 180 -14.08 -42.63 27.79
C SER A 180 -13.42 -41.60 26.87
N LEU A 181 -13.02 -41.99 25.65
CA LEU A 181 -12.23 -41.13 24.78
C LEU A 181 -13.08 -39.99 24.21
N GLU A 182 -12.77 -38.76 24.63
CA GLU A 182 -13.39 -37.52 24.15
C GLU A 182 -12.68 -36.97 22.91
N ARG A 183 -11.35 -37.16 22.80
CA ARG A 183 -10.52 -36.47 21.80
C ARG A 183 -9.49 -37.38 21.14
N LEU A 184 -9.57 -37.48 19.82
CA LEU A 184 -8.67 -38.27 18.99
C LEU A 184 -8.06 -37.38 17.90
N TYR A 185 -6.74 -37.18 17.99
CA TYR A 185 -5.99 -36.37 17.04
C TYR A 185 -5.09 -37.26 16.18
N LEU A 186 -5.35 -37.26 14.87
CA LEU A 186 -4.69 -38.09 13.85
C LEU A 186 -4.23 -37.25 12.64
N GLN A 187 -4.38 -35.92 12.70
CA GLN A 187 -4.02 -35.01 11.62
C GLN A 187 -2.52 -35.03 11.26
N ASN A 188 -2.20 -34.69 10.00
CA ASN A 188 -0.84 -34.74 9.46
C ASN A 188 -0.20 -36.13 9.64
N ASN A 189 -0.88 -37.16 9.14
CA ASN A 189 -0.36 -38.51 8.99
C ASN A 189 -0.63 -38.99 7.55
N PRO A 190 0.10 -39.98 7.02
CA PRO A 190 -0.16 -40.52 5.68
C PRO A 190 -1.34 -41.52 5.60
N ILE A 191 -2.37 -41.43 6.49
CA ILE A 191 -3.50 -42.38 6.50
C ILE A 191 -4.31 -42.22 5.21
N SER A 192 -4.57 -43.33 4.51
CA SER A 192 -5.26 -43.30 3.20
C SER A 192 -6.61 -44.04 3.15
N VAL A 193 -6.80 -45.00 4.06
CA VAL A 193 -7.97 -45.90 4.13
C VAL A 193 -8.26 -46.19 5.61
N PHE A 194 -9.54 -46.38 5.94
CA PHE A 194 -10.01 -46.90 7.22
C PHE A 194 -10.59 -48.30 7.04
N SER A 195 -10.45 -49.17 8.05
CA SER A 195 -11.25 -50.38 8.12
C SER A 195 -12.68 -50.09 8.60
N ASP A 196 -13.60 -51.00 8.25
CA ASP A 196 -15.01 -50.88 8.58
C ASP A 196 -15.20 -50.75 10.09
N GLY A 197 -15.91 -49.70 10.51
CA GLY A 197 -16.21 -49.47 11.92
C GLY A 197 -15.00 -49.19 12.82
N VAL A 198 -13.86 -48.70 12.31
CA VAL A 198 -12.67 -48.40 13.14
C VAL A 198 -12.95 -47.45 14.33
N PHE A 199 -13.93 -46.54 14.20
CA PHE A 199 -14.37 -45.63 15.26
C PHE A 199 -15.66 -46.08 15.99
N SER A 200 -16.22 -47.26 15.67
CA SER A 200 -17.55 -47.73 16.09
C SER A 200 -17.82 -47.76 17.60
N HIS A 201 -16.78 -47.86 18.43
CA HIS A 201 -16.88 -47.94 19.89
C HIS A 201 -16.72 -46.58 20.59
N LEU A 202 -16.38 -45.52 19.86
CA LEU A 202 -16.02 -44.21 20.40
C LEU A 202 -17.25 -43.31 20.64
N THR A 203 -18.25 -43.82 21.35
CA THR A 203 -19.54 -43.11 21.58
C THR A 203 -19.39 -41.82 22.39
N SER A 204 -18.34 -41.70 23.18
CA SER A 204 -18.00 -40.55 24.02
C SER A 204 -17.17 -39.48 23.28
N LEU A 205 -16.81 -39.72 22.01
CA LEU A 205 -15.90 -38.86 21.26
C LEU A 205 -16.57 -37.56 20.86
N GLU A 206 -16.00 -36.45 21.31
CA GLU A 206 -16.43 -35.09 20.98
C GLU A 206 -15.58 -34.48 19.84
N TRP A 207 -14.29 -34.84 19.74
CA TRP A 207 -13.33 -34.26 18.78
C TRP A 207 -12.63 -35.36 17.96
N LEU A 208 -12.83 -35.36 16.65
CA LEU A 208 -12.13 -36.22 15.69
C LEU A 208 -11.41 -35.36 14.64
N LEU A 209 -10.08 -35.33 14.74
CA LEU A 209 -9.23 -34.53 13.86
C LEU A 209 -8.44 -35.45 12.90
N LEU A 210 -8.83 -35.44 11.63
CA LEU A 210 -8.33 -36.29 10.53
C LEU A 210 -7.75 -35.47 9.37
N ALA A 211 -7.52 -34.17 9.58
CA ALA A 211 -7.05 -33.25 8.56
C ALA A 211 -5.64 -33.56 8.06
N SER A 212 -5.27 -33.09 6.87
CA SER A 212 -3.93 -33.31 6.28
C SER A 212 -3.53 -34.79 6.27
N ASN A 213 -4.44 -35.65 5.84
CA ASN A 213 -4.16 -37.06 5.60
C ASN A 213 -4.31 -37.36 4.10
N ASN A 214 -4.11 -38.62 3.71
CA ASN A 214 -4.25 -39.09 2.33
C ASN A 214 -5.62 -39.76 2.08
N ILE A 215 -6.65 -39.47 2.89
CA ILE A 215 -7.93 -40.18 2.87
C ILE A 215 -8.60 -39.95 1.50
N ARG A 216 -8.89 -41.04 0.78
CA ARG A 216 -9.54 -40.99 -0.55
C ARG A 216 -11.02 -41.34 -0.51
N VAL A 217 -11.37 -42.30 0.34
CA VAL A 217 -12.70 -42.89 0.45
C VAL A 217 -13.00 -43.04 1.95
N LEU A 218 -14.22 -42.68 2.34
CA LEU A 218 -14.75 -42.97 3.67
C LEU A 218 -15.63 -44.22 3.56
N PRO A 219 -15.44 -45.26 4.41
CA PRO A 219 -16.36 -46.40 4.46
C PRO A 219 -17.78 -45.96 4.88
N ASP A 220 -18.79 -46.69 4.40
CA ASP A 220 -20.19 -46.44 4.75
C ASP A 220 -20.39 -46.51 6.27
N GLY A 221 -21.04 -45.48 6.82
CA GLY A 221 -21.32 -45.41 8.25
C GLY A 221 -20.10 -45.30 9.18
N VAL A 222 -18.89 -44.98 8.69
CA VAL A 222 -17.66 -44.96 9.54
C VAL A 222 -17.75 -44.03 10.76
N PHE A 223 -18.68 -43.06 10.75
CA PHE A 223 -18.96 -42.14 11.87
C PHE A 223 -20.30 -42.39 12.58
N SER A 224 -21.08 -43.43 12.23
CA SER A 224 -22.49 -43.60 12.65
C SER A 224 -22.71 -43.60 14.17
N ASN A 225 -21.73 -44.11 14.92
CA ASN A 225 -21.84 -44.30 16.37
C ASN A 225 -21.26 -43.12 17.17
N LEU A 226 -20.72 -42.08 16.49
CA LEU A 226 -20.09 -40.92 17.12
C LEU A 226 -21.15 -39.87 17.51
N THR A 227 -22.16 -40.28 18.26
CA THR A 227 -23.34 -39.43 18.57
C THR A 227 -23.01 -38.20 19.39
N SER A 228 -21.92 -38.22 20.16
CA SER A 228 -21.42 -37.11 20.98
C SER A 228 -20.51 -36.15 20.21
N LEU A 229 -20.24 -36.40 18.92
CA LEU A 229 -19.21 -35.69 18.16
C LEU A 229 -19.63 -34.25 17.89
N LYS A 230 -18.85 -33.30 18.40
CA LYS A 230 -19.01 -31.85 18.18
C LYS A 230 -18.13 -31.34 17.05
N ARG A 231 -16.97 -31.96 16.82
CA ARG A 231 -15.98 -31.49 15.85
C ARG A 231 -15.43 -32.60 14.99
N LEU A 232 -15.67 -32.49 13.68
CA LEU A 232 -15.10 -33.35 12.66
C LEU A 232 -14.29 -32.49 11.67
N ARG A 233 -12.97 -32.66 11.69
CA ARG A 233 -12.06 -31.98 10.73
C ARG A 233 -11.45 -33.01 9.78
N LEU A 234 -11.87 -32.96 8.52
CA LEU A 234 -11.44 -33.83 7.40
C LEU A 234 -10.70 -33.03 6.31
N TYR A 235 -10.31 -31.78 6.61
CA TYR A 235 -9.74 -30.88 5.61
C TYR A 235 -8.37 -31.34 5.06
N ASN A 236 -8.00 -30.86 3.88
CA ASN A 236 -6.71 -31.18 3.24
C ASN A 236 -6.51 -32.70 3.12
N ASN A 237 -7.50 -33.37 2.54
CA ASN A 237 -7.48 -34.80 2.21
C ASN A 237 -7.75 -34.96 0.70
N ASN A 238 -7.87 -36.20 0.23
CA ASN A 238 -8.12 -36.52 -1.18
C ASN A 238 -9.55 -37.09 -1.36
N ILE A 239 -10.51 -36.68 -0.53
CA ILE A 239 -11.88 -37.18 -0.55
C ILE A 239 -12.58 -36.61 -1.79
N SER A 240 -13.07 -37.48 -2.67
CA SER A 240 -13.77 -37.08 -3.90
C SER A 240 -15.28 -37.37 -3.89
N VAL A 241 -15.68 -38.40 -3.15
CA VAL A 241 -17.06 -38.83 -2.99
C VAL A 241 -17.34 -38.99 -1.49
N LEU A 242 -18.50 -38.51 -1.05
CA LEU A 242 -19.02 -38.71 0.29
C LEU A 242 -20.16 -39.73 0.22
N PRO A 243 -20.16 -40.81 1.02
CA PRO A 243 -21.27 -41.75 1.08
C PRO A 243 -22.57 -41.09 1.57
N ASP A 244 -23.71 -41.53 1.03
CA ASP A 244 -25.02 -41.02 1.43
C ASP A 244 -25.26 -41.23 2.93
N GLY A 245 -25.73 -40.18 3.61
CA GLY A 245 -26.06 -40.24 5.04
C GLY A 245 -24.86 -40.38 5.99
N ILE A 246 -23.60 -40.26 5.53
CA ILE A 246 -22.40 -40.46 6.36
C ILE A 246 -22.33 -39.60 7.64
N PHE A 247 -23.03 -38.45 7.67
CA PHE A 247 -23.14 -37.55 8.83
C PHE A 247 -24.51 -37.59 9.55
N SER A 248 -25.46 -38.41 9.09
CA SER A 248 -26.88 -38.39 9.50
C SER A 248 -27.15 -38.63 11.00
N HIS A 249 -26.22 -39.26 11.71
CA HIS A 249 -26.30 -39.55 13.15
C HIS A 249 -25.55 -38.53 14.03
N LEU A 250 -24.83 -37.57 13.45
CA LEU A 250 -23.96 -36.61 14.16
C LEU A 250 -24.77 -35.40 14.67
N LEU A 251 -25.80 -35.66 15.48
CA LEU A 251 -26.77 -34.64 15.91
C LEU A 251 -26.16 -33.53 16.78
N SER A 252 -25.05 -33.80 17.46
CA SER A 252 -24.31 -32.83 18.28
C SER A 252 -23.20 -32.08 17.54
N LEU A 253 -23.08 -32.25 16.22
CA LEU A 253 -21.97 -31.67 15.45
C LEU A 253 -22.10 -30.15 15.34
N GLU A 254 -21.12 -29.43 15.90
CA GLU A 254 -21.00 -27.97 15.90
C GLU A 254 -20.10 -27.49 14.74
N ILE A 255 -19.06 -28.27 14.40
CA ILE A 255 -18.07 -27.93 13.36
C ILE A 255 -17.85 -29.12 12.43
N LEU A 256 -18.09 -28.90 11.14
CA LEU A 256 -17.73 -29.79 10.04
C LEU A 256 -16.80 -29.06 9.06
N ASP A 257 -15.54 -29.51 8.99
CA ASP A 257 -14.55 -28.94 8.07
C ASP A 257 -14.11 -29.97 7.02
N LEU A 258 -14.51 -29.74 5.78
CA LEU A 258 -14.26 -30.56 4.58
C LEU A 258 -13.43 -29.81 3.53
N GLN A 259 -12.86 -28.65 3.86
CA GLN A 259 -12.11 -27.82 2.90
C GLN A 259 -10.91 -28.56 2.28
N LYS A 260 -10.42 -28.08 1.13
CA LYS A 260 -9.22 -28.65 0.46
C LYS A 260 -9.37 -30.16 0.27
N ASN A 261 -10.45 -30.57 -0.40
CA ASN A 261 -10.70 -31.93 -0.84
C ASN A 261 -11.08 -31.88 -2.34
N HIS A 262 -11.52 -33.00 -2.91
CA HIS A 262 -11.93 -33.11 -4.31
C HIS A 262 -13.44 -33.39 -4.45
N ILE A 263 -14.24 -32.91 -3.51
CA ILE A 263 -15.68 -33.18 -3.46
C ILE A 263 -16.34 -32.45 -4.64
N SER A 264 -16.82 -33.20 -5.63
CA SER A 264 -17.42 -32.64 -6.85
C SER A 264 -18.93 -32.42 -6.77
N SER A 265 -19.60 -33.10 -5.84
CA SER A 265 -21.07 -33.08 -5.69
C SER A 265 -21.49 -33.33 -4.25
N LEU A 266 -22.57 -32.67 -3.82
CA LEU A 266 -23.23 -32.92 -2.54
C LEU A 266 -24.56 -33.65 -2.79
N PRO A 267 -24.88 -34.74 -2.06
CA PRO A 267 -26.20 -35.36 -2.12
C PRO A 267 -27.32 -34.41 -1.64
N GLY A 268 -28.56 -34.64 -2.09
CA GLY A 268 -29.71 -33.87 -1.62
C GLY A 268 -30.03 -34.15 -0.15
N GLY A 269 -30.36 -33.12 0.64
CA GLY A 269 -30.71 -33.26 2.06
C GLY A 269 -29.55 -33.70 2.98
N PHE A 270 -28.33 -33.77 2.48
CA PHE A 270 -27.16 -34.39 3.13
C PHE A 270 -26.80 -33.82 4.52
N PHE A 271 -27.17 -32.58 4.82
CA PHE A 271 -26.95 -31.93 6.11
C PHE A 271 -28.22 -31.78 6.97
N SER A 272 -29.35 -32.39 6.61
CA SER A 272 -30.68 -32.14 7.23
C SER A 272 -30.72 -32.32 8.75
N ASN A 273 -29.93 -33.25 9.27
CA ASN A 273 -29.93 -33.64 10.68
C ASN A 273 -28.93 -32.85 11.54
N LEU A 274 -28.08 -32.03 10.92
CA LEU A 274 -26.99 -31.30 11.60
C LEU A 274 -27.49 -29.97 12.19
N THR A 275 -28.57 -30.00 12.97
CA THR A 275 -29.26 -28.79 13.47
C THR A 275 -28.44 -27.94 14.43
N SER A 276 -27.42 -28.53 15.06
CA SER A 276 -26.47 -27.84 15.97
C SER A 276 -25.24 -27.27 15.25
N LEU A 277 -25.13 -27.42 13.93
CA LEU A 277 -23.95 -27.04 13.17
C LEU A 277 -23.80 -25.51 13.11
N GLY A 278 -22.78 -24.99 13.78
CA GLY A 278 -22.41 -23.57 13.77
C GLY A 278 -21.39 -23.22 12.68
N THR A 279 -20.54 -24.17 12.26
CA THR A 279 -19.54 -23.97 11.21
C THR A 279 -19.57 -25.10 10.18
N LEU A 280 -19.82 -24.75 8.92
CA LEU A 280 -19.70 -25.63 7.76
C LEU A 280 -18.68 -25.05 6.79
N ASN A 281 -17.58 -25.78 6.57
CA ASN A 281 -16.54 -25.35 5.66
C ASN A 281 -16.36 -26.36 4.52
N LEU A 282 -16.67 -25.91 3.29
CA LEU A 282 -16.62 -26.67 2.05
C LEU A 282 -15.65 -26.05 1.03
N GLN A 283 -14.92 -24.99 1.41
CA GLN A 283 -14.05 -24.22 0.52
C GLN A 283 -12.91 -25.02 -0.14
N ASN A 284 -12.45 -24.61 -1.32
CA ASN A 284 -11.41 -25.34 -2.08
C ASN A 284 -11.81 -26.82 -2.31
N ASN A 285 -12.96 -27.03 -2.97
CA ASN A 285 -13.44 -28.31 -3.47
C ASN A 285 -13.86 -28.15 -4.94
N ASP A 286 -14.44 -29.19 -5.56
CA ASP A 286 -14.84 -29.19 -6.98
C ASP A 286 -16.37 -29.01 -7.16
N ILE A 287 -17.05 -28.38 -6.18
CA ILE A 287 -18.52 -28.29 -6.05
C ILE A 287 -19.14 -27.28 -7.02
N SER A 288 -19.20 -27.64 -8.30
CA SER A 288 -19.75 -26.77 -9.36
C SER A 288 -21.24 -26.43 -9.25
N VAL A 289 -22.03 -27.24 -8.53
CA VAL A 289 -23.49 -27.11 -8.37
C VAL A 289 -23.89 -27.38 -6.91
N LEU A 290 -24.75 -26.54 -6.36
CA LEU A 290 -25.39 -26.72 -5.05
C LEU A 290 -26.81 -27.29 -5.25
N PRO A 291 -27.20 -28.39 -4.57
CA PRO A 291 -28.58 -28.87 -4.59
C PRO A 291 -29.55 -27.90 -3.90
N ASP A 292 -30.80 -27.86 -4.38
CA ASP A 292 -31.85 -27.04 -3.80
C ASP A 292 -32.05 -27.33 -2.30
N GLY A 293 -32.10 -26.27 -1.49
CA GLY A 293 -32.37 -26.37 -0.05
C GLY A 293 -31.32 -27.14 0.77
N ILE A 294 -30.11 -27.39 0.25
CA ILE A 294 -29.08 -28.21 0.94
C ILE A 294 -28.69 -27.71 2.34
N PHE A 295 -28.84 -26.40 2.60
CA PHE A 295 -28.57 -25.77 3.91
C PHE A 295 -29.84 -25.45 4.72
N SER A 296 -31.03 -25.79 4.23
CA SER A 296 -32.32 -25.26 4.73
C SER A 296 -32.66 -25.59 6.20
N HIS A 297 -32.02 -26.60 6.78
CA HIS A 297 -32.18 -27.03 8.18
C HIS A 297 -31.08 -26.53 9.14
N LEU A 298 -30.05 -25.83 8.63
CA LEU A 298 -28.89 -25.41 9.41
C LEU A 298 -29.13 -24.07 10.14
N LEU A 299 -30.18 -24.04 10.99
CA LEU A 299 -30.66 -22.82 11.64
C LEU A 299 -29.64 -22.18 12.60
N SER A 300 -28.73 -22.99 13.15
CA SER A 300 -27.65 -22.56 14.06
C SER A 300 -26.37 -22.13 13.34
N LEU A 301 -26.32 -22.16 12.00
CA LEU A 301 -25.10 -21.94 11.24
C LEU A 301 -24.64 -20.47 11.31
N GLU A 302 -23.45 -20.24 11.85
CA GLU A 302 -22.80 -18.94 11.99
C GLU A 302 -21.79 -18.65 10.85
N LEU A 303 -21.15 -19.70 10.31
CA LEU A 303 -20.16 -19.61 9.24
C LEU A 303 -20.42 -20.65 8.14
N LEU A 304 -20.56 -20.17 6.90
CA LEU A 304 -20.61 -20.99 5.68
C LEU A 304 -19.48 -20.59 4.71
N GLY A 305 -18.52 -21.49 4.52
CA GLY A 305 -17.39 -21.32 3.60
C GLY A 305 -17.57 -22.11 2.31
N LEU A 306 -17.68 -21.41 1.17
CA LEU A 306 -17.94 -21.97 -0.16
C LEU A 306 -16.98 -21.41 -1.24
N GLN A 307 -15.91 -20.71 -0.88
CA GLN A 307 -15.02 -20.11 -1.88
C GLN A 307 -14.20 -21.14 -2.66
N ASN A 308 -13.77 -20.75 -3.86
CA ASN A 308 -12.93 -21.57 -4.74
C ASN A 308 -13.52 -22.99 -4.93
N SER A 309 -14.80 -23.05 -5.30
CA SER A 309 -15.54 -24.30 -5.53
C SER A 309 -16.10 -24.42 -6.96
N ASN A 310 -15.71 -23.51 -7.87
CA ASN A 310 -16.23 -23.41 -9.24
C ASN A 310 -17.77 -23.26 -9.34
N ILE A 311 -18.43 -22.74 -8.30
CA ILE A 311 -19.88 -22.47 -8.30
C ILE A 311 -20.19 -21.40 -9.36
N SER A 312 -21.04 -21.71 -10.33
CA SER A 312 -21.41 -20.75 -11.40
C SER A 312 -22.78 -20.13 -11.22
N VAL A 313 -23.70 -20.83 -10.54
CA VAL A 313 -25.10 -20.44 -10.30
C VAL A 313 -25.45 -20.74 -8.84
N LEU A 314 -26.18 -19.83 -8.21
CA LEU A 314 -26.80 -20.04 -6.89
C LEU A 314 -28.28 -20.36 -7.09
N PRO A 315 -28.84 -21.41 -6.47
CA PRO A 315 -30.28 -21.65 -6.47
C PRO A 315 -31.06 -20.55 -5.72
N ASP A 316 -32.33 -20.37 -6.08
CA ASP A 316 -33.21 -19.42 -5.43
C ASP A 316 -33.40 -19.77 -3.93
N GLY A 317 -33.29 -18.76 -3.07
CA GLY A 317 -33.49 -18.94 -1.62
C GLY A 317 -32.50 -19.87 -0.91
N ILE A 318 -31.38 -20.25 -1.54
CA ILE A 318 -30.43 -21.25 -1.01
C ILE A 318 -29.89 -20.98 0.41
N PHE A 319 -29.95 -19.73 0.87
CA PHE A 319 -29.54 -19.29 2.22
C PHE A 319 -30.70 -18.83 3.12
N SER A 320 -31.96 -18.90 2.69
CA SER A 320 -33.11 -18.16 3.30
C SER A 320 -33.40 -18.44 4.78
N ASN A 321 -32.93 -19.58 5.30
CA ASN A 321 -33.19 -20.05 6.66
C ASN A 321 -31.98 -19.89 7.60
N LEU A 322 -30.84 -19.39 7.09
CA LEU A 322 -29.59 -19.28 7.85
C LEU A 322 -29.58 -18.00 8.72
N ILE A 323 -30.59 -17.87 9.59
CA ILE A 323 -30.85 -16.66 10.39
C ILE A 323 -29.72 -16.32 11.38
N SER A 324 -28.93 -17.31 11.77
CA SER A 324 -27.78 -17.16 12.68
C SER A 324 -26.46 -16.83 11.95
N LEU A 325 -26.48 -16.79 10.61
CA LEU A 325 -25.26 -16.70 9.80
C LEU A 325 -24.60 -15.33 9.98
N GLU A 326 -23.39 -15.31 10.55
CA GLU A 326 -22.57 -14.10 10.68
C GLU A 326 -21.63 -13.91 9.47
N THR A 327 -21.18 -15.01 8.85
CA THR A 327 -20.17 -15.00 7.78
C THR A 327 -20.55 -15.94 6.64
N LEU A 328 -20.67 -15.37 5.44
CA LEU A 328 -20.88 -16.09 4.18
C LEU A 328 -19.72 -15.79 3.23
N ASP A 329 -18.95 -16.82 2.86
CA ASP A 329 -17.88 -16.71 1.87
C ASP A 329 -18.21 -17.42 0.56
N LEU A 330 -18.35 -16.63 -0.50
CA LEU A 330 -18.64 -17.03 -1.87
C LEU A 330 -17.58 -16.52 -2.85
N GLN A 331 -16.44 -15.97 -2.38
CA GLN A 331 -15.41 -15.42 -3.26
C GLN A 331 -14.89 -16.47 -4.26
N LYS A 332 -14.28 -16.03 -5.37
CA LYS A 332 -13.45 -16.92 -6.23
C LYS A 332 -14.18 -18.14 -6.74
N ASN A 333 -15.45 -17.95 -7.03
CA ASN A 333 -16.28 -18.85 -7.79
C ASN A 333 -16.52 -18.21 -9.18
N ASP A 334 -17.34 -18.85 -10.00
CA ASP A 334 -17.68 -18.37 -11.35
C ASP A 334 -19.04 -17.67 -11.40
N ILE A 335 -19.55 -17.21 -10.25
CA ILE A 335 -20.87 -16.59 -10.09
C ILE A 335 -20.97 -15.35 -10.99
N SER A 336 -21.82 -15.40 -12.01
CA SER A 336 -22.01 -14.31 -12.98
C SER A 336 -23.16 -13.36 -12.65
N SER A 337 -24.11 -13.83 -11.84
CA SER A 337 -25.32 -13.12 -11.41
C SER A 337 -25.76 -13.61 -10.05
N LEU A 338 -26.42 -12.75 -9.29
CA LEU A 338 -27.05 -13.08 -8.01
C LEU A 338 -28.58 -13.18 -8.24
N PRO A 339 -29.27 -14.22 -7.75
CA PRO A 339 -30.73 -14.25 -7.76
C PRO A 339 -31.34 -13.15 -6.87
N ASP A 340 -32.55 -12.73 -7.21
CA ASP A 340 -33.30 -11.73 -6.45
C ASP A 340 -33.53 -12.23 -5.02
N GLY A 341 -33.17 -11.40 -4.04
CA GLY A 341 -33.37 -11.74 -2.63
C GLY A 341 -32.58 -12.97 -2.13
N VAL A 342 -31.53 -13.43 -2.82
CA VAL A 342 -30.72 -14.62 -2.42
C VAL A 342 -30.15 -14.53 -0.99
N PHE A 343 -29.96 -13.32 -0.47
CA PHE A 343 -29.50 -13.04 0.90
C PHE A 343 -30.62 -12.60 1.87
N SER A 344 -31.89 -12.80 1.51
CA SER A 344 -33.03 -12.45 2.37
C SER A 344 -32.98 -13.19 3.70
N ASN A 345 -33.49 -12.56 4.76
CA ASN A 345 -33.54 -13.06 6.14
C ASN A 345 -32.19 -13.36 6.82
N LEU A 346 -31.04 -13.10 6.18
CA LEU A 346 -29.72 -13.20 6.80
C LEU A 346 -29.43 -12.02 7.76
N THR A 347 -30.31 -11.80 8.74
CA THR A 347 -30.32 -10.59 9.59
C THR A 347 -29.11 -10.49 10.51
N SER A 348 -28.45 -11.60 10.81
CA SER A 348 -27.24 -11.67 11.65
C SER A 348 -25.94 -11.48 10.86
N LEU A 349 -26.01 -11.41 9.51
CA LEU A 349 -24.83 -11.43 8.65
C LEU A 349 -23.99 -10.18 8.84
N GLU A 350 -22.76 -10.36 9.32
CA GLU A 350 -21.78 -9.29 9.48
C GLU A 350 -20.82 -9.20 8.29
N ARG A 351 -20.51 -10.34 7.66
CA ARG A 351 -19.45 -10.50 6.64
C ARG A 351 -19.98 -11.21 5.40
N LEU A 352 -19.98 -10.51 4.28
CA LEU A 352 -20.32 -11.06 2.96
C LEU A 352 -19.15 -10.86 2.00
N TYR A 353 -18.66 -11.98 1.45
CA TYR A 353 -17.51 -12.03 0.57
C TYR A 353 -17.88 -12.58 -0.81
N LEU A 354 -17.81 -11.71 -1.81
CA LEU A 354 -18.20 -11.97 -3.20
C LEU A 354 -17.09 -11.61 -4.20
N GLN A 355 -15.90 -11.26 -3.71
CA GLN A 355 -14.78 -10.79 -4.54
C GLN A 355 -14.22 -11.85 -5.50
N ASN A 356 -13.65 -11.42 -6.63
CA ASN A 356 -13.12 -12.32 -7.68
C ASN A 356 -14.16 -13.34 -8.18
N ASN A 357 -15.43 -12.93 -8.33
CA ASN A 357 -16.42 -13.66 -9.11
C ASN A 357 -16.55 -13.01 -10.50
N ARG A 358 -17.59 -13.38 -11.26
CA ARG A 358 -17.87 -12.83 -12.60
C ARG A 358 -19.10 -11.91 -12.59
N ILE A 359 -19.47 -11.36 -11.43
CA ILE A 359 -20.71 -10.59 -11.23
C ILE A 359 -20.64 -9.32 -12.08
N ARG A 360 -21.67 -9.08 -12.91
CA ARG A 360 -21.75 -7.92 -13.81
C ARG A 360 -22.70 -6.82 -13.36
N VAL A 361 -23.76 -7.22 -12.65
CA VAL A 361 -24.85 -6.37 -12.17
C VAL A 361 -25.25 -6.87 -10.78
N LEU A 362 -25.57 -5.94 -9.89
CA LEU A 362 -26.18 -6.22 -8.60
C LEU A 362 -27.69 -5.98 -8.74
N PRO A 363 -28.57 -6.96 -8.42
CA PRO A 363 -30.01 -6.73 -8.43
C PRO A 363 -30.42 -5.64 -7.42
N ASP A 364 -31.52 -4.95 -7.70
CA ASP A 364 -32.09 -3.97 -6.78
C ASP A 364 -32.43 -4.64 -5.44
N GLU A 365 -32.13 -3.94 -4.34
CA GLU A 365 -32.44 -4.38 -2.97
C GLU A 365 -31.89 -5.77 -2.56
N VAL A 366 -30.92 -6.33 -3.31
CA VAL A 366 -30.30 -7.66 -3.03
C VAL A 366 -29.67 -7.77 -1.63
N PHE A 367 -29.33 -6.64 -1.01
CA PHE A 367 -28.77 -6.54 0.34
C PHE A 367 -29.74 -5.93 1.38
N SER A 368 -31.01 -5.71 1.04
CA SER A 368 -32.02 -4.98 1.85
C SER A 368 -32.18 -5.48 3.29
N HIS A 369 -32.10 -6.80 3.51
CA HIS A 369 -32.30 -7.42 4.82
C HIS A 369 -31.01 -7.54 5.67
N LEU A 370 -29.86 -7.12 5.15
CA LEU A 370 -28.54 -7.32 5.77
C LEU A 370 -28.18 -6.22 6.78
N LEU A 371 -29.08 -5.98 7.74
CA LEU A 371 -29.01 -4.85 8.67
C LEU A 371 -27.78 -4.88 9.60
N SER A 372 -27.22 -6.06 9.87
CA SER A 372 -26.01 -6.26 10.69
C SER A 372 -24.70 -6.18 9.91
N LEU A 373 -24.75 -6.04 8.58
CA LEU A 373 -23.59 -6.16 7.70
C LEU A 373 -22.58 -5.05 7.95
N LYS A 374 -21.33 -5.45 8.19
CA LYS A 374 -20.20 -4.56 8.48
C LYS A 374 -19.15 -4.62 7.37
N TRP A 375 -18.97 -5.79 6.74
CA TRP A 375 -18.03 -6.02 5.65
C TRP A 375 -18.77 -6.52 4.40
N LEU A 376 -18.72 -5.73 3.33
CA LEU A 376 -19.15 -6.11 1.99
C LEU A 376 -17.97 -6.02 1.02
N ARG A 377 -17.59 -7.16 0.44
CA ARG A 377 -16.47 -7.25 -0.51
C ARG A 377 -16.95 -7.72 -1.88
N LEU A 378 -16.84 -6.81 -2.86
CA LEU A 378 -17.24 -7.01 -4.25
C LEU A 378 -16.07 -6.74 -5.21
N GLU A 379 -14.84 -6.59 -4.70
CA GLU A 379 -13.70 -6.25 -5.56
C GLU A 379 -13.35 -7.35 -6.58
N LYS A 380 -12.71 -6.98 -7.69
CA LYS A 380 -12.31 -7.93 -8.75
C LYS A 380 -13.48 -8.68 -9.39
N ASN A 381 -14.64 -8.06 -9.52
CA ASN A 381 -15.76 -8.57 -10.32
C ASN A 381 -15.77 -7.87 -11.70
N SER A 382 -16.88 -7.94 -12.42
CA SER A 382 -17.09 -7.24 -13.69
C SER A 382 -18.25 -6.23 -13.58
N ILE A 383 -18.47 -5.68 -12.38
CA ILE A 383 -19.58 -4.76 -12.11
C ILE A 383 -19.37 -3.49 -12.90
N SER A 384 -20.34 -3.14 -13.75
CA SER A 384 -20.28 -1.92 -14.59
C SER A 384 -21.32 -0.87 -14.22
N VAL A 385 -22.45 -1.29 -13.65
CA VAL A 385 -23.55 -0.44 -13.21
C VAL A 385 -23.87 -0.75 -11.75
N LEU A 386 -24.07 0.31 -10.97
CA LEU A 386 -24.63 0.24 -9.62
C LEU A 386 -26.08 0.75 -9.66
N SER A 387 -26.94 0.15 -8.84
CA SER A 387 -28.28 0.67 -8.55
C SER A 387 -28.19 1.83 -7.54
N ASP A 388 -29.04 2.86 -7.68
CA ASP A 388 -29.14 3.98 -6.73
C ASP A 388 -29.50 3.51 -5.32
N ARG A 389 -30.24 2.40 -5.21
CA ARG A 389 -30.67 1.79 -3.95
C ARG A 389 -29.87 0.58 -3.53
N GLY A 390 -28.87 0.16 -4.31
CA GLY A 390 -28.14 -1.09 -4.08
C GLY A 390 -27.56 -1.27 -2.67
N PHE A 391 -27.25 -0.18 -1.95
CA PHE A 391 -26.73 -0.20 -0.57
C PHE A 391 -27.62 0.52 0.45
N SER A 392 -28.87 0.84 0.09
CA SER A 392 -29.79 1.71 0.84
C SER A 392 -30.00 1.30 2.31
N HIS A 393 -30.06 0.00 2.61
CA HIS A 393 -30.35 -0.52 3.95
C HIS A 393 -29.12 -0.86 4.79
N LEU A 394 -27.90 -0.75 4.24
CA LEU A 394 -26.64 -1.19 4.86
C LEU A 394 -26.09 -0.21 5.92
N THR A 395 -26.95 0.20 6.85
CA THR A 395 -26.65 1.23 7.87
C THR A 395 -25.53 0.85 8.84
N SER A 396 -25.29 -0.44 9.08
CA SER A 396 -24.19 -0.94 9.93
C SER A 396 -22.84 -1.04 9.21
N LEU A 397 -22.80 -0.77 7.90
CA LEU A 397 -21.65 -1.06 7.05
C LEU A 397 -20.47 -0.17 7.42
N LYS A 398 -19.29 -0.79 7.54
CA LYS A 398 -18.02 -0.14 7.84
C LYS A 398 -17.01 -0.27 6.70
N TRP A 399 -17.14 -1.33 5.91
CA TRP A 399 -16.24 -1.68 4.82
C TRP A 399 -17.02 -1.99 3.56
N LEU A 400 -16.82 -1.14 2.55
CA LEU A 400 -17.32 -1.35 1.20
C LEU A 400 -16.13 -1.39 0.24
N ARG A 401 -15.95 -2.53 -0.43
CA ARG A 401 -14.94 -2.71 -1.48
C ARG A 401 -15.60 -2.95 -2.82
N LEU A 402 -15.42 -1.99 -3.72
CA LEU A 402 -15.88 -1.99 -5.11
C LEU A 402 -14.71 -1.84 -6.10
N ASP A 403 -13.47 -1.89 -5.59
CA ASP A 403 -12.26 -1.72 -6.39
C ASP A 403 -12.02 -2.85 -7.41
N ASN A 404 -11.24 -2.59 -8.46
CA ASN A 404 -11.00 -3.55 -9.54
C ASN A 404 -12.31 -4.06 -10.18
N ASN A 405 -13.19 -3.14 -10.57
CA ASN A 405 -14.41 -3.42 -11.33
C ASN A 405 -14.42 -2.57 -12.61
N ASN A 406 -15.54 -2.54 -13.32
CA ASN A 406 -15.74 -1.79 -14.57
C ASN A 406 -16.69 -0.59 -14.36
N ILE A 407 -16.77 -0.04 -13.14
CA ILE A 407 -17.73 1.01 -12.78
C ILE A 407 -17.30 2.32 -13.43
N SER A 408 -18.13 2.90 -14.29
CA SER A 408 -17.87 4.19 -14.94
C SER A 408 -18.68 5.36 -14.37
N VAL A 409 -19.83 5.08 -13.77
CA VAL A 409 -20.75 6.07 -13.21
C VAL A 409 -21.17 5.66 -11.80
N LEU A 410 -21.16 6.61 -10.88
CA LEU A 410 -21.77 6.48 -9.56
C LEU A 410 -23.17 7.11 -9.60
N PRO A 411 -24.25 6.41 -9.26
CA PRO A 411 -25.58 7.02 -9.14
C PRO A 411 -25.65 8.02 -7.98
N ASP A 412 -26.50 9.04 -8.13
CA ASP A 412 -26.78 10.01 -7.08
C ASP A 412 -27.22 9.30 -5.79
N GLY A 413 -26.61 9.67 -4.66
CA GLY A 413 -27.02 9.16 -3.35
C GLY A 413 -26.72 7.68 -3.08
N VAL A 414 -26.03 6.94 -3.95
CA VAL A 414 -25.76 5.49 -3.80
C VAL A 414 -25.08 5.09 -2.46
N PHE A 415 -24.45 6.06 -1.77
CA PHE A 415 -23.82 5.88 -0.46
C PHE A 415 -24.53 6.62 0.70
N SER A 416 -25.69 7.24 0.48
CA SER A 416 -26.33 8.19 1.42
C SER A 416 -26.59 7.61 2.81
N ASN A 417 -26.90 6.32 2.90
CA ASN A 417 -27.32 5.67 4.14
C ASN A 417 -26.16 4.99 4.89
N LEU A 418 -24.95 5.02 4.33
CA LEU A 418 -23.75 4.36 4.87
C LEU A 418 -23.04 5.24 5.93
N THR A 419 -23.80 5.80 6.87
CA THR A 419 -23.31 6.80 7.83
C THR A 419 -22.21 6.30 8.78
N ASN A 420 -22.13 4.98 8.99
CA ASN A 420 -21.12 4.29 9.80
C ASN A 420 -19.88 3.82 9.01
N LEU A 421 -19.79 4.10 7.71
CA LEU A 421 -18.71 3.63 6.85
C LEU A 421 -17.35 4.16 7.32
N ASP A 422 -16.38 3.28 7.50
CA ASP A 422 -15.02 3.61 7.97
C ASP A 422 -14.05 3.73 6.77
N SER A 423 -14.13 2.76 5.84
CA SER A 423 -13.27 2.70 4.67
C SER A 423 -14.05 2.35 3.39
N LEU A 424 -13.89 3.19 2.36
CA LEU A 424 -14.44 3.03 1.02
C LEU A 424 -13.31 2.82 -0.01
N TYR A 425 -13.42 1.78 -0.83
CA TYR A 425 -12.44 1.43 -1.85
C TYR A 425 -13.09 1.37 -3.23
N LEU A 426 -12.68 2.27 -4.12
CA LEU A 426 -13.18 2.45 -5.49
C LEU A 426 -12.05 2.45 -6.54
N GLN A 427 -10.81 2.19 -6.13
CA GLN A 427 -9.65 2.22 -7.04
C GLN A 427 -9.73 1.18 -8.17
N ASN A 428 -9.03 1.43 -9.28
CA ASN A 428 -9.01 0.56 -10.46
C ASN A 428 -10.45 0.36 -11.00
N ASN A 429 -11.11 1.46 -11.35
CA ASN A 429 -12.40 1.51 -12.03
C ASN A 429 -12.30 2.53 -13.18
N HIS A 430 -13.42 2.93 -13.77
CA HIS A 430 -13.48 3.89 -14.88
C HIS A 430 -14.28 5.15 -14.52
N ILE A 431 -14.34 5.51 -13.23
CA ILE A 431 -15.11 6.64 -12.73
C ILE A 431 -14.50 7.93 -13.25
N SER A 432 -15.25 8.73 -14.01
CA SER A 432 -14.80 10.01 -14.57
C SER A 432 -15.35 11.24 -13.87
N VAL A 433 -16.49 11.12 -13.18
CA VAL A 433 -17.18 12.22 -12.49
C VAL A 433 -17.65 11.76 -11.12
N LEU A 434 -17.53 12.63 -10.12
CA LEU A 434 -18.13 12.47 -8.80
C LEU A 434 -19.44 13.29 -8.76
N PRO A 435 -20.60 12.70 -8.48
CA PRO A 435 -21.84 13.45 -8.31
C PRO A 435 -21.81 14.41 -7.11
N ASP A 436 -22.52 15.53 -7.22
CA ASP A 436 -22.58 16.55 -6.16
C ASP A 436 -23.01 15.94 -4.82
N GLY A 437 -22.14 16.04 -3.81
CA GLY A 437 -22.43 15.56 -2.46
C GLY A 437 -22.49 14.03 -2.32
N ILE A 438 -21.93 13.26 -3.26
CA ILE A 438 -21.90 11.77 -3.23
C ILE A 438 -21.35 11.17 -1.92
N PHE A 439 -20.47 11.89 -1.22
CA PHE A 439 -19.90 11.48 0.08
C PHE A 439 -20.47 12.25 1.29
N SER A 440 -21.46 13.14 1.10
CA SER A 440 -21.95 14.09 2.12
C SER A 440 -22.45 13.44 3.42
N HIS A 441 -22.98 12.21 3.34
CA HIS A 441 -23.48 11.47 4.50
C HIS A 441 -22.45 10.52 5.16
N LEU A 442 -21.27 10.33 4.55
CA LEU A 442 -20.21 9.43 5.02
C LEU A 442 -19.40 10.02 6.18
N THR A 443 -20.10 10.55 7.19
CA THR A 443 -19.53 11.33 8.28
C THR A 443 -18.55 10.54 9.17
N SER A 444 -18.58 9.21 9.16
CA SER A 444 -17.64 8.35 9.91
C SER A 444 -16.35 7.98 9.14
N LEU A 445 -16.25 8.36 7.87
CA LEU A 445 -15.24 7.84 6.94
C LEU A 445 -13.82 8.30 7.31
N LYS A 446 -12.91 7.35 7.48
CA LYS A 446 -11.48 7.58 7.71
C LYS A 446 -10.62 7.32 6.49
N ARG A 447 -11.10 6.52 5.52
CA ARG A 447 -10.33 6.15 4.33
C ARG A 447 -11.21 6.22 3.08
N CYS A 448 -10.80 7.02 2.10
CA CYS A 448 -11.39 7.05 0.76
C CYS A 448 -10.29 6.80 -0.28
N ILE A 449 -10.41 5.71 -1.03
CA ILE A 449 -9.43 5.31 -2.05
C ILE A 449 -10.10 5.39 -3.43
N LEU A 450 -9.68 6.35 -4.24
CA LEU A 450 -10.22 6.68 -5.57
C LEU A 450 -9.16 6.56 -6.69
N SER A 451 -7.97 6.05 -6.37
CA SER A 451 -6.83 5.97 -7.29
C SER A 451 -7.07 5.12 -8.54
N ASN A 452 -6.34 5.38 -9.63
CA ASN A 452 -6.49 4.66 -10.90
C ASN A 452 -7.96 4.66 -11.38
N ASN A 453 -8.49 5.86 -11.57
CA ASN A 453 -9.78 6.13 -12.19
C ASN A 453 -9.57 7.14 -13.33
N SER A 454 -10.58 7.89 -13.74
CA SER A 454 -10.49 8.90 -14.79
C SER A 454 -11.07 10.25 -14.36
N ILE A 455 -11.08 10.52 -13.05
CA ILE A 455 -11.70 11.70 -12.44
C ILE A 455 -10.96 12.96 -12.89
N SER A 456 -11.63 13.85 -13.62
CA SER A 456 -11.06 15.14 -14.07
C SER A 456 -11.31 16.27 -13.09
N ASP A 457 -12.50 16.30 -12.48
CA ASP A 457 -13.01 17.43 -11.72
C ASP A 457 -13.33 17.02 -10.29
N ILE A 458 -13.03 17.92 -9.35
CA ILE A 458 -13.30 17.78 -7.92
C ILE A 458 -13.84 19.12 -7.40
N SER A 459 -14.96 19.08 -6.69
CA SER A 459 -15.62 20.27 -6.12
C SER A 459 -15.19 20.54 -4.68
N THR A 460 -15.39 21.78 -4.19
CA THR A 460 -15.23 22.09 -2.74
C THR A 460 -16.22 21.33 -1.85
N GLY A 461 -17.30 20.79 -2.41
CA GLY A 461 -18.33 20.05 -1.68
C GLY A 461 -17.96 18.58 -1.41
N ASP A 462 -17.16 17.97 -2.28
CA ASP A 462 -16.97 16.51 -2.36
C ASP A 462 -16.50 15.90 -1.03
N PHE A 463 -15.55 16.57 -0.37
CA PHE A 463 -14.97 16.11 0.89
C PHE A 463 -15.45 16.90 2.11
N LEU A 464 -16.30 17.91 1.95
CA LEU A 464 -16.64 18.90 2.98
C LEU A 464 -17.15 18.30 4.30
N GLN A 465 -17.85 17.16 4.24
CA GLN A 465 -18.42 16.48 5.41
C GLN A 465 -17.49 15.39 6.01
N LEU A 466 -16.39 15.04 5.35
CA LEU A 466 -15.48 13.95 5.73
C LEU A 466 -14.46 14.40 6.79
N ARG A 467 -14.96 14.84 7.95
CA ARG A 467 -14.15 15.49 9.01
C ARG A 467 -13.18 14.57 9.74
N TYR A 468 -13.42 13.25 9.71
CA TYR A 468 -12.58 12.22 10.32
C TYR A 468 -11.69 11.49 9.30
N LEU A 469 -11.63 11.98 8.06
CA LEU A 469 -10.85 11.40 6.98
C LEU A 469 -9.35 11.47 7.28
N LYS A 470 -8.71 10.32 7.43
CA LYS A 470 -7.26 10.16 7.65
C LYS A 470 -6.50 9.92 6.36
N HIS A 471 -7.05 9.14 5.43
CA HIS A 471 -6.40 8.78 4.18
C HIS A 471 -7.29 9.13 2.98
N LEU A 472 -6.77 9.95 2.07
CA LEU A 472 -7.38 10.26 0.79
C LEU A 472 -6.38 9.99 -0.32
N LEU A 473 -6.63 8.97 -1.15
CA LEU A 473 -5.77 8.61 -2.27
C LEU A 473 -6.51 8.84 -3.59
N LEU A 474 -6.05 9.82 -4.35
CA LEU A 474 -6.55 10.28 -5.66
C LEU A 474 -5.52 10.05 -6.78
N LYS A 475 -4.41 9.37 -6.46
CA LYS A 475 -3.35 8.98 -7.39
C LYS A 475 -3.84 8.43 -8.74
N ASN A 476 -3.20 8.78 -9.86
CA ASN A 476 -3.52 8.25 -11.20
C ASN A 476 -4.99 8.51 -11.59
N ASN A 477 -5.27 9.80 -11.79
CA ASN A 477 -6.55 10.33 -12.25
C ASN A 477 -6.27 11.48 -13.24
N ASN A 478 -7.32 12.17 -13.71
CA ASN A 478 -7.22 13.22 -14.72
C ASN A 478 -7.27 14.64 -14.10
N ILE A 479 -6.97 14.80 -12.81
CA ILE A 479 -7.19 16.05 -12.06
C ILE A 479 -6.21 17.12 -12.53
N GLN A 480 -6.74 18.26 -12.99
CA GLN A 480 -5.95 19.41 -13.46
C GLN A 480 -5.91 20.57 -12.45
N ASN A 481 -6.99 20.78 -11.70
CA ASN A 481 -7.18 21.94 -10.84
C ASN A 481 -7.65 21.51 -9.45
N LEU A 482 -7.20 22.23 -8.40
CA LEU A 482 -7.66 22.05 -7.03
C LEU A 482 -8.40 23.32 -6.58
N PRO A 483 -9.67 23.24 -6.13
CA PRO A 483 -10.34 24.37 -5.52
C PRO A 483 -9.67 24.84 -4.22
N ILE A 484 -9.63 26.15 -3.97
CA ILE A 484 -8.88 26.75 -2.85
C ILE A 484 -9.31 26.25 -1.45
N ASP A 485 -10.58 25.90 -1.27
CA ASP A 485 -11.16 25.44 0.01
C ASP A 485 -11.41 23.92 0.06
N LEU A 486 -10.86 23.15 -0.91
CA LEU A 486 -11.14 21.71 -1.09
C LEU A 486 -10.94 20.88 0.19
N PHE A 487 -9.86 21.16 0.95
CA PHE A 487 -9.52 20.43 2.18
C PHE A 487 -9.81 21.24 3.45
N SER A 488 -10.72 22.21 3.37
CA SER A 488 -11.02 23.16 4.45
C SER A 488 -11.46 22.51 5.77
N THR A 489 -11.99 21.27 5.76
CA THR A 489 -12.47 20.56 6.96
C THR A 489 -11.62 19.34 7.37
N GLN A 490 -10.62 18.97 6.58
CA GLN A 490 -9.82 17.73 6.69
C GLN A 490 -8.68 17.81 7.72
N THR A 491 -8.95 18.36 8.91
CA THR A 491 -7.92 18.56 9.96
C THR A 491 -7.29 17.27 10.49
N THR A 492 -7.97 16.13 10.32
CA THR A 492 -7.53 14.80 10.75
C THR A 492 -6.80 13.99 9.66
N LEU A 493 -6.60 14.56 8.47
CA LEU A 493 -5.96 13.89 7.34
C LEU A 493 -4.46 13.68 7.62
N GLU A 494 -4.03 12.42 7.54
CA GLU A 494 -2.67 11.95 7.82
C GLU A 494 -1.89 11.65 6.53
N ILE A 495 -2.58 11.19 5.48
CA ILE A 495 -2.02 10.85 4.16
C ILE A 495 -2.91 11.42 3.04
N LEU A 496 -2.30 12.21 2.17
CA LEU A 496 -2.88 12.71 0.93
C LEU A 496 -2.00 12.33 -0.25
N ASP A 497 -2.55 11.61 -1.23
CA ASP A 497 -1.86 11.26 -2.48
C ASP A 497 -2.62 11.76 -3.70
N LEU A 498 -2.00 12.72 -4.40
CA LEU A 498 -2.45 13.37 -5.63
C LEU A 498 -1.46 13.09 -6.78
N SER A 499 -0.57 12.09 -6.65
CA SER A 499 0.44 11.80 -7.68
C SER A 499 -0.14 11.25 -8.98
N ASP A 500 0.64 11.27 -10.06
CA ASP A 500 0.21 10.81 -11.38
C ASP A 500 -1.12 11.50 -11.78
N ASN A 501 -1.14 12.83 -11.81
CA ASN A 501 -2.28 13.65 -12.24
C ASN A 501 -1.75 14.79 -13.14
N TYR A 502 -2.60 15.74 -13.52
CA TYR A 502 -2.25 16.85 -14.43
C TYR A 502 -2.25 18.21 -13.72
N ILE A 503 -2.03 18.25 -12.40
CA ILE A 503 -2.13 19.48 -11.61
C ILE A 503 -1.03 20.46 -12.00
N GLU A 504 -1.39 21.67 -12.43
CA GLU A 504 -0.44 22.72 -12.82
C GLU A 504 -0.16 23.73 -11.69
N VAL A 505 -1.21 24.11 -10.96
CA VAL A 505 -1.17 25.19 -9.95
C VAL A 505 -1.73 24.70 -8.61
N LEU A 506 -0.99 24.99 -7.54
CA LEU A 506 -1.42 24.76 -6.17
C LEU A 506 -1.93 26.09 -5.57
N PRO A 507 -3.22 26.23 -5.19
CA PRO A 507 -3.71 27.43 -4.52
C PRO A 507 -2.99 27.63 -3.18
N GLY A 508 -2.64 28.88 -2.87
CA GLY A 508 -1.74 29.25 -1.75
C GLY A 508 -2.19 28.86 -0.33
N THR A 509 -3.41 28.36 -0.16
CA THR A 509 -4.02 27.98 1.13
C THR A 509 -4.74 26.63 1.11
N VAL A 510 -4.66 25.85 0.02
CA VAL A 510 -5.45 24.62 -0.16
C VAL A 510 -5.14 23.52 0.87
N PHE A 511 -3.92 23.51 1.42
CA PHE A 511 -3.46 22.55 2.43
C PHE A 511 -3.47 23.15 3.85
N SER A 512 -3.76 24.45 4.01
CA SER A 512 -3.55 25.21 5.25
C SER A 512 -4.20 24.61 6.51
N ASN A 513 -5.34 23.91 6.36
CA ASN A 513 -6.06 23.28 7.48
C ASN A 513 -5.64 21.82 7.76
N LEU A 514 -4.73 21.24 6.97
CA LEU A 514 -4.30 19.84 7.08
C LEU A 514 -3.29 19.61 8.23
N THR A 515 -3.67 19.97 9.45
CA THR A 515 -2.76 20.01 10.61
C THR A 515 -2.21 18.65 11.03
N SER A 516 -2.89 17.54 10.72
CA SER A 516 -2.42 16.17 11.02
C SER A 516 -1.59 15.54 9.90
N LEU A 517 -1.36 16.23 8.78
CA LEU A 517 -0.80 15.62 7.58
C LEU A 517 0.66 15.21 7.78
N THR A 518 0.92 13.91 7.67
CA THR A 518 2.25 13.32 7.82
C THR A 518 2.92 13.03 6.48
N ARG A 519 2.13 12.69 5.45
CA ARG A 519 2.58 12.36 4.09
C ARG A 519 1.76 13.10 3.04
N LEU A 520 2.45 13.83 2.17
CA LEU A 520 1.89 14.48 1.00
C LEU A 520 2.63 14.00 -0.25
N ASN A 521 1.89 13.44 -1.21
CA ASN A 521 2.44 13.03 -2.49
C ASN A 521 1.79 13.84 -3.63
N LEU A 522 2.63 14.58 -4.34
CA LEU A 522 2.33 15.45 -5.49
C LEU A 522 3.20 15.08 -6.70
N SER A 523 3.88 13.94 -6.66
CA SER A 523 4.80 13.53 -7.74
C SER A 523 4.07 13.29 -9.07
N ASN A 524 4.78 13.38 -10.19
CA ASN A 524 4.25 13.13 -11.53
C ASN A 524 2.99 13.98 -11.82
N ASN A 525 3.18 15.29 -11.82
CA ASN A 525 2.17 16.31 -12.13
C ASN A 525 2.84 17.44 -12.94
N ASN A 526 2.10 18.49 -13.29
CA ASN A 526 2.60 19.63 -14.07
C ASN A 526 3.00 20.84 -13.19
N ILE A 527 3.28 20.63 -11.90
CA ILE A 527 3.46 21.71 -10.92
C ILE A 527 4.81 22.42 -11.12
N GLN A 528 4.77 23.74 -11.29
CA GLN A 528 5.98 24.55 -11.47
C GLN A 528 6.53 25.14 -10.16
N THR A 529 5.69 25.39 -9.15
CA THR A 529 6.09 25.96 -7.85
C THR A 529 5.26 25.41 -6.70
N LEU A 530 5.84 25.34 -5.50
CA LEU A 530 5.16 24.89 -4.30
C LEU A 530 4.23 25.99 -3.73
N SER A 531 3.22 25.57 -2.96
CA SER A 531 2.39 26.48 -2.17
C SER A 531 3.07 26.84 -0.84
N VAL A 532 2.80 28.05 -0.34
CA VAL A 532 3.39 28.61 0.88
C VAL A 532 2.88 27.96 2.18
N ASP A 533 1.68 27.40 2.17
CA ASP A 533 1.09 26.72 3.33
C ASP A 533 1.77 25.38 3.65
N ILE A 534 2.31 24.68 2.64
CA ILE A 534 3.10 23.44 2.80
C ILE A 534 4.27 23.67 3.77
N THR A 535 4.90 24.85 3.76
CA THR A 535 6.03 25.16 4.67
C THR A 535 5.61 25.26 6.14
N ARG A 536 4.30 25.34 6.43
CA ARG A 536 3.71 25.55 7.75
C ARG A 536 3.03 24.30 8.31
N LEU A 537 2.89 23.23 7.52
CA LEU A 537 2.28 21.97 7.95
C LEU A 537 3.06 21.38 9.14
N PRO A 538 2.46 21.24 10.34
CA PRO A 538 3.23 20.99 11.54
C PRO A 538 3.71 19.54 11.67
N GLN A 539 2.92 18.56 11.19
CA GLN A 539 3.22 17.12 11.30
C GLN A 539 3.84 16.51 10.03
N LEU A 540 4.10 17.29 8.99
CA LEU A 540 4.61 16.76 7.72
C LEU A 540 6.00 16.15 7.90
N THR A 541 6.12 14.87 7.53
CA THR A 541 7.36 14.06 7.60
C THR A 541 7.86 13.64 6.22
N THR A 542 6.95 13.50 5.25
CA THR A 542 7.24 12.97 3.91
C THR A 542 6.56 13.86 2.87
N LEU A 543 7.35 14.42 1.94
CA LEU A 543 6.88 15.20 0.81
C LEU A 543 7.44 14.62 -0.50
N ALA A 544 6.61 13.93 -1.28
CA ALA A 544 7.02 13.39 -2.58
C ALA A 544 6.60 14.35 -3.70
N ILE A 545 7.57 14.91 -4.42
CA ILE A 545 7.39 15.97 -5.44
C ILE A 545 8.22 15.72 -6.72
N GLY A 546 8.69 14.48 -6.94
CA GLY A 546 9.40 14.09 -8.16
C GLY A 546 8.56 14.23 -9.43
N GLY A 547 9.18 14.21 -10.61
CA GLY A 547 8.46 14.18 -11.89
C GLY A 547 7.54 15.37 -12.17
N ASN A 548 7.92 16.57 -11.72
CA ASN A 548 7.19 17.82 -11.95
C ASN A 548 8.12 18.86 -12.62
N PRO A 549 7.61 19.76 -13.47
CA PRO A 549 8.39 20.74 -14.23
C PRO A 549 8.81 21.97 -13.37
N TRP A 550 9.58 21.74 -12.31
CA TRP A 550 9.90 22.76 -11.31
C TRP A 550 10.64 23.99 -11.88
N ARG A 551 10.12 25.18 -11.58
CA ARG A 551 10.68 26.50 -11.94
C ARG A 551 11.49 27.04 -10.77
N CYS A 552 12.78 26.79 -10.77
CA CYS A 552 13.74 27.13 -9.72
C CYS A 552 14.16 28.60 -9.76
N ASP A 553 13.19 29.48 -9.52
CA ASP A 553 13.35 30.93 -9.40
C ASP A 553 13.50 31.38 -7.94
N CYS A 554 13.55 32.70 -7.72
CA CYS A 554 13.56 33.28 -6.37
C CYS A 554 12.30 32.96 -5.54
N ARG A 555 11.14 32.65 -6.16
CA ARG A 555 9.91 32.32 -5.44
C ARG A 555 10.00 30.91 -4.85
N LEU A 556 10.40 29.92 -5.66
CA LEU A 556 10.62 28.56 -5.17
C LEU A 556 11.78 28.53 -4.15
N GLN A 557 12.87 29.26 -4.40
CA GLN A 557 13.99 29.36 -3.47
C GLN A 557 13.57 29.89 -2.09
N ASN A 558 12.68 30.89 -2.02
CA ASN A 558 12.15 31.43 -0.75
C ASN A 558 11.28 30.42 0.02
N LEU A 559 10.63 29.49 -0.65
CA LEU A 559 9.84 28.41 -0.03
C LEU A 559 10.72 27.25 0.46
N MET A 560 11.88 27.04 -0.18
CA MET A 560 12.85 26.01 0.17
C MET A 560 13.59 26.37 1.47
N THR A 561 12.90 26.17 2.59
CA THR A 561 13.47 26.22 3.94
C THR A 561 14.32 24.97 4.23
N PRO A 562 15.27 25.01 5.19
CA PRO A 562 16.02 23.81 5.60
C PRO A 562 15.12 22.67 6.06
N ARG A 563 13.99 22.99 6.73
CA ARG A 563 12.95 22.01 7.08
C ARG A 563 12.38 21.37 5.83
N LEU A 564 11.90 22.15 4.86
CA LEU A 564 11.24 21.63 3.66
C LEU A 564 12.19 20.75 2.83
N ARG A 565 13.46 21.16 2.67
CA ARG A 565 14.49 20.34 2.01
C ARG A 565 14.63 18.93 2.61
N ALA A 566 14.56 18.83 3.94
CA ALA A 566 14.70 17.55 4.65
C ALA A 566 13.45 16.65 4.58
N LEU A 567 12.30 17.18 4.15
CA LEU A 567 11.05 16.42 3.98
C LEU A 567 10.91 15.85 2.56
N ILE A 568 11.61 16.43 1.59
CA ILE A 568 11.53 16.06 0.17
C ILE A 568 12.12 14.66 -0.05
N GLN A 569 11.32 13.80 -0.69
CA GLN A 569 11.72 12.44 -1.08
C GLN A 569 12.32 12.42 -2.50
N GLY A 570 13.38 11.62 -2.67
CA GLY A 570 14.10 11.49 -3.92
C GLY A 570 14.88 12.76 -4.32
N ASN A 571 15.27 12.82 -5.59
CA ASN A 571 16.00 13.95 -6.18
C ASN A 571 15.14 14.62 -7.28
N PRO A 572 14.07 15.36 -6.94
CA PRO A 572 13.36 16.21 -7.89
C PRO A 572 14.33 17.24 -8.46
N THR A 573 14.30 17.47 -9.77
CA THR A 573 15.18 18.41 -10.48
C THR A 573 14.41 19.61 -11.03
N CYS A 574 15.12 20.72 -11.17
CA CYS A 574 14.63 21.91 -11.86
C CYS A 574 14.47 21.61 -13.36
N SER A 575 13.39 22.11 -13.97
CA SER A 575 13.18 22.12 -15.42
C SER A 575 13.35 23.52 -16.02
N SER A 576 13.33 24.56 -15.20
CA SER A 576 13.62 25.93 -15.62
C SER A 576 14.13 26.77 -14.44
N PRO A 577 14.80 27.93 -14.68
CA PRO A 577 15.32 28.41 -15.97
C PRO A 577 16.40 27.49 -16.56
N PRO A 578 16.78 27.61 -17.84
CA PRO A 578 17.69 26.66 -18.50
C PRO A 578 19.05 26.48 -17.81
N HIS A 579 19.60 27.53 -17.19
CA HIS A 579 20.87 27.44 -16.44
C HIS A 579 20.76 26.66 -15.11
N MET A 580 19.54 26.38 -14.65
CA MET A 580 19.24 25.51 -13.49
C MET A 580 18.75 24.12 -13.92
N GLU A 581 18.53 23.85 -15.21
CA GLU A 581 17.94 22.59 -15.67
C GLU A 581 18.76 21.37 -15.20
N GLY A 582 18.07 20.35 -14.66
CA GLY A 582 18.70 19.16 -14.08
C GLY A 582 19.28 19.35 -12.67
N VAL A 583 19.36 20.56 -12.12
CA VAL A 583 19.81 20.79 -10.74
C VAL A 583 18.79 20.24 -9.75
N ALA A 584 19.22 19.45 -8.77
CA ALA A 584 18.32 18.90 -7.75
C ALA A 584 17.76 20.00 -6.83
N LEU A 585 16.44 20.05 -6.66
CA LEU A 585 15.72 21.03 -5.84
C LEU A 585 16.30 21.19 -4.41
N PRO A 586 16.63 20.11 -3.68
CA PRO A 586 17.24 20.25 -2.36
C PRO A 586 18.57 21.03 -2.35
N LEU A 587 19.31 21.05 -3.47
CA LEU A 587 20.59 21.75 -3.63
C LEU A 587 20.43 23.21 -4.09
N VAL A 588 19.20 23.66 -4.38
CA VAL A 588 18.93 25.05 -4.78
C VAL A 588 19.22 26.00 -3.63
N VAL A 589 20.25 26.84 -3.77
CA VAL A 589 20.69 27.83 -2.78
C VAL A 589 20.69 29.24 -3.37
N ALA A 590 20.63 30.27 -2.50
CA ALA A 590 20.56 31.67 -2.92
C ALA A 590 21.74 32.09 -3.82
N ALA A 591 22.93 31.52 -3.59
CA ALA A 591 24.09 31.68 -4.46
C ALA A 591 23.79 31.21 -5.89
N THR A 592 23.43 29.94 -6.09
CA THR A 592 23.30 29.33 -7.42
C THR A 592 22.15 29.89 -8.26
N VAL A 593 21.11 30.46 -7.65
CA VAL A 593 19.96 31.07 -8.36
C VAL A 593 20.07 32.59 -8.49
N CYS A 594 20.70 33.25 -7.52
CA CYS A 594 20.67 34.71 -7.38
C CYS A 594 22.09 35.34 -7.34
N HIS A 595 23.05 34.78 -8.08
CA HIS A 595 24.43 35.29 -8.09
C HIS A 595 24.59 36.58 -8.92
N GLY A 596 24.53 37.73 -8.23
CA GLY A 596 25.69 38.62 -8.01
C GLY A 596 26.49 39.23 -9.18
N HIS A 597 26.29 38.85 -10.44
CA HIS A 597 26.87 39.50 -11.63
C HIS A 597 25.77 39.89 -12.62
N GLY A 598 24.69 40.44 -12.07
CA GLY A 598 23.47 40.85 -12.76
C GLY A 598 22.64 41.84 -11.93
N ASP A 599 23.31 42.92 -11.49
CA ASP A 599 22.76 44.15 -10.88
C ASP A 599 22.50 44.20 -9.34
N CYS A 600 22.45 45.44 -8.83
CA CYS A 600 22.30 45.89 -7.44
C CYS A 600 23.54 45.72 -6.52
N THR A 601 24.63 46.48 -6.74
CA THR A 601 25.68 46.71 -5.72
C THR A 601 25.41 47.95 -4.88
N LEU A 602 25.54 47.82 -3.56
CA LEU A 602 25.39 48.89 -2.57
C LEU A 602 26.60 49.85 -2.57
N GLU A 603 26.55 50.95 -3.32
CA GLU A 603 27.33 52.17 -3.00
C GLU A 603 26.71 53.41 -3.69
N GLY A 604 25.60 53.86 -3.10
CA GLY A 604 24.85 55.05 -3.53
C GLY A 604 23.59 55.18 -2.67
N GLU A 605 23.41 56.33 -2.03
CA GLU A 605 22.18 56.62 -1.30
C GLU A 605 21.01 56.79 -2.29
N GLU A 606 19.81 56.38 -1.88
CA GLU A 606 18.55 56.32 -2.66
C GLU A 606 18.47 55.18 -3.71
N GLY A 607 17.65 54.18 -3.40
CA GLY A 607 17.62 52.91 -4.13
C GLY A 607 16.85 52.94 -5.45
N THR A 608 17.58 52.75 -6.56
CA THR A 608 17.05 52.28 -7.84
C THR A 608 17.98 51.19 -8.39
N CYS A 609 17.44 50.12 -8.98
CA CYS A 609 18.20 49.21 -9.84
C CYS A 609 17.61 49.33 -11.25
N ALA A 610 18.47 49.41 -12.26
CA ALA A 610 18.13 49.77 -13.63
C ALA A 610 18.75 48.75 -14.59
N CYS A 611 17.90 47.90 -15.17
CA CYS A 611 18.33 46.86 -16.09
C CYS A 611 18.83 47.46 -17.42
N ASN A 612 20.08 47.17 -17.79
CA ASN A 612 20.65 47.65 -19.05
C ASN A 612 20.23 46.80 -20.26
N GLU A 613 20.18 47.47 -21.41
CA GLU A 613 19.72 46.98 -22.71
C GLU A 613 20.60 45.85 -23.29
N ALA A 614 20.32 44.57 -22.97
CA ALA A 614 20.90 43.41 -23.69
C ALA A 614 20.18 42.06 -23.51
N TRP A 615 19.24 41.91 -22.56
CA TRP A 615 18.61 40.61 -22.25
C TRP A 615 17.08 40.63 -22.40
N THR A 616 16.57 39.84 -23.33
CA THR A 616 15.15 39.48 -23.46
C THR A 616 14.93 38.05 -23.00
N GLY A 617 14.70 37.87 -21.69
CA GLY A 617 14.36 36.58 -21.08
C GLY A 617 13.38 36.77 -19.91
N PRO A 618 12.51 35.79 -19.61
CA PRO A 618 11.29 35.97 -18.81
C PRO A 618 11.52 36.07 -17.28
N TYR A 619 12.63 36.67 -16.85
CA TYR A 619 12.97 36.93 -15.45
C TYR A 619 13.86 38.17 -15.20
N CYS A 620 13.87 39.14 -16.12
CA CYS A 620 14.13 40.53 -15.73
C CYS A 620 12.85 41.27 -15.28
N ASP A 621 11.74 40.54 -15.12
CA ASP A 621 10.49 41.06 -14.58
C ASP A 621 10.55 41.27 -13.06
N LYS A 622 11.02 42.47 -12.66
CA LYS A 622 10.09 43.26 -11.86
C LYS A 622 8.87 43.43 -12.76
N GLU A 623 7.76 42.73 -12.48
CA GLU A 623 6.50 42.98 -13.17
C GLU A 623 6.26 44.50 -13.10
N ALA A 624 6.43 45.21 -14.22
CA ALA A 624 6.45 46.66 -14.18
C ALA A 624 5.05 47.11 -13.75
N ASN A 625 4.96 48.07 -12.82
CA ASN A 625 3.68 48.72 -12.57
C ASN A 625 3.30 49.46 -13.85
N LEU A 626 2.44 48.85 -14.67
CA LEU A 626 2.07 49.39 -15.96
C LEU A 626 1.22 50.65 -15.82
N ALA A 627 0.61 50.88 -14.66
CA ALA A 627 -0.09 52.11 -14.35
C ALA A 627 0.86 53.28 -14.02
N TYR A 628 2.14 53.03 -13.71
CA TYR A 628 3.11 54.07 -13.35
C TYR A 628 3.24 55.15 -14.45
N GLY A 629 3.06 56.41 -14.06
CA GLY A 629 3.11 57.58 -14.96
C GLY A 629 1.97 57.66 -15.98
N LYS A 630 0.98 56.75 -15.97
CA LYS A 630 -0.13 56.74 -16.92
C LYS A 630 -1.20 57.79 -16.59
N THR A 631 -2.05 58.09 -17.58
CA THR A 631 -3.14 59.05 -17.42
C THR A 631 -4.24 58.48 -16.52
N ALA A 632 -4.37 59.05 -15.32
CA ALA A 632 -5.41 58.72 -14.35
C ALA A 632 -6.51 59.79 -14.26
N THR A 633 -7.72 59.36 -13.93
CA THR A 633 -8.94 60.19 -13.79
C THR A 633 -9.73 59.74 -12.55
N GLN A 634 -10.53 60.63 -11.96
CA GLN A 634 -11.39 60.30 -10.81
C GLN A 634 -12.68 61.12 -10.81
N SER A 635 -13.71 60.63 -10.13
CA SER A 635 -15.06 61.24 -10.05
C SER A 635 -15.07 62.69 -9.60
N SER A 636 -14.24 63.02 -8.61
CA SER A 636 -14.05 64.38 -8.11
C SER A 636 -12.70 64.48 -7.40
N THR A 637 -12.16 65.69 -7.23
CA THR A 637 -10.87 65.91 -6.55
C THR A 637 -11.06 66.73 -5.28
N TYR A 638 -10.50 66.26 -4.17
CA TYR A 638 -10.46 66.99 -2.90
C TYR A 638 -9.20 67.87 -2.81
N THR A 639 -9.37 69.11 -2.37
CA THR A 639 -8.29 70.11 -2.23
C THR A 639 -8.35 70.72 -0.83
N TYR A 640 -7.20 70.87 -0.18
CA TYR A 640 -7.09 71.42 1.18
C TYR A 640 -5.87 72.33 1.29
N ASN A 641 -6.07 73.60 1.68
CA ASN A 641 -5.02 74.62 1.76
C ASN A 641 -4.13 74.69 0.50
N GLY A 642 -4.76 74.70 -0.69
CA GLY A 642 -4.08 74.74 -1.99
C GLY A 642 -3.50 73.40 -2.48
N VAL A 643 -3.45 72.38 -1.62
CA VAL A 643 -2.91 71.05 -1.96
C VAL A 643 -4.01 70.15 -2.51
N SER A 644 -3.82 69.64 -3.72
CA SER A 644 -4.75 68.74 -4.42
C SER A 644 -4.42 67.26 -4.17
N GLY A 645 -5.44 66.41 -3.97
CA GLY A 645 -5.33 64.95 -4.04
C GLY A 645 -5.79 64.43 -5.40
N GLY A 646 -5.11 64.84 -6.48
CA GLY A 646 -5.48 64.51 -7.85
C GLY A 646 -5.31 63.01 -8.18
N PRO A 647 -5.92 62.52 -9.26
CA PRO A 647 -5.88 61.10 -9.63
C PRO A 647 -4.47 60.60 -9.96
N GLU A 648 -3.57 61.48 -10.40
CA GLU A 648 -2.16 61.18 -10.66
C GLU A 648 -1.40 60.68 -9.41
N LYS A 649 -1.91 60.99 -8.21
CA LYS A 649 -1.34 60.58 -6.90
C LYS A 649 -1.60 59.13 -6.49
N ALA A 650 -1.93 58.28 -7.45
CA ALA A 650 -2.01 56.83 -7.25
C ALA A 650 -1.28 56.06 -8.37
N VAL A 651 -0.52 56.77 -9.20
CA VAL A 651 0.28 56.25 -10.32
C VAL A 651 1.66 56.93 -10.37
N ASP A 652 2.04 57.69 -9.34
CA ASP A 652 3.34 58.34 -9.25
C ASP A 652 4.41 57.48 -8.53
N GLY A 653 4.08 56.24 -8.15
CA GLY A 653 4.96 55.28 -7.49
C GLY A 653 5.20 55.57 -6.01
N TYR A 654 4.57 56.61 -5.45
CA TYR A 654 4.84 57.06 -4.09
C TYR A 654 4.03 56.30 -3.05
N ARG A 655 4.58 55.17 -2.58
CA ARG A 655 3.96 54.31 -1.53
C ARG A 655 3.93 54.91 -0.11
N GLY A 656 4.05 56.23 0.06
CA GLY A 656 4.10 56.89 1.38
C GLY A 656 2.73 56.99 2.06
N THR A 657 2.68 56.67 3.36
CA THR A 657 1.42 56.65 4.14
C THR A 657 1.45 57.50 5.41
N ASP A 658 2.31 58.52 5.50
CA ASP A 658 2.45 59.32 6.72
C ASP A 658 1.19 60.18 6.98
N ALA A 659 0.56 59.94 8.14
CA ALA A 659 -0.59 60.70 8.60
C ALA A 659 -0.23 62.11 9.12
N ARG A 660 1.06 62.45 9.27
CA ARG A 660 1.54 63.77 9.68
C ARG A 660 1.82 64.70 8.51
N ARG A 661 2.08 64.16 7.32
CA ARG A 661 2.17 64.94 6.07
C ARG A 661 0.78 65.14 5.47
N ARG A 662 0.62 66.23 4.72
CA ARG A 662 -0.68 66.80 4.36
C ARG A 662 -1.39 65.97 3.28
N VAL A 663 -2.46 66.52 2.71
CA VAL A 663 -3.36 65.86 1.74
C VAL A 663 -2.67 65.44 0.42
N SER A 664 -1.41 65.83 0.20
CA SER A 664 -0.61 65.74 -1.04
C SER A 664 -0.23 64.36 -1.58
N GLU A 665 -0.28 63.30 -0.78
CA GLU A 665 0.44 62.05 -1.05
C GLU A 665 -0.44 60.89 -1.56
N CYS A 666 -1.76 61.08 -1.72
CA CYS A 666 -2.65 60.03 -2.22
C CYS A 666 -3.80 60.64 -3.04
N ALA A 667 -4.25 59.96 -4.10
CA ALA A 667 -5.44 60.34 -4.84
C ALA A 667 -6.67 60.30 -3.94
N ARG A 668 -7.50 61.35 -3.96
CA ARG A 668 -8.61 61.52 -3.02
C ARG A 668 -9.80 62.28 -3.60
N THR A 669 -10.96 61.65 -3.53
CA THR A 669 -12.22 62.26 -3.95
C THR A 669 -12.86 63.16 -2.89
N LYS A 670 -13.85 63.96 -3.30
CA LYS A 670 -14.78 64.62 -2.36
C LYS A 670 -15.72 63.57 -1.72
N ILE A 671 -16.53 64.01 -0.76
CA ILE A 671 -17.56 63.18 -0.13
C ILE A 671 -18.78 63.08 -1.09
N GLU A 672 -18.97 61.95 -1.76
CA GLU A 672 -19.95 61.73 -2.84
C GLU A 672 -20.52 60.30 -2.85
N TYR A 673 -21.59 60.03 -3.60
CA TYR A 673 -22.31 58.75 -3.53
C TYR A 673 -21.63 57.58 -4.25
N GLN A 674 -20.88 57.84 -5.32
CA GLN A 674 -20.21 56.81 -6.13
C GLN A 674 -18.79 57.26 -6.50
N PRO A 675 -17.88 57.39 -5.50
CA PRO A 675 -16.52 57.82 -5.78
C PRO A 675 -15.75 56.72 -6.51
N TRP A 676 -15.07 57.10 -7.59
CA TRP A 676 -14.29 56.19 -8.45
C TRP A 676 -12.98 56.85 -8.91
N TRP A 677 -12.00 56.00 -9.21
CA TRP A 677 -10.70 56.33 -9.78
C TRP A 677 -10.41 55.35 -10.93
N LYS A 678 -9.75 55.78 -11.99
CA LYS A 678 -9.48 54.98 -13.19
C LYS A 678 -8.16 55.41 -13.86
N VAL A 679 -7.39 54.46 -14.35
CA VAL A 679 -6.20 54.67 -15.20
C VAL A 679 -6.40 54.12 -16.61
N ASP A 680 -5.89 54.84 -17.61
CA ASP A 680 -5.71 54.38 -18.99
C ASP A 680 -4.29 53.83 -19.17
N LEU A 681 -4.15 52.53 -19.44
CA LEU A 681 -2.85 51.89 -19.62
C LEU A 681 -2.13 52.30 -20.92
N ALA A 682 -2.77 53.10 -21.77
CA ALA A 682 -2.30 53.55 -23.10
C ALA A 682 -2.05 52.40 -24.11
N GLY A 683 -2.65 51.24 -23.87
CA GLY A 683 -2.58 50.03 -24.70
C GLY A 683 -3.54 48.97 -24.19
N PHE A 684 -3.67 47.85 -24.90
CA PHE A 684 -4.47 46.69 -24.48
C PHE A 684 -3.57 45.59 -23.93
N TYR A 685 -3.90 45.09 -22.74
CA TYR A 685 -3.09 44.14 -22.01
C TYR A 685 -3.96 43.12 -21.27
N THR A 686 -3.42 41.93 -20.98
CA THR A 686 -4.07 40.94 -20.10
C THR A 686 -3.71 41.23 -18.64
N VAL A 687 -4.60 41.88 -17.90
CA VAL A 687 -4.36 42.22 -16.48
C VAL A 687 -4.55 40.99 -15.62
N SER A 688 -3.52 40.58 -14.89
CA SER A 688 -3.54 39.43 -13.99
C SER A 688 -3.68 39.85 -12.52
N ARG A 689 -3.20 41.04 -12.16
CA ARG A 689 -3.20 41.50 -10.76
C ARG A 689 -3.26 43.02 -10.66
N VAL A 690 -4.06 43.51 -9.73
CA VAL A 690 -4.14 44.94 -9.35
C VAL A 690 -3.90 45.08 -7.85
N SER A 691 -2.83 45.75 -7.46
CA SER A 691 -2.56 46.09 -6.06
C SER A 691 -3.09 47.49 -5.76
N VAL A 692 -3.80 47.68 -4.64
CA VAL A 692 -4.33 48.98 -4.19
C VAL A 692 -3.84 49.28 -2.77
N LEU A 693 -3.00 50.31 -2.63
CA LEU A 693 -2.50 50.79 -1.33
C LEU A 693 -3.48 51.81 -0.73
N ASN A 694 -4.02 51.51 0.45
CA ASN A 694 -4.98 52.37 1.15
C ASN A 694 -4.30 53.31 2.17
N ARG A 695 -4.74 54.58 2.25
CA ARG A 695 -4.16 55.57 3.19
C ARG A 695 -4.43 55.19 4.65
N GLY A 696 -3.36 55.14 5.43
CA GLY A 696 -3.45 54.84 6.85
C GLY A 696 -4.12 55.92 7.70
N GLY A 697 -5.24 55.58 8.34
CA GLY A 697 -5.94 56.46 9.29
C GLY A 697 -5.63 56.10 10.75
N SER A 698 -5.14 57.07 11.53
CA SER A 698 -5.11 56.98 12.99
C SER A 698 -6.54 56.91 13.57
N ARG A 699 -6.72 56.56 14.86
CA ARG A 699 -8.02 56.19 15.47
C ARG A 699 -9.20 57.18 15.23
N LYS A 700 -8.96 58.44 14.83
CA LYS A 700 -9.99 59.44 14.48
C LYS A 700 -10.49 59.38 13.01
N LEU A 701 -9.88 58.60 12.12
CA LEU A 701 -10.13 58.62 10.66
C LEU A 701 -10.90 57.40 10.11
N ARG A 702 -11.57 56.60 10.96
CA ARG A 702 -12.33 55.39 10.54
C ARG A 702 -13.40 55.63 9.46
N ALA A 703 -13.84 56.87 9.26
CA ALA A 703 -14.81 57.26 8.22
C ALA A 703 -14.24 57.30 6.78
N PHE A 704 -12.92 57.19 6.61
CA PHE A 704 -12.24 57.32 5.30
C PHE A 704 -11.56 56.03 4.82
N ALA A 705 -11.84 54.89 5.45
CA ALA A 705 -11.25 53.62 5.06
C ALA A 705 -11.94 53.06 3.80
N LEU A 706 -11.14 52.60 2.83
CA LEU A 706 -11.59 51.86 1.66
C LEU A 706 -12.42 50.63 2.09
N ARG A 707 -13.72 50.59 1.78
CA ARG A 707 -14.66 49.50 2.15
C ARG A 707 -15.73 49.33 1.09
N ASN A 708 -16.10 48.09 0.78
CA ASN A 708 -17.05 47.73 -0.27
C ASN A 708 -16.62 48.32 -1.62
N PHE A 709 -15.34 48.13 -1.95
CA PHE A 709 -14.77 48.56 -3.22
C PHE A 709 -14.61 47.38 -4.16
N MET A 710 -14.59 47.69 -5.46
CA MET A 710 -14.41 46.75 -6.55
C MET A 710 -13.32 47.26 -7.49
N VAL A 711 -12.63 46.33 -8.14
CA VAL A 711 -11.74 46.62 -9.27
C VAL A 711 -12.42 46.16 -10.55
N ARG A 712 -12.37 46.98 -11.60
CA ARG A 712 -12.84 46.58 -12.95
C ARG A 712 -11.79 46.82 -14.01
N VAL A 713 -11.70 45.89 -14.95
CA VAL A 713 -10.74 45.86 -16.06
C VAL A 713 -11.51 45.64 -17.37
N GLY A 714 -11.20 46.40 -18.42
CA GLY A 714 -11.82 46.14 -19.72
C GLY A 714 -11.52 47.18 -20.81
N PRO A 715 -12.19 47.06 -21.98
CA PRO A 715 -11.96 47.92 -23.14
C PRO A 715 -12.61 49.30 -23.01
N ASN A 716 -13.67 49.44 -22.22
CA ASN A 716 -14.53 50.63 -22.27
C ASN A 716 -14.00 51.74 -21.36
N GLU A 717 -14.02 52.98 -21.87
CA GLU A 717 -13.67 54.15 -21.07
C GLU A 717 -14.66 54.37 -19.91
N ASN A 718 -15.93 54.02 -20.14
CA ASN A 718 -16.94 53.88 -19.08
C ASN A 718 -16.71 52.57 -18.31
N PHE A 719 -16.04 52.68 -17.17
CA PHE A 719 -15.66 51.53 -16.35
C PHE A 719 -16.84 50.68 -15.85
N THR A 720 -18.08 51.18 -15.86
CA THR A 720 -19.25 50.37 -15.46
C THR A 720 -19.60 49.26 -16.45
N GLN A 721 -19.08 49.36 -17.68
CA GLN A 721 -19.21 48.37 -18.76
C GLN A 721 -18.01 47.39 -18.83
N ASN A 722 -17.11 47.45 -17.84
CA ASN A 722 -15.92 46.60 -17.76
C ASN A 722 -16.11 45.48 -16.72
N ASP A 723 -15.45 44.36 -16.94
CA ASP A 723 -15.56 43.18 -16.11
C ASP A 723 -14.90 43.36 -14.75
N GLN A 724 -15.41 42.64 -13.75
CA GLN A 724 -14.91 42.72 -12.38
C GLN A 724 -13.67 41.84 -12.22
N CYS A 725 -12.55 42.45 -11.83
CA CYS A 725 -11.37 41.71 -11.39
C CYS A 725 -11.50 41.35 -9.91
N GLY A 726 -11.37 40.06 -9.60
CA GLY A 726 -11.49 39.51 -8.25
C GLY A 726 -12.88 39.69 -7.62
N GLN A 727 -12.96 39.53 -6.29
CA GLN A 727 -14.21 39.68 -5.53
C GLN A 727 -14.41 41.12 -4.99
N THR A 728 -15.62 41.43 -4.51
CA THR A 728 -15.90 42.71 -3.83
C THR A 728 -15.34 42.71 -2.40
N TYR A 729 -14.43 43.65 -2.10
CA TYR A 729 -13.75 43.69 -0.80
C TYR A 729 -14.59 44.42 0.26
N SER A 730 -15.27 43.63 1.11
CA SER A 730 -16.17 44.13 2.16
C SER A 730 -15.51 44.37 3.53
N THR A 731 -14.33 43.79 3.77
CA THR A 731 -13.56 44.00 5.00
C THR A 731 -12.91 45.39 5.03
N THR A 732 -12.57 45.87 6.23
CA THR A 732 -11.85 47.15 6.38
C THR A 732 -10.36 46.90 6.40
N PRO A 733 -9.58 47.39 5.42
CA PRO A 733 -8.13 47.26 5.41
C PRO A 733 -7.52 47.97 6.61
N THR A 734 -6.42 47.42 7.12
CA THR A 734 -5.59 48.12 8.11
C THR A 734 -4.87 49.31 7.48
N ALA A 735 -4.43 50.23 8.32
CA ALA A 735 -3.76 51.45 7.89
C ALA A 735 -2.43 51.11 7.18
N GLY A 736 -2.28 51.52 5.91
CA GLY A 736 -1.10 51.21 5.09
C GLY A 736 -1.08 49.80 4.49
N GLN A 737 -2.18 49.05 4.58
CA GLN A 737 -2.29 47.75 3.92
C GLN A 737 -2.38 47.91 2.40
N THR A 738 -1.53 47.17 1.67
CA THR A 738 -1.71 46.92 0.24
C THR A 738 -2.73 45.78 0.07
N ILE A 739 -3.73 46.00 -0.79
CA ILE A 739 -4.78 45.03 -1.07
C ILE A 739 -4.51 44.49 -2.47
N VAL A 740 -4.25 43.20 -2.57
CA VAL A 740 -3.94 42.54 -3.84
C VAL A 740 -5.21 41.92 -4.39
N VAL A 741 -5.60 42.31 -5.60
CA VAL A 741 -6.75 41.80 -6.34
C VAL A 741 -6.23 41.01 -7.52
N HIS A 742 -6.47 39.70 -7.52
CA HIS A 742 -6.12 38.84 -8.64
C HIS A 742 -7.28 38.79 -9.63
N CYS A 743 -6.95 38.85 -10.93
CA CYS A 743 -7.89 38.65 -12.01
C CYS A 743 -7.64 37.24 -12.55
N ASP A 744 -8.42 36.26 -12.08
CA ASP A 744 -8.30 34.85 -12.46
C ASP A 744 -9.62 34.41 -13.12
N PRO A 745 -9.65 34.13 -14.44
CA PRO A 745 -8.56 34.26 -15.40
C PRO A 745 -8.16 35.73 -15.66
N PRO A 746 -6.94 36.00 -16.18
CA PRO A 746 -6.48 37.35 -16.51
C PRO A 746 -7.42 38.07 -17.47
N ILE A 747 -7.83 39.30 -17.13
CA ILE A 747 -8.86 40.04 -17.86
C ILE A 747 -8.21 40.96 -18.90
N PRO A 748 -8.57 40.86 -20.20
CA PRO A 748 -8.07 41.77 -21.22
C PRO A 748 -8.68 43.16 -21.06
N GLY A 749 -7.85 44.20 -21.04
CA GLY A 749 -8.35 45.57 -20.93
C GLY A 749 -7.31 46.65 -21.17
N ARG A 750 -7.83 47.86 -21.41
CA ARG A 750 -7.07 49.11 -21.48
C ARG A 750 -7.28 49.99 -20.25
N TYR A 751 -8.46 49.90 -19.64
CA TYR A 751 -8.83 50.71 -18.48
C TYR A 751 -8.92 49.84 -17.23
N VAL A 752 -8.25 50.27 -16.16
CA VAL A 752 -8.39 49.70 -14.82
C VAL A 752 -9.01 50.74 -13.90
N SER A 753 -10.00 50.35 -13.11
CA SER A 753 -10.72 51.26 -12.20
C SER A 753 -10.89 50.68 -10.81
N VAL A 754 -10.98 51.57 -9.82
CA VAL A 754 -11.26 51.29 -8.40
C VAL A 754 -12.45 52.14 -8.00
N HIS A 755 -13.55 51.55 -7.55
CA HIS A 755 -14.76 52.29 -7.17
C HIS A 755 -15.46 51.72 -5.94
N ILE A 756 -16.18 52.55 -5.19
CA ILE A 756 -16.90 52.16 -3.96
C ILE A 756 -18.40 52.04 -4.24
N MET A 757 -18.99 50.90 -3.89
CA MET A 757 -20.43 50.66 -3.96
C MET A 757 -21.12 51.11 -2.66
N ALA A 758 -21.53 52.39 -2.60
CA ALA A 758 -22.18 52.97 -1.44
C ALA A 758 -23.69 53.20 -1.67
N MET A 759 -24.50 52.17 -1.44
CA MET A 759 -25.96 52.27 -1.51
C MET A 759 -26.48 53.37 -0.56
N GLY A 760 -26.87 54.52 -1.13
CA GLY A 760 -27.45 55.65 -0.39
C GLY A 760 -26.51 56.41 0.56
N GLN A 761 -25.19 56.16 0.55
CA GLN A 761 -24.25 56.81 1.47
C GLN A 761 -23.20 57.63 0.72
N ARG A 762 -22.92 58.86 1.16
CA ARG A 762 -21.79 59.64 0.64
C ARG A 762 -20.49 59.18 1.32
N ARG A 763 -19.49 58.80 0.52
CA ARG A 763 -18.17 58.34 0.96
C ARG A 763 -17.05 59.07 0.22
N THR A 764 -15.82 58.83 0.63
CA THR A 764 -14.60 59.32 -0.03
C THR A 764 -13.79 58.10 -0.47
N LEU A 765 -13.32 58.09 -1.71
CA LEU A 765 -12.28 57.17 -2.16
C LEU A 765 -10.92 57.78 -1.84
N THR A 766 -9.99 56.98 -1.35
CA THR A 766 -8.59 57.37 -1.15
C THR A 766 -7.69 56.19 -1.44
N VAL A 767 -6.80 56.34 -2.43
CA VAL A 767 -5.83 55.34 -2.88
C VAL A 767 -4.49 56.04 -3.05
N CYS A 768 -3.42 55.48 -2.47
CA CYS A 768 -2.09 56.10 -2.45
C CYS A 768 -1.17 55.57 -3.55
N GLU A 769 -1.35 54.32 -3.95
CA GLU A 769 -0.69 53.72 -5.10
C GLU A 769 -1.62 52.63 -5.64
N VAL A 770 -1.76 52.55 -6.96
CA VAL A 770 -2.45 51.48 -7.68
C VAL A 770 -1.46 50.89 -8.67
N GLU A 771 -1.14 49.61 -8.48
CA GLU A 771 -0.18 48.90 -9.31
C GLU A 771 -0.92 47.91 -10.20
N VAL A 772 -0.72 48.01 -11.50
CA VAL A 772 -1.34 47.11 -12.49
C VAL A 772 -0.27 46.22 -13.08
N TYR A 773 -0.47 44.92 -12.99
CA TYR A 773 0.42 43.89 -13.48
C TYR A 773 -0.28 43.07 -14.56
N VAL A 774 0.47 42.73 -15.61
CA VAL A 774 -0.06 42.13 -16.84
C VAL A 774 0.74 40.89 -17.22
N THR A 775 0.10 39.94 -17.88
CA THR A 775 0.73 38.70 -18.37
C THR A 775 1.12 38.73 -19.85
N GLY A 776 0.68 39.75 -20.60
CA GLY A 776 0.94 39.85 -22.03
C GLY A 776 0.41 41.17 -22.63
N VAL A 777 0.92 41.49 -23.82
CA VAL A 777 0.48 42.62 -24.65
C VAL A 777 -0.44 42.08 -25.73
N CYS A 778 -1.58 42.73 -25.97
CA CYS A 778 -2.50 42.31 -27.02
C CYS A 778 -2.05 42.84 -28.39
N CYS A 779 -2.21 42.01 -29.42
CA CYS A 779 -1.82 42.30 -30.80
C CYS A 779 -2.67 43.42 -31.42
N ASP A 780 -2.24 43.92 -32.59
CA ASP A 780 -2.91 45.03 -33.26
C ASP A 780 -4.38 44.72 -33.57
N HIS A 781 -5.26 45.46 -32.90
CA HIS A 781 -6.72 45.40 -33.00
C HIS A 781 -7.29 46.35 -34.06
N THR A 782 -6.44 47.15 -34.72
CA THR A 782 -6.84 48.13 -35.74
C THR A 782 -6.87 47.56 -37.16
N ILE A 783 -6.49 46.28 -37.30
CA ILE A 783 -6.38 45.57 -38.58
C ILE A 783 -7.71 45.57 -39.33
N ARG A 784 -7.64 45.96 -40.61
CA ARG A 784 -8.74 45.91 -41.57
C ARG A 784 -8.22 45.36 -42.89
N ILE A 785 -8.95 44.42 -43.46
CA ILE A 785 -8.71 43.94 -44.82
C ILE A 785 -9.69 44.65 -45.78
N LYS A 786 -9.21 45.02 -46.96
CA LYS A 786 -10.02 45.73 -47.96
C LYS A 786 -10.91 44.72 -48.70
N ASN A 787 -12.20 45.02 -48.82
CA ASN A 787 -13.24 44.12 -49.36
C ASN A 787 -13.36 42.81 -48.56
N GLY A 788 -13.27 42.91 -47.23
CA GLY A 788 -13.41 41.79 -46.32
C GLY A 788 -13.59 42.23 -44.87
N GLN A 789 -13.81 41.26 -44.00
CA GLN A 789 -14.19 41.44 -42.60
C GLN A 789 -13.25 40.66 -41.68
N VAL A 790 -12.89 41.28 -40.56
CA VAL A 790 -12.11 40.68 -39.47
C VAL A 790 -13.07 40.41 -38.32
N LYS A 791 -13.10 39.18 -37.82
CA LYS A 791 -13.92 38.75 -36.68
C LYS A 791 -13.02 38.23 -35.57
N ALA A 792 -12.97 38.94 -34.45
CA ALA A 792 -12.29 38.51 -33.23
C ALA A 792 -13.34 38.00 -32.24
N THR A 793 -13.43 36.68 -32.05
CA THR A 793 -14.41 36.07 -31.13
C THR A 793 -14.01 36.29 -29.67
N ASP A 794 -12.73 36.08 -29.36
CA ASP A 794 -12.18 36.15 -28.01
C ASP A 794 -11.24 37.37 -27.81
N GLY A 795 -11.30 38.35 -28.73
CA GLY A 795 -10.45 39.54 -28.72
C GLY A 795 -9.09 39.34 -29.37
N TYR A 796 -8.14 40.22 -29.05
CA TYR A 796 -6.87 40.37 -29.79
C TYR A 796 -5.63 40.03 -28.95
N CYS A 797 -5.77 39.28 -27.86
CA CYS A 797 -4.70 39.03 -26.88
C CYS A 797 -4.01 37.67 -27.10
N PRO A 798 -2.78 37.45 -26.55
CA PRO A 798 -1.98 36.26 -26.88
C PRO A 798 -2.72 34.95 -26.63
N GLY A 799 -2.69 34.06 -27.62
CA GLY A 799 -3.46 32.82 -27.66
C GLY A 799 -4.79 32.89 -28.43
N ASN A 800 -5.38 34.07 -28.58
CA ASN A 800 -6.68 34.24 -29.24
C ASN A 800 -6.52 34.37 -30.76
N ASP A 801 -7.45 33.79 -31.53
CA ASP A 801 -7.49 33.92 -32.99
C ASP A 801 -8.46 35.00 -33.49
N ILE A 802 -8.08 35.61 -34.61
CA ILE A 802 -8.96 36.45 -35.41
C ILE A 802 -9.17 35.78 -36.77
N GLN A 803 -10.41 35.78 -37.23
CA GLN A 803 -10.81 35.16 -38.49
C GLN A 803 -11.01 36.24 -39.57
N PHE A 804 -10.58 35.90 -40.78
CA PHE A 804 -10.68 36.73 -41.96
C PHE A 804 -11.68 36.12 -42.93
N SER A 805 -12.55 36.97 -43.47
CA SER A 805 -13.52 36.62 -44.51
C SER A 805 -13.54 37.73 -45.56
N CYS A 806 -13.94 37.42 -46.79
CA CYS A 806 -14.07 38.42 -47.84
C CYS A 806 -15.54 38.79 -48.05
N ASP A 807 -15.77 40.03 -48.50
CA ASP A 807 -17.09 40.47 -48.91
C ASP A 807 -17.52 39.73 -50.19
N THR A 808 -18.83 39.59 -50.40
CA THR A 808 -19.43 38.84 -51.52
C THR A 808 -18.81 39.22 -52.87
N GLY A 809 -18.39 38.21 -53.64
CA GLY A 809 -17.69 38.37 -54.93
C GLY A 809 -16.15 38.46 -54.83
N TYR A 810 -15.56 38.33 -53.64
CA TYR A 810 -14.10 38.27 -53.44
C TYR A 810 -13.68 36.96 -52.74
N GLU A 811 -12.55 36.38 -53.15
CA GLU A 811 -11.92 35.23 -52.50
C GLU A 811 -10.73 35.65 -51.62
N LEU A 812 -10.52 34.91 -50.53
CA LEU A 812 -9.46 35.17 -49.58
C LEU A 812 -8.14 34.55 -50.04
N VAL A 813 -7.16 35.40 -50.33
CA VAL A 813 -5.79 35.00 -50.68
C VAL A 813 -4.89 35.21 -49.46
N GLY A 814 -4.65 34.12 -48.73
CA GLY A 814 -3.86 34.07 -47.50
C GLY A 814 -4.45 33.07 -46.49
N ASN A 815 -4.08 33.20 -45.21
CA ASN A 815 -4.67 32.38 -44.14
C ASN A 815 -6.03 32.97 -43.71
N SER A 816 -7.03 32.13 -43.49
CA SER A 816 -8.35 32.53 -42.98
C SER A 816 -8.38 32.89 -41.49
N PHE A 817 -7.27 32.75 -40.79
CA PHE A 817 -7.12 33.17 -39.40
C PHE A 817 -5.67 33.58 -39.09
N ALA A 818 -5.49 34.33 -38.02
CA ALA A 818 -4.20 34.59 -37.38
C ALA A 818 -4.36 34.54 -35.85
N ILE A 819 -3.38 33.97 -35.16
CA ILE A 819 -3.34 33.83 -33.70
C ILE A 819 -2.42 34.92 -33.15
N CYS A 820 -2.83 35.61 -32.09
CA CYS A 820 -1.96 36.57 -31.42
C CYS A 820 -0.86 35.85 -30.63
N ARG A 821 0.38 36.31 -30.77
CA ARG A 821 1.58 35.88 -30.03
C ARG A 821 2.25 37.10 -29.41
N ASP A 822 3.22 36.87 -28.54
CA ASP A 822 3.87 37.93 -27.75
C ASP A 822 4.62 38.97 -28.61
N GLU A 823 4.99 38.62 -29.86
CA GLU A 823 5.61 39.54 -30.84
C GLU A 823 4.63 40.07 -31.92
N GLY A 824 3.34 39.73 -31.85
CA GLY A 824 2.32 40.10 -32.84
C GLY A 824 1.58 38.90 -33.43
N TRP A 825 0.95 39.09 -34.60
CA TRP A 825 0.18 38.04 -35.27
C TRP A 825 1.09 36.94 -35.84
N ASP A 826 0.78 35.67 -35.56
CA ASP A 826 1.57 34.49 -35.99
C ASP A 826 1.68 34.34 -37.52
N ARG A 827 0.78 35.00 -38.26
CA ARG A 827 0.61 34.91 -39.71
C ARG A 827 0.47 36.29 -40.32
N ARG A 828 0.91 36.41 -41.58
CA ARG A 828 0.65 37.60 -42.38
C ARG A 828 -0.84 37.73 -42.67
N ILE A 829 -1.34 38.96 -42.56
CA ILE A 829 -2.74 39.31 -42.81
C ILE A 829 -3.10 39.03 -44.28
N PRO A 830 -4.21 38.34 -44.57
CA PRO A 830 -4.62 37.98 -45.93
C PRO A 830 -5.17 39.15 -46.73
N THR A 831 -5.40 38.95 -48.03
CA THR A 831 -6.01 39.93 -48.94
C THR A 831 -7.19 39.35 -49.69
N CYS A 832 -8.22 40.15 -49.95
CA CYS A 832 -9.39 39.74 -50.73
C CYS A 832 -9.22 40.12 -52.20
N GLN A 833 -9.16 39.12 -53.09
CA GLN A 833 -9.06 39.30 -54.54
C GLN A 833 -10.42 39.02 -55.18
N ARG A 834 -10.76 39.74 -56.26
CA ARG A 834 -12.10 39.61 -56.86
C ARG A 834 -12.20 38.28 -57.61
N ILE A 835 -13.27 37.52 -57.37
CA ILE A 835 -13.50 36.22 -58.03
C ILE A 835 -13.75 36.49 -59.52
N CYS A 836 -13.03 35.81 -60.41
CA CYS A 836 -13.25 35.90 -61.85
C CYS A 836 -13.24 34.52 -62.51
N CYS A 837 -14.16 34.34 -63.46
CA CYS A 837 -14.33 33.12 -64.23
C CYS A 837 -13.49 33.20 -65.51
N ASP A 838 -13.20 32.04 -66.11
CA ASP A 838 -12.45 31.96 -67.36
C ASP A 838 -13.13 32.77 -68.48
N ALA A 839 -12.33 33.55 -69.20
CA ALA A 839 -12.79 34.46 -70.24
C ALA A 839 -13.32 33.68 -71.46
N ILE A 840 -14.61 33.83 -71.76
CA ILE A 840 -15.21 33.26 -72.97
C ILE A 840 -14.96 34.21 -74.12
N THR A 841 -13.92 33.95 -74.91
CA THR A 841 -13.50 34.82 -76.02
C THR A 841 -14.32 34.63 -77.29
N GLU A 842 -14.87 33.43 -77.52
CA GLU A 842 -15.61 33.10 -78.75
C GLU A 842 -16.79 32.14 -78.49
N ILE A 843 -17.89 32.32 -79.22
CA ILE A 843 -18.96 31.32 -79.36
C ILE A 843 -19.18 31.02 -80.85
N THR A 844 -19.23 29.75 -81.22
CA THR A 844 -19.34 29.36 -82.65
C THR A 844 -20.65 29.85 -83.26
N ASN A 845 -20.57 30.59 -84.37
CA ASN A 845 -21.69 31.28 -85.01
C ASN A 845 -22.42 32.32 -84.14
N GLY A 846 -21.74 32.93 -83.17
CA GLY A 846 -22.27 34.05 -82.38
C GLY A 846 -21.21 35.03 -81.92
N GLN A 847 -21.58 35.92 -80.99
CA GLN A 847 -20.73 36.96 -80.41
C GLN A 847 -20.95 37.03 -78.89
N VAL A 848 -19.88 37.32 -78.15
CA VAL A 848 -19.90 37.57 -76.70
C VAL A 848 -19.66 39.05 -76.46
N ASN A 849 -20.49 39.68 -75.62
CA ASN A 849 -20.30 41.06 -75.18
C ASN A 849 -20.08 41.09 -73.66
N ALA A 850 -18.91 41.56 -73.23
CA ALA A 850 -18.41 41.48 -71.86
C ALA A 850 -17.74 42.80 -71.43
N THR A 851 -18.47 43.92 -71.54
CA THR A 851 -17.97 45.29 -71.31
C THR A 851 -17.26 45.50 -69.97
N ASP A 852 -17.75 44.86 -68.91
CA ASP A 852 -17.28 45.09 -67.54
C ASP A 852 -16.28 44.02 -67.04
N GLY A 853 -15.97 43.02 -67.89
CA GLY A 853 -15.07 41.90 -67.61
C GLY A 853 -15.74 40.65 -67.02
N TYR A 854 -14.97 39.58 -66.81
CA TYR A 854 -15.47 38.22 -66.48
C TYR A 854 -15.56 37.91 -64.97
N CYS A 855 -15.69 38.93 -64.12
CA CYS A 855 -15.67 38.78 -62.67
C CYS A 855 -17.05 38.67 -62.03
N SER A 856 -17.12 38.10 -60.83
CA SER A 856 -18.35 38.01 -60.03
C SER A 856 -18.99 39.39 -59.86
N GLY A 857 -20.31 39.45 -60.01
CA GLY A 857 -21.11 40.67 -60.11
C GLY A 857 -21.33 41.20 -61.54
N ASN A 858 -20.52 40.79 -62.52
CA ASN A 858 -20.71 41.18 -63.92
C ASN A 858 -21.61 40.17 -64.67
N ASN A 859 -22.29 40.65 -65.71
CA ASN A 859 -23.14 39.85 -66.57
C ASN A 859 -22.67 39.96 -68.03
N ILE A 860 -22.32 38.86 -68.67
CA ILE A 860 -21.93 38.82 -70.09
C ILE A 860 -23.12 38.43 -70.95
N GLN A 861 -23.23 39.01 -72.15
CA GLN A 861 -24.33 38.76 -73.08
C GLN A 861 -23.87 37.99 -74.31
N PHE A 862 -24.78 37.17 -74.85
CA PHE A 862 -24.57 36.33 -76.03
C PHE A 862 -25.59 36.66 -77.13
N SER A 863 -25.12 36.74 -78.37
CA SER A 863 -25.96 36.89 -79.55
C SER A 863 -25.50 35.92 -80.66
N CYS A 864 -26.41 35.55 -81.57
CA CYS A 864 -26.08 34.72 -82.71
C CYS A 864 -25.86 35.54 -83.98
N ASN A 865 -24.99 35.03 -84.86
CA ASN A 865 -24.82 35.55 -86.20
C ASN A 865 -26.09 35.28 -87.04
N PRO A 866 -26.41 36.11 -88.05
CA PRO A 866 -27.64 35.98 -88.84
C PRO A 866 -27.83 34.57 -89.43
N GLY A 867 -29.05 34.03 -89.29
CA GLY A 867 -29.41 32.69 -89.77
C GLY A 867 -29.23 31.56 -88.75
N TYR A 868 -28.90 31.88 -87.50
CA TYR A 868 -28.88 30.95 -86.36
C TYR A 868 -29.69 31.54 -85.19
N GLU A 869 -30.38 30.68 -84.46
CA GLU A 869 -31.12 31.02 -83.24
C GLU A 869 -30.33 30.61 -81.99
N LEU A 870 -30.45 31.40 -80.92
CA LEU A 870 -29.74 31.18 -79.66
C LEU A 870 -30.46 30.10 -78.84
N VAL A 871 -29.86 28.92 -78.76
CA VAL A 871 -30.34 27.81 -77.93
C VAL A 871 -29.59 27.85 -76.60
N GLY A 872 -30.24 28.47 -75.60
CA GLY A 872 -29.72 28.68 -74.25
C GLY A 872 -30.10 30.07 -73.72
N ASN A 873 -29.42 30.52 -72.67
CA ASN A 873 -29.68 31.83 -72.07
C ASN A 873 -28.86 32.92 -72.81
N SER A 874 -29.47 34.07 -73.10
CA SER A 874 -28.77 35.21 -73.73
C SER A 874 -27.79 35.94 -72.81
N ASN A 875 -27.64 35.49 -71.56
CA ASN A 875 -26.65 36.00 -70.63
C ASN A 875 -26.15 34.93 -69.65
N ALA A 876 -24.98 35.20 -69.07
CA ALA A 876 -24.43 34.43 -67.96
C ALA A 876 -23.66 35.34 -67.00
N SER A 877 -23.73 35.03 -65.70
CA SER A 877 -22.95 35.69 -64.65
C SER A 877 -21.98 34.70 -64.01
N CYS A 878 -20.78 35.19 -63.71
CA CYS A 878 -19.77 34.43 -62.98
C CYS A 878 -20.23 34.16 -61.54
N GLN A 879 -20.14 32.91 -61.09
CA GLN A 879 -20.51 32.47 -59.75
C GLN A 879 -19.30 32.41 -58.81
N GLU A 880 -19.56 32.23 -57.52
CA GLU A 880 -18.54 32.20 -56.46
C GLU A 880 -17.62 30.96 -56.55
N ASP A 881 -18.06 29.87 -57.21
CA ASP A 881 -17.28 28.66 -57.47
C ASP A 881 -16.39 28.76 -58.72
N LYS A 882 -16.27 29.95 -59.33
CA LYS A 882 -15.59 30.23 -60.61
C LYS A 882 -16.24 29.56 -61.83
N SER A 883 -17.46 29.04 -61.70
CA SER A 883 -18.26 28.57 -62.83
C SER A 883 -19.18 29.67 -63.38
N TRP A 884 -19.70 29.45 -64.60
CA TRP A 884 -20.75 30.29 -65.17
C TRP A 884 -22.11 29.79 -64.72
N GLY A 885 -22.91 30.66 -64.07
CA GLY A 885 -24.16 30.27 -63.38
C GLY A 885 -25.31 29.82 -64.29
N ARG A 886 -25.08 29.82 -65.61
CA ARG A 886 -25.94 29.25 -66.63
C ARG A 886 -25.04 28.60 -67.68
N GLN A 887 -25.48 27.48 -68.24
CA GLN A 887 -24.80 26.88 -69.38
C GLN A 887 -24.70 27.88 -70.54
N ILE A 888 -23.51 27.98 -71.12
CA ILE A 888 -23.20 28.89 -72.23
C ILE A 888 -24.04 28.47 -73.45
N PRO A 889 -24.77 29.41 -74.08
CA PRO A 889 -25.69 29.09 -75.16
C PRO A 889 -24.98 28.65 -76.44
N THR A 890 -25.70 27.93 -77.31
CA THR A 890 -25.22 27.53 -78.63
C THR A 890 -26.10 28.08 -79.75
N CYS A 891 -25.50 28.58 -80.83
CA CYS A 891 -26.23 29.07 -82.00
C CYS A 891 -26.55 27.92 -82.96
N ARG A 892 -27.84 27.56 -83.10
CA ARG A 892 -28.30 26.43 -83.92
C ARG A 892 -29.28 26.90 -85.01
N LYS A 893 -29.42 26.11 -86.08
CA LYS A 893 -30.49 26.32 -87.07
C LYS A 893 -31.77 25.62 -86.59
N PRO A 894 -32.96 26.21 -86.80
CA PRO A 894 -34.23 25.61 -86.34
C PRO A 894 -34.53 24.26 -87.04
N PRO A 895 -34.81 23.17 -86.30
CA PRO A 895 -35.20 21.86 -86.87
C PRO A 895 -36.72 21.66 -86.96
N THR A 896 -37.15 20.73 -87.83
CA THR A 896 -38.55 20.38 -88.11
C THR A 896 -39.10 19.25 -87.22
N GLU A 897 -40.29 19.51 -86.66
CA GLU A 897 -41.42 18.66 -86.20
C GLU A 897 -41.29 17.22 -85.61
N GLU A 898 -42.19 16.98 -84.62
CA GLU A 898 -42.74 15.71 -84.10
C GLU A 898 -41.85 14.76 -83.24
N SER A 899 -42.33 14.11 -82.17
CA SER A 899 -43.59 14.23 -81.39
C SER A 899 -43.59 13.38 -80.08
N LEU A 900 -44.27 13.87 -79.01
CA LEU A 900 -45.07 13.12 -77.98
C LEU A 900 -44.35 12.04 -77.09
N THR A 901 -44.68 11.73 -75.81
CA THR A 901 -45.87 11.98 -74.95
C THR A 901 -45.60 11.75 -73.44
N SER A 902 -46.21 12.58 -72.54
CA SER A 902 -46.95 12.30 -71.26
C SER A 902 -46.60 11.13 -70.27
N ILE A 903 -46.91 11.12 -68.96
CA ILE A 903 -47.48 12.04 -67.93
C ILE A 903 -47.27 11.44 -66.49
N GLU A 904 -47.16 12.32 -65.48
CA GLU A 904 -47.54 12.30 -64.02
C GLU A 904 -48.08 11.02 -63.30
N ALA A 905 -48.10 10.85 -61.96
CA ALA A 905 -47.44 11.44 -60.75
C ALA A 905 -47.98 10.70 -59.46
N ILE A 906 -47.76 11.28 -58.25
CA ILE A 906 -48.47 11.02 -56.96
C ILE A 906 -48.02 9.76 -56.16
N VAL A 907 -47.76 9.75 -54.83
CA VAL A 907 -47.60 10.77 -53.75
C VAL A 907 -46.87 10.09 -52.56
N GLY A 908 -46.18 10.87 -51.69
CA GLY A 908 -46.22 10.61 -50.24
C GLY A 908 -44.91 10.49 -49.44
N GLY A 909 -44.63 11.50 -48.61
CA GLY A 909 -44.13 11.27 -47.24
C GLY A 909 -42.63 11.45 -46.96
N ALA A 910 -42.27 12.68 -46.56
CA ALA A 910 -41.22 13.09 -45.60
C ALA A 910 -40.68 12.00 -44.63
N SER A 911 -39.43 12.03 -44.13
CA SER A 911 -38.37 13.06 -44.11
C SER A 911 -37.02 12.34 -43.81
N THR A 912 -35.90 12.54 -44.52
CA THR A 912 -34.91 13.63 -44.41
C THR A 912 -34.61 14.10 -42.97
N GLY A 913 -33.37 14.09 -42.47
CA GLY A 913 -32.10 13.77 -43.14
C GLY A 913 -30.93 13.63 -42.15
N ILE A 914 -29.83 12.96 -42.53
CA ILE A 914 -28.72 13.44 -43.40
C ILE A 914 -27.61 14.05 -42.52
N VAL A 915 -26.53 13.29 -42.24
CA VAL A 915 -25.15 13.46 -42.82
C VAL A 915 -24.41 14.66 -42.17
N ALA A 916 -23.10 14.66 -41.87
CA ALA A 916 -21.99 13.70 -42.04
C ALA A 916 -21.29 13.52 -40.66
N ALA A 917 -20.32 12.61 -40.48
CA ALA A 917 -18.95 12.68 -41.01
C ALA A 917 -18.35 11.27 -41.00
N LEU A 918 -17.81 10.79 -42.13
CA LEU A 918 -16.36 10.83 -42.41
C LEU A 918 -15.47 10.18 -41.32
N ILE A 919 -14.80 9.12 -41.77
CA ILE A 919 -13.50 8.59 -41.28
C ILE A 919 -13.57 7.57 -40.12
N VAL A 920 -13.37 6.31 -40.52
CA VAL A 920 -12.70 5.21 -39.78
C VAL A 920 -13.37 4.72 -38.49
N ALA A 921 -14.24 3.73 -38.65
CA ALA A 921 -14.33 2.53 -37.82
C ALA A 921 -15.26 1.51 -38.49
N ILE A 922 -15.33 0.30 -37.92
CA ILE A 922 -16.33 -0.75 -38.20
C ILE A 922 -16.10 -1.45 -39.56
N SER A 923 -15.30 -2.52 -39.65
CA SER A 923 -15.46 -3.86 -39.05
C SER A 923 -16.26 -4.83 -39.92
N VAL A 924 -15.70 -6.04 -40.04
CA VAL A 924 -16.36 -7.32 -40.34
C VAL A 924 -16.94 -7.49 -41.75
N PHE A 925 -16.18 -8.23 -42.57
CA PHE A 925 -16.66 -9.56 -42.95
C PHE A 925 -15.54 -10.58 -42.74
N VAL A 926 -15.70 -11.41 -41.71
CA VAL A 926 -15.91 -12.87 -41.84
C VAL A 926 -14.64 -13.57 -42.32
N ALA A 927 -13.82 -14.12 -41.43
CA ALA A 927 -14.17 -15.26 -40.57
C ALA A 927 -14.73 -16.46 -41.34
N PHE A 928 -13.91 -17.11 -42.16
CA PHE A 928 -13.93 -18.59 -42.17
C PHE A 928 -12.56 -19.20 -42.53
N PHE A 929 -11.85 -19.57 -41.47
CA PHE A 929 -11.37 -20.94 -41.25
C PHE A 929 -10.78 -21.74 -42.43
N LEU A 930 -9.47 -21.94 -42.36
CA LEU A 930 -8.83 -23.27 -42.35
C LEU A 930 -7.79 -23.25 -41.21
N ARG A 931 -8.09 -23.55 -39.95
CA ARG A 931 -8.66 -24.77 -39.35
C ARG A 931 -7.85 -26.04 -39.63
N ARG A 932 -6.74 -26.21 -38.90
CA ARG A 932 -6.17 -27.48 -38.36
C ARG A 932 -4.93 -27.13 -37.50
N ARG A 933 -4.70 -27.70 -36.30
CA ARG A 933 -5.50 -28.65 -35.51
C ARG A 933 -5.01 -28.74 -34.03
N ASN A 934 -5.95 -28.83 -33.08
CA ASN A 934 -5.93 -29.66 -31.85
C ASN A 934 -4.94 -29.46 -30.66
N LYS A 935 -5.54 -29.07 -29.51
CA LYS A 935 -5.71 -29.83 -28.21
C LYS A 935 -4.94 -29.38 -26.94
N LYS A 936 -5.73 -29.28 -25.84
CA LYS A 936 -5.40 -29.17 -24.39
C LYS A 936 -4.67 -27.88 -23.96
N ARG A 937 -5.21 -26.95 -23.14
CA ARG A 937 -6.23 -26.90 -22.05
C ARG A 937 -5.68 -27.27 -20.65
N GLU A 938 -6.17 -26.52 -19.66
CA GLU A 938 -5.85 -26.48 -18.22
C GLU A 938 -4.49 -25.82 -17.95
N ASP A 939 -4.41 -24.51 -17.65
CA ASP A 939 -5.05 -23.64 -16.63
C ASP A 939 -4.46 -23.78 -15.22
N CYS A 940 -3.80 -22.70 -14.82
CA CYS A 940 -3.19 -22.45 -13.53
C CYS A 940 -4.25 -22.09 -12.49
N GLN A 941 -4.37 -22.84 -11.39
CA GLN A 941 -5.33 -22.54 -10.32
C GLN A 941 -4.62 -21.99 -9.07
N ILE A 942 -4.95 -20.73 -8.75
CA ILE A 942 -4.35 -19.94 -7.66
C ILE A 942 -5.05 -20.31 -6.35
N SER A 943 -4.32 -20.73 -5.32
CA SER A 943 -4.92 -21.20 -4.06
C SER A 943 -5.21 -20.09 -3.06
N ILE A 944 -6.40 -20.16 -2.44
CA ILE A 944 -6.96 -19.02 -1.70
C ILE A 944 -7.55 -19.44 -0.34
N HIS A 945 -6.84 -19.05 0.72
CA HIS A 945 -7.27 -19.21 2.11
C HIS A 945 -8.41 -18.26 2.55
N TYR A 946 -9.38 -18.82 3.28
CA TYR A 946 -10.07 -18.19 4.40
C TYR A 946 -10.00 -19.07 5.66
N PHE A 947 -10.16 -18.38 6.78
CA PHE A 947 -10.76 -18.77 8.06
C PHE A 947 -10.97 -20.27 8.41
N VAL A 948 -10.47 -20.63 9.60
CA VAL A 948 -11.08 -21.63 10.49
C VAL A 948 -11.13 -20.99 11.89
N PRO A 949 -12.27 -21.00 12.60
CA PRO A 949 -12.34 -20.54 13.99
C PRO A 949 -11.90 -21.62 14.98
N ASP A 950 -11.24 -21.21 16.08
CA ASP A 950 -11.06 -22.05 17.28
C ASP A 950 -11.30 -21.23 18.56
N ASP A 951 -12.21 -21.76 19.39
CA ASP A 951 -12.55 -21.44 20.78
C ASP A 951 -12.09 -20.13 21.43
N LYS A 952 -12.93 -19.08 21.31
CA LYS A 952 -13.22 -18.13 22.41
C LYS A 952 -14.66 -17.59 22.37
N ILE A 953 -15.64 -18.41 22.73
CA ILE A 953 -16.90 -17.86 23.25
C ILE A 953 -16.63 -17.28 24.65
N ILE A 954 -17.25 -16.14 24.98
CA ILE A 954 -17.09 -15.34 26.22
C ILE A 954 -15.77 -14.52 26.31
N HIS A 955 -15.65 -13.42 25.53
CA HIS A 955 -15.71 -12.05 26.08
C HIS A 955 -15.67 -10.94 25.01
N ARG A 956 -16.57 -9.96 25.14
CA ARG A 956 -16.71 -8.80 24.22
C ARG A 956 -15.57 -7.77 24.42
N ARG A 957 -14.86 -7.39 23.34
CA ARG A 957 -14.79 -6.01 22.78
C ARG A 957 -13.67 -5.80 21.73
N ARG A 958 -14.02 -5.09 20.65
CA ARG A 958 -13.18 -4.41 19.62
C ARG A 958 -12.33 -5.29 18.67
N ILE A 959 -12.79 -5.38 17.42
CA ILE A 959 -11.99 -5.70 16.22
C ILE A 959 -12.11 -4.52 15.23
N GLN A 960 -11.03 -4.23 14.51
CA GLN A 960 -10.93 -3.19 13.47
C GLN A 960 -10.01 -3.72 12.34
N GLU A 961 -10.51 -3.70 11.10
CA GLU A 961 -9.86 -3.85 9.75
C GLU A 961 -8.75 -4.88 9.48
N MET A 962 -8.73 -5.47 8.26
CA MET A 962 -7.55 -5.45 7.34
C MET A 962 -7.80 -6.01 5.91
N VAL A 963 -6.83 -5.77 5.02
CA VAL A 963 -6.80 -5.86 3.54
C VAL A 963 -5.86 -7.02 3.11
N PRO A 964 -5.95 -7.65 1.91
CA PRO A 964 -5.03 -8.70 1.47
C PRO A 964 -3.59 -8.19 1.24
N LEU A 965 -2.60 -9.08 1.44
CA LEU A 965 -1.26 -8.68 1.91
C LEU A 965 -0.07 -9.06 1.03
N VAL A 966 -0.27 -9.72 -0.11
CA VAL A 966 0.80 -10.08 -1.07
C VAL A 966 0.58 -9.33 -2.40
N PRO A 967 1.61 -8.72 -3.02
CA PRO A 967 1.45 -7.89 -4.21
C PRO A 967 1.09 -8.67 -5.48
N ALA A 968 0.37 -8.03 -6.40
CA ALA A 968 -0.09 -8.63 -7.66
C ALA A 968 0.88 -8.41 -8.86
N ARG A 969 2.09 -7.91 -8.58
CA ARG A 969 3.21 -7.65 -9.50
C ARG A 969 4.50 -7.87 -8.71
N PRO A 970 5.66 -8.13 -9.36
CA PRO A 970 6.92 -8.33 -8.63
C PRO A 970 7.21 -7.13 -7.74
N GLU A 971 7.49 -7.38 -6.46
CA GLU A 971 7.80 -6.32 -5.51
C GLU A 971 9.20 -5.74 -5.77
N PHE A 972 10.12 -6.59 -6.26
CA PHE A 972 11.49 -6.22 -6.60
C PHE A 972 11.85 -6.70 -8.02
N PRO A 973 11.36 -6.03 -9.09
CA PRO A 973 11.51 -6.52 -10.47
C PRO A 973 12.95 -6.78 -10.95
N GLY A 974 13.95 -6.15 -10.33
CA GLY A 974 15.38 -6.36 -10.63
C GLY A 974 16.00 -7.60 -9.98
N PHE A 975 15.30 -8.24 -9.04
CA PHE A 975 15.74 -9.44 -8.31
C PHE A 975 14.74 -10.60 -8.40
N GLU A 976 13.61 -10.41 -9.10
CA GLU A 976 12.56 -11.44 -9.21
C GLU A 976 13.04 -12.61 -10.08
N VAL A 977 13.00 -13.81 -9.51
CA VAL A 977 13.35 -15.08 -10.14
C VAL A 977 12.07 -15.88 -10.39
N ASP A 978 11.97 -16.54 -11.53
CA ASP A 978 10.90 -17.52 -11.75
C ASP A 978 11.13 -18.73 -10.84
N HIS A 979 10.17 -19.00 -9.96
CA HIS A 979 10.19 -20.12 -9.01
C HIS A 979 10.53 -21.48 -9.64
N SER A 980 10.22 -21.70 -10.91
CA SER A 980 10.50 -22.94 -11.65
C SER A 980 12.00 -23.18 -11.90
N ARG A 981 12.84 -22.15 -11.73
CA ARG A 981 14.31 -22.22 -11.82
C ARG A 981 14.97 -22.60 -10.49
N VAL A 982 14.19 -22.70 -9.42
CA VAL A 982 14.66 -22.99 -8.06
C VAL A 982 14.30 -24.42 -7.69
N THR A 983 15.29 -25.29 -7.55
CA THR A 983 15.08 -26.67 -7.08
C THR A 983 15.44 -26.76 -5.60
N LEU A 984 14.43 -26.91 -4.73
CA LEU A 984 14.64 -27.10 -3.30
C LEU A 984 15.26 -28.49 -3.03
N GLY A 985 16.37 -28.50 -2.28
CA GLY A 985 17.05 -29.70 -1.81
C GLY A 985 16.76 -29.98 -0.33
N GLU A 986 17.81 -30.26 0.44
CA GLU A 986 17.69 -30.58 1.86
C GLU A 986 17.27 -29.37 2.71
N ARG A 987 16.40 -29.60 3.70
CA ARG A 987 16.02 -28.58 4.69
C ARG A 987 17.15 -28.41 5.71
N ILE A 988 17.86 -27.29 5.62
CA ILE A 988 18.99 -26.94 6.51
C ILE A 988 18.57 -26.19 7.78
N GLY A 989 17.34 -25.68 7.85
CA GLY A 989 16.88 -24.96 9.04
C GLY A 989 15.37 -24.75 9.13
N SER A 990 14.91 -24.38 10.33
CA SER A 990 13.56 -23.85 10.55
C SER A 990 13.51 -22.98 11.80
N GLY A 991 13.08 -21.73 11.63
CA GLY A 991 13.07 -20.72 12.68
C GLY A 991 11.67 -20.21 13.02
N ALA A 992 11.64 -19.04 13.67
CA ALA A 992 10.39 -18.30 13.91
C ALA A 992 9.77 -17.80 12.61
N PHE A 993 10.59 -17.33 11.67
CA PHE A 993 10.17 -16.63 10.44
C PHE A 993 9.98 -17.51 9.20
N GLY A 994 10.36 -18.80 9.24
CA GLY A 994 10.23 -19.65 8.06
C GLY A 994 10.98 -20.98 8.12
N LEU A 995 11.06 -21.63 6.96
CA LEU A 995 11.86 -22.80 6.64
C LEU A 995 13.07 -22.35 5.78
N ALA A 996 14.21 -23.01 5.94
CA ALA A 996 15.40 -22.76 5.12
C ALA A 996 15.85 -24.06 4.45
N TYR A 997 16.03 -24.01 3.14
CA TYR A 997 16.47 -25.11 2.30
C TYR A 997 17.79 -24.76 1.63
N ARG A 998 18.71 -25.72 1.55
CA ARG A 998 19.74 -25.68 0.51
C ARG A 998 19.07 -26.04 -0.81
N ALA A 999 19.35 -25.29 -1.85
CA ALA A 999 18.66 -25.38 -3.12
C ALA A 999 19.62 -25.10 -4.28
N THR A 1000 19.23 -25.46 -5.49
CA THR A 1000 19.99 -25.17 -6.70
C THR A 1000 19.21 -24.20 -7.57
N LEU A 1001 19.83 -23.08 -7.94
CA LEU A 1001 19.28 -22.09 -8.87
C LEU A 1001 19.86 -22.35 -10.26
N THR A 1002 18.99 -22.46 -11.27
CA THR A 1002 19.41 -22.67 -12.67
C THR A 1002 19.31 -21.38 -13.48
N THR A 1003 20.42 -20.92 -14.03
CA THR A 1003 20.50 -19.72 -14.89
C THR A 1003 21.37 -20.00 -16.11
N ASN A 1004 20.80 -19.79 -17.31
CA ASN A 1004 21.52 -19.83 -18.59
C ASN A 1004 22.48 -21.03 -18.78
N GLU A 1005 21.99 -22.25 -18.48
CA GLU A 1005 22.70 -23.55 -18.55
C GLU A 1005 23.69 -23.86 -17.41
N GLU A 1006 23.93 -22.95 -16.46
CA GLU A 1006 24.70 -23.21 -15.23
C GLU A 1006 23.79 -23.39 -14.00
N SER A 1007 24.32 -23.99 -12.94
CA SER A 1007 23.62 -24.32 -11.70
C SER A 1007 24.42 -23.87 -10.48
N GLU A 1008 23.83 -23.01 -9.64
CA GLU A 1008 24.46 -22.44 -8.45
C GLU A 1008 23.81 -22.98 -7.16
N ASP A 1009 24.64 -23.31 -6.16
CA ASP A 1009 24.19 -23.71 -4.82
C ASP A 1009 23.81 -22.47 -4.00
N VAL A 1010 22.53 -22.40 -3.62
CA VAL A 1010 21.92 -21.27 -2.91
C VAL A 1010 21.19 -21.72 -1.65
N VAL A 1011 20.84 -20.78 -0.79
CA VAL A 1011 19.89 -20.98 0.31
C VAL A 1011 18.58 -20.31 -0.04
N VAL A 1012 17.48 -21.06 0.04
CA VAL A 1012 16.12 -20.54 -0.10
C VAL A 1012 15.47 -20.53 1.28
N LYS A 1013 15.25 -19.34 1.82
CA LYS A 1013 14.32 -19.13 2.93
C LYS A 1013 12.91 -18.99 2.34
N THR A 1014 11.92 -19.61 3.00
CA THR A 1014 10.51 -19.54 2.60
C THR A 1014 9.62 -19.55 3.84
N VAL A 1015 8.39 -19.07 3.71
CA VAL A 1015 7.38 -19.22 4.76
C VAL A 1015 6.97 -20.70 4.94
N LYS A 1016 6.41 -21.05 6.10
CA LYS A 1016 5.84 -22.40 6.35
C LYS A 1016 4.57 -22.60 5.53
N ASP A 1017 4.25 -23.85 5.21
CA ASP A 1017 3.09 -24.24 4.38
C ASP A 1017 1.72 -23.74 4.92
N ASN A 1018 1.67 -23.40 6.22
CA ASN A 1018 0.50 -22.87 6.93
C ASN A 1018 0.71 -21.45 7.48
N ALA A 1019 1.71 -20.70 6.99
CA ALA A 1019 2.02 -19.35 7.45
C ALA A 1019 0.85 -18.38 7.25
N SER A 1020 0.56 -17.57 8.27
CA SER A 1020 -0.50 -16.57 8.21
C SER A 1020 -0.14 -15.43 7.25
N GLU A 1021 -1.12 -14.64 6.84
CA GLU A 1021 -0.86 -13.48 5.97
C GLU A 1021 -0.02 -12.39 6.69
N GLU A 1022 0.02 -12.38 8.04
CA GLU A 1022 0.92 -11.52 8.83
C GLU A 1022 2.36 -12.06 8.81
N ASP A 1023 2.54 -13.39 8.85
CA ASP A 1023 3.86 -14.02 8.64
C ASP A 1023 4.38 -13.78 7.21
N LYS A 1024 3.49 -13.85 6.21
CA LYS A 1024 3.83 -13.53 4.80
C LYS A 1024 4.23 -12.06 4.61
N LEU A 1025 3.59 -11.11 5.31
CA LEU A 1025 4.07 -9.71 5.36
C LEU A 1025 5.43 -9.59 6.02
N SER A 1026 5.61 -10.20 7.19
CA SER A 1026 6.88 -10.15 7.94
C SER A 1026 8.02 -10.68 7.09
N PHE A 1027 7.74 -11.68 6.26
CA PHE A 1027 8.69 -12.26 5.31
C PHE A 1027 8.96 -11.36 4.09
N LEU A 1028 7.95 -10.70 3.52
CA LEU A 1028 8.15 -9.68 2.47
C LEU A 1028 8.92 -8.45 2.99
N GLN A 1029 8.70 -8.06 4.25
CA GLN A 1029 9.48 -7.02 4.93
C GLN A 1029 10.93 -7.46 5.15
N GLU A 1030 11.17 -8.72 5.49
CA GLU A 1030 12.53 -9.28 5.55
C GLU A 1030 13.23 -9.21 4.18
N ILE A 1031 12.57 -9.64 3.10
CA ILE A 1031 13.09 -9.52 1.72
C ILE A 1031 13.43 -8.06 1.40
N ARG A 1032 12.51 -7.12 1.73
CA ARG A 1032 12.72 -5.69 1.51
C ARG A 1032 13.95 -5.16 2.26
N ALA A 1033 14.13 -5.55 3.52
CA ALA A 1033 15.29 -5.14 4.29
C ALA A 1033 16.61 -5.62 3.65
N VAL A 1034 16.66 -6.85 3.13
CA VAL A 1034 17.84 -7.36 2.41
C VAL A 1034 18.07 -6.58 1.10
N VAL A 1035 17.02 -6.27 0.33
CA VAL A 1035 17.11 -5.48 -0.91
C VAL A 1035 17.62 -4.06 -0.63
N ASP A 1036 17.04 -3.37 0.36
CA ASP A 1036 17.37 -1.98 0.70
C ASP A 1036 18.79 -1.84 1.30
N LEU A 1037 19.23 -2.83 2.08
CA LEU A 1037 20.60 -2.87 2.63
C LEU A 1037 21.65 -3.05 1.53
N GLY A 1038 21.27 -3.70 0.42
CA GLY A 1038 22.13 -3.88 -0.75
C GLY A 1038 23.38 -4.74 -0.50
N VAL A 1039 24.31 -4.71 -1.45
CA VAL A 1039 25.49 -5.59 -1.43
C VAL A 1039 26.60 -5.03 -0.54
N GLN A 1040 26.96 -5.75 0.52
CA GLN A 1040 28.11 -5.45 1.38
C GLN A 1040 28.81 -6.74 1.81
N LYS A 1041 30.15 -6.75 1.87
CA LYS A 1041 30.99 -7.96 2.05
C LYS A 1041 30.71 -8.77 3.33
N ASN A 1042 30.13 -8.15 4.35
CA ASN A 1042 29.81 -8.72 5.66
C ASN A 1042 28.29 -8.75 5.96
N LEU A 1043 27.45 -8.55 4.94
CA LEU A 1043 26.03 -8.88 4.97
C LEU A 1043 25.76 -10.07 4.04
N LEU A 1044 24.73 -10.86 4.33
CA LEU A 1044 24.35 -12.00 3.50
C LEU A 1044 23.79 -11.50 2.16
N GLY A 1045 24.41 -11.92 1.07
CA GLY A 1045 24.11 -11.47 -0.29
C GLY A 1045 22.80 -12.05 -0.82
N LEU A 1046 21.96 -11.18 -1.37
CA LEU A 1046 20.78 -11.54 -2.15
C LEU A 1046 21.19 -12.03 -3.54
N VAL A 1047 20.76 -13.23 -3.90
CA VAL A 1047 20.87 -13.79 -5.25
C VAL A 1047 19.58 -13.51 -6.05
N GLY A 1048 18.42 -13.55 -5.37
CA GLY A 1048 17.13 -13.20 -5.94
C GLY A 1048 15.97 -13.42 -4.98
N CYS A 1049 14.74 -13.21 -5.45
CA CYS A 1049 13.53 -13.49 -4.68
C CYS A 1049 12.37 -13.91 -5.57
N CYS A 1050 11.36 -14.53 -4.96
CA CYS A 1050 10.07 -14.79 -5.59
C CYS A 1050 9.00 -14.09 -4.74
N THR A 1051 8.33 -13.08 -5.28
CA THR A 1051 7.35 -12.25 -4.54
C THR A 1051 5.97 -12.22 -5.17
N VAL A 1052 5.84 -12.60 -6.45
CA VAL A 1052 4.55 -12.64 -7.17
C VAL A 1052 3.65 -13.80 -6.74
N VAL A 1053 4.23 -14.95 -6.39
CA VAL A 1053 3.49 -16.20 -6.19
C VAL A 1053 3.19 -16.39 -4.70
N ARG A 1054 1.91 -16.26 -4.32
CA ARG A 1054 1.43 -16.24 -2.92
C ARG A 1054 1.89 -17.42 -2.04
N ASP A 1055 2.17 -18.57 -2.65
CA ASP A 1055 2.53 -19.81 -1.96
C ASP A 1055 3.99 -20.23 -2.20
N HIS A 1056 4.75 -19.44 -2.98
CA HIS A 1056 6.17 -19.67 -3.28
C HIS A 1056 6.96 -18.38 -3.01
N LEU A 1057 6.80 -17.82 -1.81
CA LEU A 1057 7.56 -16.65 -1.37
C LEU A 1057 8.98 -17.07 -1.00
N TYR A 1058 9.95 -16.73 -1.84
CA TYR A 1058 11.36 -17.12 -1.66
C TYR A 1058 12.25 -15.91 -1.45
N LEU A 1059 13.11 -16.00 -0.44
CA LEU A 1059 14.32 -15.19 -0.28
C LEU A 1059 15.50 -16.09 -0.64
N ILE A 1060 16.18 -15.79 -1.74
CA ILE A 1060 17.28 -16.61 -2.29
C ILE A 1060 18.60 -15.90 -1.99
N THR A 1061 19.44 -16.52 -1.18
CA THR A 1061 20.75 -15.97 -0.77
C THR A 1061 21.88 -16.92 -1.11
N GLU A 1062 23.12 -16.41 -1.08
CA GLU A 1062 24.32 -17.24 -1.20
C GLU A 1062 24.38 -18.35 -0.13
N PHE A 1063 25.05 -19.46 -0.45
CA PHE A 1063 25.29 -20.56 0.49
C PHE A 1063 26.57 -20.33 1.31
N MET A 1064 26.47 -20.48 2.64
CA MET A 1064 27.56 -20.27 3.58
C MET A 1064 27.97 -21.62 4.22
N PRO A 1065 29.07 -22.26 3.76
CA PRO A 1065 29.30 -23.69 3.97
C PRO A 1065 29.54 -24.14 5.42
N TYR A 1066 29.93 -23.25 6.34
CA TYR A 1066 30.23 -23.63 7.73
C TYR A 1066 29.06 -23.42 8.71
N GLY A 1067 27.93 -22.91 8.22
CA GLY A 1067 26.72 -22.66 9.01
C GLY A 1067 26.79 -21.38 9.84
N ASP A 1068 26.05 -21.33 10.95
CA ASP A 1068 26.03 -20.18 11.85
C ASP A 1068 27.27 -20.13 12.77
N LEU A 1069 27.63 -18.92 13.19
CA LEU A 1069 28.82 -18.65 13.99
C LEU A 1069 28.73 -19.29 15.37
N LYS A 1070 27.55 -19.47 15.97
CA LYS A 1070 27.42 -20.16 17.27
C LYS A 1070 27.70 -21.65 17.14
N GLY A 1071 27.17 -22.30 16.10
CA GLY A 1071 27.49 -23.68 15.75
C GLY A 1071 28.96 -23.88 15.39
N PHE A 1072 29.53 -22.95 14.63
CA PHE A 1072 30.96 -22.94 14.27
C PHE A 1072 31.86 -22.82 15.51
N LEU A 1073 31.61 -21.84 16.39
CA LEU A 1073 32.40 -21.62 17.60
C LEU A 1073 32.40 -22.84 18.55
N ARG A 1074 31.24 -23.53 18.69
CA ARG A 1074 31.14 -24.75 19.49
C ARG A 1074 31.99 -25.89 18.91
N LYS A 1075 32.06 -26.03 17.57
CA LYS A 1075 32.98 -27.00 16.92
C LYS A 1075 34.45 -26.69 17.20
N CYS A 1076 34.83 -25.42 17.31
CA CYS A 1076 36.17 -25.01 17.73
C CYS A 1076 36.47 -25.37 19.21
N GLN A 1077 35.45 -25.47 20.06
CA GLN A 1077 35.58 -25.87 21.46
C GLN A 1077 35.68 -27.39 21.65
N GLU A 1078 34.93 -28.17 20.87
CA GLU A 1078 34.73 -29.60 21.11
C GLU A 1078 35.90 -30.51 20.66
N GLY A 1079 36.68 -30.11 19.65
CA GLY A 1079 37.79 -30.91 19.12
C GLY A 1079 37.31 -32.19 18.41
N ILE A 1080 36.99 -32.06 17.12
CA ILE A 1080 36.31 -33.11 16.34
C ILE A 1080 37.14 -34.41 16.26
N PRO A 1081 36.56 -35.60 16.55
CA PRO A 1081 37.22 -36.89 16.37
C PRO A 1081 37.29 -37.32 14.89
N ASP A 1082 38.45 -37.86 14.48
CA ASP A 1082 38.68 -38.65 13.26
C ASP A 1082 38.21 -38.07 11.91
N GLY A 1083 38.75 -36.91 11.54
CA GLY A 1083 38.73 -36.40 10.16
C GLY A 1083 39.93 -35.50 9.84
N PRO A 1084 40.25 -35.25 8.55
CA PRO A 1084 41.25 -34.27 8.17
C PRO A 1084 40.83 -32.88 8.67
N ARG A 1085 41.69 -32.24 9.46
CA ARG A 1085 41.42 -30.96 10.12
C ARG A 1085 41.46 -29.82 9.10
N ASP A 1086 40.32 -29.18 8.86
CA ASP A 1086 40.27 -27.87 8.20
C ASP A 1086 40.84 -26.82 9.17
N ASP A 1087 41.88 -26.10 8.74
CA ASP A 1087 42.58 -25.10 9.54
C ASP A 1087 41.68 -23.95 9.99
N ILE A 1088 40.52 -23.75 9.35
CA ILE A 1088 39.53 -22.73 9.74
C ILE A 1088 39.06 -22.86 11.19
N TYR A 1089 39.06 -24.08 11.76
CA TYR A 1089 38.65 -24.34 13.15
C TYR A 1089 39.72 -24.00 14.19
N ASN A 1090 40.91 -23.52 13.78
CA ASN A 1090 41.94 -23.00 14.68
C ASN A 1090 41.57 -21.58 15.14
N PHE A 1091 40.57 -21.47 16.01
CA PHE A 1091 39.95 -20.21 16.40
C PHE A 1091 40.61 -19.59 17.64
N GLU A 1092 41.75 -18.93 17.42
CA GLU A 1092 42.51 -18.26 18.48
C GLU A 1092 42.15 -16.77 18.63
N VAL A 1093 42.87 -16.05 19.48
CA VAL A 1093 42.60 -14.65 19.83
C VAL A 1093 42.56 -13.72 18.60
N MET A 1094 43.42 -13.94 17.61
CA MET A 1094 43.42 -13.13 16.39
C MET A 1094 42.09 -13.31 15.63
N GLN A 1095 41.61 -14.54 15.48
CA GLN A 1095 40.37 -14.89 14.80
C GLN A 1095 39.15 -14.30 15.52
N MET A 1096 39.15 -14.26 16.87
CA MET A 1096 38.11 -13.57 17.66
C MET A 1096 37.98 -12.09 17.26
N TYR A 1097 39.10 -11.37 17.15
CA TYR A 1097 39.10 -9.97 16.73
C TYR A 1097 38.74 -9.80 15.24
N GLN A 1098 39.18 -10.70 14.35
CA GLN A 1098 38.85 -10.68 12.92
C GLN A 1098 37.34 -10.86 12.68
N VAL A 1099 36.69 -11.80 13.38
CA VAL A 1099 35.24 -12.01 13.32
C VAL A 1099 34.49 -10.83 13.93
N GLY A 1100 34.88 -10.38 15.13
CA GLY A 1100 34.27 -9.23 15.79
C GLY A 1100 34.27 -7.97 14.90
N ARG A 1101 35.41 -7.68 14.24
CA ARG A 1101 35.53 -6.54 13.30
C ARG A 1101 34.59 -6.69 12.10
N GLN A 1102 34.55 -7.87 11.48
CA GLN A 1102 33.69 -8.11 10.32
C GLN A 1102 32.21 -7.87 10.65
N ILE A 1103 31.76 -8.31 11.82
CA ILE A 1103 30.39 -8.05 12.31
C ILE A 1103 30.20 -6.54 12.59
N ALA A 1104 31.14 -5.87 13.26
CA ALA A 1104 31.04 -4.42 13.50
C ALA A 1104 30.94 -3.62 12.18
N ARG A 1105 31.67 -4.04 11.14
CA ARG A 1105 31.66 -3.43 9.81
C ARG A 1105 30.33 -3.62 9.07
N GLY A 1106 29.74 -4.81 9.13
CA GLY A 1106 28.40 -5.06 8.60
C GLY A 1106 27.32 -4.26 9.34
N MET A 1107 27.42 -4.17 10.67
CA MET A 1107 26.50 -3.38 11.49
C MET A 1107 26.64 -1.86 11.30
N ASP A 1108 27.83 -1.34 11.00
CA ASP A 1108 28.01 0.07 10.62
C ASP A 1108 27.30 0.37 9.29
N HIS A 1109 27.34 -0.55 8.33
CA HIS A 1109 26.58 -0.43 7.08
C HIS A 1109 25.07 -0.45 7.32
N ILE A 1110 24.55 -1.37 8.15
CA ILE A 1110 23.14 -1.43 8.54
C ILE A 1110 22.69 -0.11 9.19
N ALA A 1111 23.45 0.38 10.17
CA ALA A 1111 23.13 1.61 10.90
C ALA A 1111 23.16 2.87 10.01
N ARG A 1112 24.12 2.96 9.07
CA ARG A 1112 24.18 4.05 8.08
C ARG A 1112 23.08 3.99 7.04
N SER A 1113 22.65 2.78 6.68
CA SER A 1113 21.50 2.51 5.81
C SER A 1113 20.16 2.73 6.53
N ARG A 1114 20.18 3.24 7.77
CA ARG A 1114 19.02 3.60 8.59
C ARG A 1114 18.13 2.43 9.01
N TYR A 1115 18.67 1.22 8.97
CA TYR A 1115 18.06 0.03 9.55
C TYR A 1115 18.60 -0.24 10.96
N ILE A 1116 17.81 -0.95 11.76
CA ILE A 1116 18.22 -1.56 13.02
C ILE A 1116 17.93 -3.06 12.90
N HIS A 1117 18.84 -3.93 13.30
CA HIS A 1117 18.70 -5.38 13.14
C HIS A 1117 17.76 -6.01 14.18
N GLY A 1118 17.81 -5.55 15.44
CA GLY A 1118 16.87 -5.96 16.49
C GLY A 1118 17.05 -7.37 17.08
N ASP A 1119 17.84 -8.24 16.44
CA ASP A 1119 18.22 -9.58 16.94
C ASP A 1119 19.64 -9.99 16.54
N LEU A 1120 20.62 -9.10 16.75
CA LEU A 1120 22.03 -9.42 16.53
C LEU A 1120 22.53 -10.41 17.59
N ALA A 1121 22.78 -11.66 17.15
CA ALA A 1121 23.26 -12.77 17.99
C ALA A 1121 24.21 -13.67 17.17
N ALA A 1122 25.08 -14.45 17.81
CA ALA A 1122 26.02 -15.31 17.07
C ALA A 1122 25.33 -16.36 16.18
N ARG A 1123 24.11 -16.78 16.51
CA ARG A 1123 23.27 -17.67 15.69
C ARG A 1123 22.76 -17.04 14.37
N ASN A 1124 22.79 -15.70 14.26
CA ASN A 1124 22.31 -14.94 13.10
C ASN A 1124 23.47 -14.38 12.25
N VAL A 1125 24.71 -14.82 12.52
CA VAL A 1125 25.89 -14.54 11.70
C VAL A 1125 26.34 -15.85 11.07
N LEU A 1126 26.51 -15.89 9.76
CA LEU A 1126 26.94 -17.08 9.01
C LEU A 1126 28.43 -17.04 8.70
N VAL A 1127 29.05 -18.23 8.64
CA VAL A 1127 30.49 -18.44 8.40
C VAL A 1127 30.71 -19.10 7.05
N GLY A 1128 31.50 -18.44 6.21
CA GLY A 1128 31.90 -18.91 4.88
C GLY A 1128 33.40 -19.19 4.81
N GLU A 1129 33.87 -19.49 3.61
CA GLU A 1129 35.28 -19.77 3.37
C GLU A 1129 36.21 -18.66 3.86
N LYS A 1130 37.43 -19.05 4.25
CA LYS A 1130 38.51 -18.16 4.72
C LYS A 1130 38.09 -17.31 5.93
N LEU A 1131 37.19 -17.84 6.77
CA LEU A 1131 36.61 -17.18 7.95
C LEU A 1131 35.92 -15.84 7.61
N THR A 1132 35.33 -15.75 6.42
CA THR A 1132 34.46 -14.62 6.05
C THR A 1132 33.14 -14.77 6.79
N VAL A 1133 32.72 -13.75 7.53
CA VAL A 1133 31.43 -13.76 8.24
C VAL A 1133 30.45 -12.74 7.70
N LYS A 1134 29.17 -13.14 7.62
CA LYS A 1134 28.08 -12.33 7.07
C LYS A 1134 26.86 -12.33 7.99
N ILE A 1135 26.26 -11.16 8.20
CA ILE A 1135 25.08 -10.97 9.05
C ILE A 1135 23.82 -11.37 8.29
N SER A 1136 22.87 -12.02 8.97
CA SER A 1136 21.67 -12.66 8.38
C SER A 1136 20.45 -12.58 9.32
N ASP A 1137 19.31 -13.13 8.89
CA ASP A 1137 18.02 -13.17 9.61
C ASP A 1137 17.47 -11.77 9.98
N PHE A 1138 17.07 -11.02 8.95
CA PHE A 1138 16.53 -9.66 9.07
C PHE A 1138 15.03 -9.63 9.45
N GLY A 1139 14.47 -10.73 9.93
CA GLY A 1139 13.04 -10.87 10.28
C GLY A 1139 12.55 -9.99 11.45
N LEU A 1140 13.46 -9.30 12.15
CA LEU A 1140 13.17 -8.27 13.16
C LEU A 1140 13.77 -6.89 12.81
N ALA A 1141 14.26 -6.72 11.58
CA ALA A 1141 14.89 -5.48 11.16
C ALA A 1141 13.83 -4.39 10.87
N GLU A 1142 14.09 -3.16 11.34
CA GLU A 1142 13.15 -2.04 11.24
C GLU A 1142 13.84 -0.79 10.70
N ASP A 1143 13.17 -0.07 9.78
CA ASP A 1143 13.57 1.27 9.33
C ASP A 1143 13.36 2.27 10.47
N ILE A 1144 14.38 3.07 10.79
CA ILE A 1144 14.35 4.11 11.83
C ILE A 1144 13.17 5.10 11.64
N TYR A 1145 12.65 5.26 10.42
CA TYR A 1145 11.56 6.18 10.08
C TYR A 1145 10.14 5.56 10.14
N SER A 1146 9.97 4.23 10.31
CA SER A 1146 8.65 3.57 10.33
C SER A 1146 7.87 3.67 11.66
N ARG A 1147 8.24 4.62 12.54
CA ARG A 1147 7.77 4.80 13.94
C ARG A 1147 6.27 5.12 14.16
N GLY A 1148 5.39 4.78 13.21
CA GLY A 1148 3.93 4.92 13.30
C GLY A 1148 3.15 3.61 13.53
N TYR A 1149 3.76 2.44 13.37
CA TYR A 1149 3.05 1.15 13.44
C TYR A 1149 3.54 0.26 14.59
N ARG A 1150 2.80 0.27 15.71
CA ARG A 1150 2.95 -0.74 16.77
C ARG A 1150 1.76 -1.68 16.82
N ARG A 1151 2.00 -2.95 16.50
CA ARG A 1151 1.34 -4.10 17.15
C ARG A 1151 2.42 -5.07 17.63
N GLN A 1152 2.75 -5.01 18.92
CA GLN A 1152 3.29 -6.17 19.61
C GLN A 1152 2.10 -6.93 20.19
N ASN A 1153 1.67 -7.99 19.51
CA ASN A 1153 0.68 -8.92 20.05
C ASN A 1153 1.33 -10.29 20.28
N ARG A 1154 0.92 -10.91 21.37
CA ARG A 1154 1.53 -12.11 21.97
C ARG A 1154 1.62 -13.28 20.98
N LEU A 1155 2.84 -13.64 20.52
CA LEU A 1155 3.26 -15.03 20.23
C LEU A 1155 4.73 -15.16 19.72
N GLN A 1156 5.40 -14.09 19.28
CA GLN A 1156 6.83 -14.16 18.90
C GLN A 1156 7.75 -14.45 20.10
N LYS A 1157 8.78 -15.29 19.87
CA LYS A 1157 9.90 -15.49 20.81
C LYS A 1157 10.82 -14.26 20.78
N VAL A 1158 10.93 -13.55 21.89
CA VAL A 1158 11.76 -12.33 22.02
C VAL A 1158 13.16 -12.70 22.54
N PRO A 1159 14.27 -12.11 22.02
CA PRO A 1159 15.63 -12.45 22.43
C PRO A 1159 16.06 -11.76 23.75
N TRP A 1160 15.34 -12.02 24.85
CA TRP A 1160 15.50 -11.34 26.15
C TRP A 1160 16.95 -11.20 26.66
N LYS A 1161 17.81 -12.20 26.41
CA LYS A 1161 19.21 -12.21 26.86
C LYS A 1161 20.18 -11.38 26.01
N TRP A 1162 19.81 -11.01 24.78
CA TRP A 1162 20.59 -10.14 23.89
C TRP A 1162 20.08 -8.69 23.89
N MET A 1163 18.91 -8.47 24.48
CA MET A 1163 18.16 -7.21 24.41
C MET A 1163 18.68 -6.16 25.40
N ALA A 1164 18.76 -4.92 24.93
CA ALA A 1164 19.21 -3.78 25.71
C ALA A 1164 18.20 -3.34 26.82
N PRO A 1165 18.65 -2.75 27.95
CA PRO A 1165 17.78 -2.44 29.09
C PRO A 1165 16.61 -1.50 28.77
N GLU A 1166 16.79 -0.54 27.87
CA GLU A 1166 15.74 0.40 27.43
C GLU A 1166 14.60 -0.30 26.68
N ARG A 1167 14.89 -1.46 26.06
CA ARG A 1167 13.90 -2.29 25.36
C ARG A 1167 13.13 -3.20 26.32
N LEU A 1168 13.78 -3.68 27.39
CA LEU A 1168 13.15 -4.47 28.45
C LEU A 1168 12.13 -3.67 29.28
N GLN A 1169 12.25 -2.34 29.33
CA GLN A 1169 11.41 -1.45 30.15
C GLN A 1169 10.08 -1.03 29.48
N GLY A 1170 9.76 -1.55 28.29
CA GLY A 1170 8.40 -1.46 27.70
C GLY A 1170 8.02 -0.11 27.08
N GLY A 1171 9.00 0.68 26.62
CA GLY A 1171 8.77 2.05 26.12
C GLY A 1171 9.18 2.29 24.67
N GLU A 1172 10.47 2.22 24.35
CA GLU A 1172 11.06 2.87 23.17
C GLU A 1172 11.20 1.97 21.94
N ALA A 1173 11.39 2.56 20.76
CA ALA A 1173 11.66 1.84 19.51
C ALA A 1173 13.04 1.16 19.55
N TYR A 1174 13.33 0.25 18.60
CA TYR A 1174 14.70 -0.20 18.41
C TYR A 1174 15.59 1.00 18.02
N THR A 1175 16.90 0.91 18.34
CA THR A 1175 17.91 1.92 17.95
C THR A 1175 19.22 1.23 17.61
N ALA A 1176 20.07 1.87 16.81
CA ALA A 1176 21.42 1.35 16.55
C ALA A 1176 22.24 1.16 17.86
N GLN A 1177 21.97 1.96 18.89
CA GLN A 1177 22.59 1.84 20.21
C GLN A 1177 22.08 0.62 21.00
N SER A 1178 20.87 0.13 20.70
CA SER A 1178 20.34 -1.13 21.23
C SER A 1178 21.01 -2.34 20.55
N ASP A 1179 21.29 -2.27 19.24
CA ASP A 1179 22.09 -3.29 18.54
C ASP A 1179 23.55 -3.30 19.03
N VAL A 1180 24.14 -2.15 19.38
CA VAL A 1180 25.48 -2.08 20.00
C VAL A 1180 25.53 -2.86 21.31
N TRP A 1181 24.47 -2.83 22.13
CA TRP A 1181 24.39 -3.68 23.32
C TRP A 1181 24.42 -5.17 22.95
N SER A 1182 23.61 -5.56 21.95
CA SER A 1182 23.54 -6.93 21.44
C SER A 1182 24.88 -7.39 20.85
N PHE A 1183 25.62 -6.50 20.17
CA PHE A 1183 26.98 -6.77 19.72
C PHE A 1183 27.95 -7.07 20.86
N GLY A 1184 27.86 -6.37 21.99
CA GLY A 1184 28.61 -6.71 23.21
C GLY A 1184 28.30 -8.13 23.70
N ILE A 1185 27.05 -8.59 23.55
CA ILE A 1185 26.66 -9.98 23.84
C ILE A 1185 27.26 -10.96 22.81
N VAL A 1186 27.30 -10.61 21.52
CA VAL A 1186 27.97 -11.43 20.48
C VAL A 1186 29.48 -11.54 20.74
N LEU A 1187 30.15 -10.48 21.18
CA LEU A 1187 31.56 -10.55 21.61
C LEU A 1187 31.74 -11.50 22.80
N TYR A 1188 30.78 -11.55 23.73
CA TYR A 1188 30.78 -12.53 24.82
C TYR A 1188 30.59 -13.97 24.29
N GLU A 1189 29.67 -14.20 23.34
CA GLU A 1189 29.50 -15.50 22.68
C GLU A 1189 30.79 -15.93 21.95
N ILE A 1190 31.48 -15.02 21.25
CA ILE A 1190 32.78 -15.27 20.60
C ILE A 1190 33.86 -15.65 21.63
N SER A 1191 34.03 -14.86 22.69
CA SER A 1191 35.03 -15.09 23.74
C SER A 1191 34.73 -16.30 24.64
N THR A 1192 33.54 -16.90 24.54
CA THR A 1192 33.15 -18.13 25.24
C THR A 1192 33.02 -19.33 24.31
N LEU A 1193 33.40 -19.18 23.03
CA LEU A 1193 33.25 -20.20 21.99
C LEU A 1193 31.81 -20.74 21.85
N GLY A 1194 30.81 -19.83 21.88
CA GLY A 1194 29.39 -20.15 21.71
C GLY A 1194 28.67 -20.46 23.03
N GLY A 1195 29.21 -19.99 24.16
CA GLY A 1195 28.57 -20.04 25.47
C GLY A 1195 27.33 -19.15 25.56
N ASP A 1196 26.40 -19.49 26.45
CA ASP A 1196 25.13 -18.79 26.55
C ASP A 1196 25.19 -17.52 27.42
N PRO A 1197 24.70 -16.36 26.94
CA PRO A 1197 24.72 -15.11 27.71
C PRO A 1197 23.94 -15.20 29.01
N TYR A 1198 24.40 -14.50 30.04
CA TYR A 1198 23.86 -14.52 31.40
C TYR A 1198 23.61 -15.97 31.88
N PRO A 1199 24.68 -16.79 32.00
CA PRO A 1199 24.55 -18.13 32.56
C PRO A 1199 23.95 -18.03 33.98
N ASP A 1200 23.19 -19.04 34.35
CA ASP A 1200 22.52 -19.18 35.66
C ASP A 1200 21.48 -18.08 36.02
N MET A 1201 21.21 -17.13 35.12
CA MET A 1201 20.24 -16.06 35.35
C MET A 1201 18.88 -16.34 34.69
N ALA A 1202 17.85 -16.49 35.52
CA ALA A 1202 16.46 -16.56 35.06
C ALA A 1202 16.02 -15.24 34.40
N ILE A 1203 15.38 -15.33 33.23
CA ILE A 1203 14.97 -14.17 32.41
C ILE A 1203 14.11 -13.18 33.22
N ALA A 1204 13.23 -13.66 34.10
CA ALA A 1204 12.37 -12.84 34.95
C ALA A 1204 13.14 -11.89 35.88
N HIS A 1205 14.39 -12.20 36.25
CA HIS A 1205 15.23 -11.39 37.14
C HIS A 1205 16.30 -10.57 36.39
N LEU A 1206 16.48 -10.81 35.08
CA LEU A 1206 17.51 -10.15 34.28
C LEU A 1206 17.36 -8.63 34.27
N GLN A 1207 16.12 -8.13 34.11
CA GLN A 1207 15.83 -6.69 34.06
C GLN A 1207 16.19 -5.97 35.37
N GLU A 1208 15.72 -6.49 36.51
CA GLU A 1208 16.04 -5.97 37.85
C GLU A 1208 17.54 -6.00 38.10
N ARG A 1209 18.21 -7.10 37.74
CA ARG A 1209 19.64 -7.25 37.96
C ARG A 1209 20.47 -6.27 37.12
N LEU A 1210 20.12 -6.06 35.85
CA LEU A 1210 20.78 -5.06 35.00
C LEU A 1210 20.61 -3.62 35.53
N GLN A 1211 19.47 -3.31 36.16
CA GLN A 1211 19.20 -2.02 36.81
C GLN A 1211 20.13 -1.75 38.01
N THR A 1212 20.61 -2.77 38.73
CA THR A 1212 21.61 -2.59 39.79
C THR A 1212 23.04 -2.37 39.26
N GLY A 1213 23.21 -2.11 37.96
CA GLY A 1213 24.51 -1.96 37.31
C GLY A 1213 25.25 -3.28 37.02
N PHE A 1214 24.63 -4.44 37.27
CA PHE A 1214 25.27 -5.74 37.02
C PHE A 1214 25.62 -5.92 35.53
N ARG A 1215 26.80 -6.47 35.25
CA ARG A 1215 27.24 -6.94 33.92
C ARG A 1215 27.91 -8.31 34.07
N MET A 1216 27.96 -9.07 32.98
CA MET A 1216 28.66 -10.37 32.99
C MET A 1216 30.15 -10.17 33.29
N SER A 1217 30.72 -11.07 34.08
CA SER A 1217 32.16 -11.11 34.34
C SER A 1217 32.94 -11.51 33.09
N LYS A 1218 34.23 -11.14 33.08
CA LYS A 1218 35.16 -11.46 31.98
C LYS A 1218 35.28 -12.99 31.80
N PRO A 1219 35.03 -13.54 30.59
CA PRO A 1219 35.21 -14.97 30.32
C PRO A 1219 36.66 -15.42 30.47
N GLY A 1220 36.86 -16.69 30.86
CA GLY A 1220 38.14 -17.36 30.77
C GLY A 1220 38.60 -17.44 29.31
N GLY A 1221 39.87 -17.15 29.03
CA GLY A 1221 40.41 -17.07 27.66
C GLY A 1221 40.14 -15.74 26.93
N CYS A 1222 39.25 -14.88 27.44
CA CYS A 1222 38.97 -13.58 26.81
C CYS A 1222 40.18 -12.62 26.91
N PRO A 1223 40.59 -11.96 25.81
CA PRO A 1223 41.54 -10.84 25.86
C PRO A 1223 41.02 -9.68 26.73
N ALA A 1224 41.93 -8.85 27.25
CA ALA A 1224 41.54 -7.66 28.03
C ALA A 1224 40.77 -6.64 27.17
N GLY A 1225 41.37 -6.20 26.05
CA GLY A 1225 40.74 -5.22 25.15
C GLY A 1225 39.40 -5.68 24.56
N MET A 1226 39.20 -6.98 24.36
CA MET A 1226 37.90 -7.53 23.94
C MET A 1226 36.82 -7.34 25.03
N TYR A 1227 37.16 -7.57 26.30
CA TYR A 1227 36.22 -7.35 27.41
C TYR A 1227 35.96 -5.87 27.67
N ASP A 1228 36.96 -5.00 27.49
CA ASP A 1228 36.78 -3.55 27.59
C ASP A 1228 35.81 -3.02 26.51
N LEU A 1229 35.78 -3.64 25.32
CA LEU A 1229 34.77 -3.35 24.29
C LEU A 1229 33.36 -3.83 24.69
N MET A 1230 33.23 -5.02 25.31
CA MET A 1230 31.94 -5.49 25.86
C MET A 1230 31.39 -4.51 26.90
N LEU A 1231 32.23 -4.03 27.83
CA LEU A 1231 31.83 -3.07 28.85
C LEU A 1231 31.39 -1.71 28.28
N GLN A 1232 32.02 -1.25 27.18
CA GLN A 1232 31.59 -0.06 26.45
C GLN A 1232 30.24 -0.26 25.76
N CYS A 1233 30.02 -1.43 25.16
CA CYS A 1233 28.74 -1.80 24.55
C CYS A 1233 27.60 -1.89 25.58
N TRP A 1234 27.88 -2.38 26.79
CA TRP A 1234 26.89 -2.52 27.86
C TRP A 1234 26.74 -1.29 28.78
N ARG A 1235 27.12 -0.09 28.34
CA ARG A 1235 26.80 1.13 29.10
C ARG A 1235 25.29 1.31 29.23
N TRP A 1236 24.86 1.81 30.39
CA TRP A 1236 23.43 1.87 30.72
C TRP A 1236 22.68 2.81 29.79
N GLN A 1237 23.15 4.05 29.66
CA GLN A 1237 22.56 5.04 28.76
C GLN A 1237 22.91 4.74 27.30
N PRO A 1238 21.94 4.67 26.36
CA PRO A 1238 22.22 4.40 24.95
C PRO A 1238 23.21 5.40 24.31
N ALA A 1239 23.12 6.68 24.68
CA ALA A 1239 23.98 7.74 24.16
C ALA A 1239 25.46 7.65 24.60
N GLU A 1240 25.78 6.84 25.62
CA GLU A 1240 27.16 6.63 26.07
C GLU A 1240 27.85 5.45 25.37
N ARG A 1241 27.08 4.63 24.62
CA ARG A 1241 27.59 3.47 23.88
C ARG A 1241 28.29 3.93 22.59
N PRO A 1242 29.40 3.30 22.18
CA PRO A 1242 30.13 3.68 20.98
C PRO A 1242 29.31 3.40 19.70
N SER A 1243 29.68 4.06 18.59
CA SER A 1243 29.12 3.71 17.27
C SER A 1243 29.76 2.44 16.72
N PHE A 1244 29.08 1.74 15.81
CA PHE A 1244 29.68 0.58 15.12
C PHE A 1244 30.96 0.92 14.36
N ARG A 1245 31.04 2.11 13.74
CA ARG A 1245 32.29 2.61 13.16
C ARG A 1245 33.42 2.77 14.18
N THR A 1246 33.10 3.21 15.40
CA THR A 1246 34.08 3.30 16.49
C THR A 1246 34.57 1.91 16.90
N LEU A 1247 33.64 0.97 17.05
CA LEU A 1247 33.94 -0.43 17.40
C LEU A 1247 34.79 -1.14 16.32
N GLU A 1248 34.48 -0.96 15.03
CA GLU A 1248 35.30 -1.45 13.91
C GLU A 1248 36.76 -0.95 14.04
N LEU A 1249 36.94 0.35 14.23
CA LEU A 1249 38.26 0.98 14.36
C LEU A 1249 39.01 0.52 15.63
N ASP A 1250 38.31 0.30 16.74
CA ASP A 1250 38.94 -0.17 17.97
C ASP A 1250 39.33 -1.66 17.87
N LEU A 1251 38.57 -2.48 17.15
CA LEU A 1251 38.91 -3.86 16.84
C LEU A 1251 40.10 -3.96 15.86
N ASP A 1252 40.17 -3.08 14.85
CA ASP A 1252 41.35 -2.96 13.97
C ASP A 1252 42.63 -2.59 14.75
N LYS A 1253 42.55 -1.71 15.75
CA LYS A 1253 43.70 -1.40 16.64
C LYS A 1253 44.20 -2.63 17.40
N GLN A 1254 43.30 -3.54 17.80
CA GLN A 1254 43.69 -4.78 18.47
C GLN A 1254 44.33 -5.77 17.48
N LEU A 1255 43.85 -5.82 16.24
CA LEU A 1255 44.45 -6.63 15.16
C LEU A 1255 45.83 -6.14 14.75
N ALA A 1256 46.08 -4.83 14.77
CA ALA A 1256 47.38 -4.24 14.41
C ALA A 1256 48.54 -4.76 15.27
N PHE A 1257 48.27 -5.24 16.49
CA PHE A 1257 49.26 -5.87 17.36
C PHE A 1257 49.79 -7.21 16.80
N TYR A 1258 49.00 -7.90 15.97
CA TYR A 1258 49.36 -9.17 15.33
C TYR A 1258 50.00 -8.98 13.93
N GLY A 1259 49.96 -7.77 13.39
CA GLY A 1259 50.57 -7.37 12.11
C GLY A 1259 49.72 -6.32 11.37
N PRO A 1260 50.32 -5.29 10.74
CA PRO A 1260 49.58 -4.25 10.01
C PRO A 1260 48.75 -4.78 8.82
N GLU A 1261 49.17 -5.90 8.22
CA GLU A 1261 48.45 -6.62 7.19
C GLU A 1261 47.10 -7.19 7.65
N TYR A 1262 46.93 -7.42 8.96
CA TYR A 1262 45.66 -7.88 9.54
C TYR A 1262 44.71 -6.73 9.90
N ALA A 1263 45.20 -5.48 9.90
CA ALA A 1263 44.48 -4.28 10.37
C ALA A 1263 44.14 -3.27 9.26
N THR A 1264 44.42 -3.57 7.99
CA THR A 1264 44.16 -2.67 6.85
C THR A 1264 43.28 -3.32 5.79
N PRO A 1265 42.34 -2.57 5.18
CA PRO A 1265 41.56 -3.08 4.06
C PRO A 1265 42.43 -3.10 2.80
N THR A 1266 42.56 -4.26 2.17
CA THR A 1266 43.15 -4.38 0.83
C THR A 1266 42.30 -3.51 -0.13
N PRO A 1267 42.90 -2.54 -0.86
CA PRO A 1267 42.15 -1.78 -1.85
C PRO A 1267 41.75 -2.68 -3.01
N CYS A 1268 40.52 -2.52 -3.51
CA CYS A 1268 40.08 -3.22 -4.71
C CYS A 1268 40.63 -2.48 -5.94
N THR A 1269 41.34 -3.22 -6.79
CA THR A 1269 41.51 -2.93 -8.23
C THR A 1269 40.29 -3.39 -8.99
#